data_AF-C7GB55-F1
#
_entry.id   AF-C7GB55-F1
#
_cell.length_a   1.000
_cell.length_b   1.000
_cell.length_c   1.000
_cell.angle_alpha   90.00
_cell.angle_beta   90.00
_cell.angle_gamma   90.00
#
_symmetry.space_group_name_H-M   'P 1'
#
loop_
_entity.id
_entity.type
_entity.pdbx_description
1 polymer ?
#
loop_
_entity_poly.entity_id
_entity_poly.type
_entity_poly.pdbx_seq_one_letter_code
_entity_poly.pdbx_strand_id
1 'polypeptide(L)'
;TAEQMEQHLSDPSTVQQLIDFLAQVQWKTTSVFSRSNGWKFTEELRELHPLRYLYNEGDVVYIGTDKYEIATLTEEKVYLQNAEFPILGQEYSRADFEEKLTENPANDHLKVVVTEKQRTETPSEKKQDGIQFSIGFSEHPAFYDRQLNDCYTDLSFALGNKLLGILDEKQHREREGDKNIGWYHKTDFVIKAVIGGEEFNYEGRFDIGDGEGDLIAHIKNFYDYALSPKGEQLYGDDRESLLRGRDEFIPFLEQHTELTQEDEKLLDEIMATESDWYRTAKEAEEKPQANADKVNGAEAPAIETEQSTDDLIGREIIIDNRKYLIENIGKISGDVSLRDITFQNNVGFPINRVEKIGYIQKLLEQEKTELPPEEKTEAPAADRHNFRINDDAIGVGGAKEKFRNNMAAINLLHELEIENRLATPEEQEVLSRYVGWGGLSMAFDEHNAAWAEEFKELYASLSPEEYRAAMESTLTAFYTPPVVIKAMYDALDRLGFSQGNILEPSCGTGNFFGLLPESMQNSKLHGVEIDSLTGRIAKQLYQKANIAIEGFEKTNLPDDHFDVVLGNVPFGEIRVNDSRYNAQKFLIHDYFFAKALDKVRAGGVVMFITSKGTMDKASPEVRKYIAQRAELLGAIRLPDNTFKANAGTEVTSDILILQKRDRVMDIEPDWVHLDTDENGVTMNRYFVEHPEMVLGEIKMENTRFGTFEPVCKARKDIPLSELLSNAVQRINGEIPELDNRVDEISDEQELSVPADPNVRNFSFTLVDGRVYFRENDRMQPASVSMTAENRIKGLIQIRDCVRKLIEYQTEDYPEEMIRTEQENLNRLYDVYTAKYGLINSRGNYLAFASDESYFLLCSLEVLDDEGNFKRKADMFTKRTIKPHREVTSVETASEALALSIGEKARVDLPYMEQLAGKTQVELVQDLQGVIFKVPNCEPVSYVAADEYLSGNVRNKLTVAELAAKNDPELAVNVDALKKVIPKDLSAAEISVRLGATWIPQEDIQRFVMELLTPSSYAAGRLKVRYTPINGDWFIENKSSDMGNVKADSTYGTKRASAYRIIEDTLNLRDTRIFDYVYDEHGNKKAVFNAKETTAAQAKQEVIKQAFQDWIWKDPERRNRLVRYYNDTFNSVRPREYDGSHITFGGISPEITLRPHQVNAIAHILYGGNTLLAHKVGAGKTFEMVAAAQESKRLGLCQKSMFVVPNHLVGQWASEYLRLYPSANILVTTKQDFETGNRKKFCGRIATGDYDAVIIGHSQFEKIPMSIETPEGAVGKAA
;
A
#
# COMPACT_ATOMS: atom_id res chain seq x y z
N THR A 1 -47.59 31.93 0.68
CA THR A 1 -48.32 30.79 1.27
C THR A 1 -48.05 29.56 0.42
N ALA A 2 -48.34 28.34 0.91
CA ALA A 2 -48.17 27.11 0.12
C ALA A 2 -48.92 27.20 -1.23
N GLU A 3 -50.16 27.68 -1.21
CA GLU A 3 -50.96 27.94 -2.43
C GLU A 3 -50.30 28.90 -3.42
N GLN A 4 -49.61 29.94 -2.95
CA GLN A 4 -48.88 30.86 -3.84
C GLN A 4 -47.63 30.20 -4.44
N MET A 5 -46.96 29.30 -3.70
CA MET A 5 -45.81 28.55 -4.20
C MET A 5 -46.23 27.53 -5.25
N GLU A 6 -47.33 26.79 -5.02
CA GLU A 6 -47.90 25.90 -6.03
C GLU A 6 -48.29 26.66 -7.30
N GLN A 7 -48.88 27.85 -7.15
CA GLN A 7 -49.26 28.68 -8.30
C GLN A 7 -48.04 29.15 -9.11
N HIS A 8 -46.92 29.46 -8.46
CA HIS A 8 -45.67 29.84 -9.13
C HIS A 8 -44.92 28.64 -9.72
N LEU A 9 -44.92 27.48 -9.07
CA LEU A 9 -44.31 26.24 -9.57
C LEU A 9 -45.15 25.56 -10.68
N SER A 10 -46.40 26.00 -10.88
CA SER A 10 -47.22 25.60 -12.03
C SER A 10 -46.79 26.25 -13.36
N ASP A 11 -45.88 27.23 -13.34
CA ASP A 11 -45.29 27.88 -14.51
C ASP A 11 -43.93 27.24 -14.88
N PRO A 12 -43.82 26.57 -16.04
CA PRO A 12 -42.59 25.94 -16.52
C PRO A 12 -41.36 26.85 -16.50
N SER A 13 -41.55 28.13 -16.80
CA SER A 13 -40.45 29.10 -16.87
C SER A 13 -39.89 29.42 -15.48
N THR A 14 -40.75 29.41 -14.46
CA THR A 14 -40.37 29.67 -13.08
C THR A 14 -39.61 28.47 -12.50
N VAL A 15 -40.03 27.24 -12.83
CA VAL A 15 -39.32 26.00 -12.44
C VAL A 15 -37.94 25.92 -13.10
N GLN A 16 -37.84 26.21 -14.40
CA GLN A 16 -36.55 26.21 -15.10
C GLN A 16 -35.59 27.27 -14.53
N GLN A 17 -36.09 28.47 -14.24
CA GLN A 17 -35.29 29.52 -13.58
C GLN A 17 -34.81 29.08 -12.18
N LEU A 18 -35.62 28.31 -11.45
CA LEU A 18 -35.24 27.77 -10.15
C LEU A 18 -34.15 26.70 -10.27
N ILE A 19 -34.26 25.79 -11.25
CA ILE A 19 -33.24 24.78 -11.55
C ILE A 19 -31.93 25.44 -11.97
N ASP A 20 -31.98 26.44 -12.84
CA ASP A 20 -30.79 27.18 -13.28
C ASP A 20 -30.15 27.96 -12.13
N PHE A 21 -30.97 28.52 -11.24
CA PHE A 21 -30.50 29.18 -10.03
C PHE A 21 -29.83 28.20 -9.07
N LEU A 22 -30.41 27.03 -8.82
CA LEU A 22 -29.84 26.01 -7.94
C LEU A 22 -28.55 25.42 -8.51
N ALA A 23 -28.47 25.22 -9.82
CA ALA A 23 -27.24 24.84 -10.50
C ALA A 23 -26.15 25.90 -10.28
N GLN A 24 -26.48 27.19 -10.41
CA GLN A 24 -25.52 28.26 -10.11
C GLN A 24 -25.09 28.28 -8.63
N VAL A 25 -25.99 27.99 -7.69
CA VAL A 25 -25.69 27.91 -6.25
C VAL A 25 -24.73 26.75 -5.96
N GLN A 26 -24.94 25.57 -6.58
CA GLN A 26 -24.06 24.41 -6.45
C GLN A 26 -22.62 24.72 -6.90
N TRP A 27 -22.48 25.42 -8.02
CA TRP A 27 -21.17 25.79 -8.59
C TRP A 27 -20.45 26.91 -7.81
N LYS A 28 -21.19 27.80 -7.13
CA LYS A 28 -20.63 28.97 -6.45
C LYS A 28 -20.41 28.79 -4.95
N THR A 29 -21.02 27.79 -4.30
CA THR A 29 -20.89 27.57 -2.86
C THR A 29 -19.66 26.74 -2.47
N THR A 30 -18.95 27.14 -1.42
CA THR A 30 -17.84 26.38 -0.81
C THR A 30 -18.31 25.39 0.27
N SER A 31 -19.59 25.42 0.64
CA SER A 31 -20.18 24.51 1.63
C SER A 31 -20.61 23.21 0.94
N VAL A 32 -20.00 22.09 1.35
CA VAL A 32 -20.36 20.74 0.89
C VAL A 32 -21.86 20.45 1.16
N PHE A 33 -22.36 20.88 2.32
CA PHE A 33 -23.78 20.76 2.69
C PHE A 33 -24.71 21.54 1.75
N SER A 34 -24.36 22.79 1.40
CA SER A 34 -25.18 23.60 0.49
C SER A 34 -25.11 23.11 -0.95
N ARG A 35 -23.97 22.54 -1.37
CA ARG A 35 -23.81 21.94 -2.69
C ARG A 35 -24.64 20.65 -2.80
N SER A 36 -24.58 19.80 -1.76
CA SER A 36 -25.37 18.57 -1.68
C SER A 36 -26.88 18.85 -1.63
N ASN A 37 -27.32 19.84 -0.84
CA ASN A 37 -28.73 20.21 -0.78
C ASN A 37 -29.20 20.92 -2.05
N GLY A 38 -28.38 21.77 -2.65
CA GLY A 38 -28.69 22.38 -3.94
C GLY A 38 -28.84 21.34 -5.04
N TRP A 39 -28.02 20.28 -5.03
CA TRP A 39 -28.14 19.13 -5.92
C TRP A 39 -29.41 18.33 -5.63
N LYS A 40 -29.63 17.94 -4.37
CA LYS A 40 -30.81 17.17 -3.94
C LYS A 40 -32.13 17.89 -4.29
N PHE A 41 -32.22 19.20 -4.05
CA PHE A 41 -33.40 20.01 -4.39
C PHE A 41 -33.59 20.19 -5.90
N THR A 42 -32.50 20.15 -6.68
CA THR A 42 -32.59 20.17 -8.15
C THR A 42 -33.14 18.84 -8.67
N GLU A 43 -32.73 17.72 -8.08
CA GLU A 43 -33.25 16.40 -8.43
C GLU A 43 -34.72 16.26 -8.00
N GLU A 44 -35.10 16.70 -6.80
CA GLU A 44 -36.50 16.73 -6.34
C GLU A 44 -37.40 17.57 -7.27
N LEU A 45 -36.92 18.74 -7.75
CA LEU A 45 -37.65 19.55 -8.73
C LEU A 45 -37.77 18.90 -10.12
N ARG A 46 -36.75 18.14 -10.54
CA ARG A 46 -36.75 17.41 -11.81
C ARG A 46 -37.63 16.16 -11.77
N GLU A 47 -37.77 15.53 -10.61
CA GLU A 47 -38.73 14.46 -10.36
C GLU A 47 -40.17 14.96 -10.39
N LEU A 48 -40.44 16.12 -9.79
CA LEU A 48 -41.77 16.74 -9.77
C LEU A 48 -42.19 17.35 -11.12
N HIS A 49 -41.24 17.85 -11.91
CA HIS A 49 -41.48 18.52 -13.19
C HIS A 49 -40.55 17.99 -14.30
N PRO A 50 -40.85 16.81 -14.89
CA PRO A 50 -39.97 16.15 -15.85
C PRO A 50 -39.79 16.98 -17.13
N LEU A 51 -38.55 17.06 -17.60
CA LEU A 51 -38.17 17.71 -18.85
C LEU A 51 -38.48 16.79 -20.04
N ARG A 52 -39.18 17.28 -21.07
CA ARG A 52 -39.38 16.58 -22.35
C ARG A 52 -38.91 17.44 -23.51
N TYR A 53 -38.49 16.78 -24.60
CA TYR A 53 -38.17 17.47 -25.84
C TYR A 53 -39.46 17.86 -26.56
N LEU A 54 -39.66 19.15 -26.81
CA LEU A 54 -40.74 19.68 -27.64
C LEU A 54 -40.14 20.23 -28.92
N TYR A 55 -40.59 19.70 -30.06
CA TYR A 55 -40.01 20.00 -31.37
C TYR A 55 -41.12 20.07 -32.42
N ASN A 56 -41.00 21.03 -33.33
CA ASN A 56 -41.94 21.35 -34.40
C ASN A 56 -41.23 21.33 -35.76
N GLU A 57 -42.01 21.38 -36.85
CA GLU A 57 -41.45 21.56 -38.20
C GLU A 57 -40.68 22.89 -38.28
N GLY A 58 -39.49 22.84 -38.88
CA GLY A 58 -38.54 23.96 -38.96
C GLY A 58 -37.54 24.04 -37.81
N ASP A 59 -37.70 23.21 -36.76
CA ASP A 59 -36.73 23.19 -35.67
C ASP A 59 -35.43 22.50 -36.09
N VAL A 60 -34.32 23.06 -35.62
CA VAL A 60 -32.98 22.56 -35.90
C VAL A 60 -32.60 21.52 -34.86
N VAL A 61 -32.18 20.35 -35.34
CA VAL A 61 -31.78 19.20 -34.55
C VAL A 61 -30.44 18.64 -35.04
N TYR A 62 -29.68 18.06 -34.12
CA TYR A 62 -28.36 17.50 -34.36
C TYR A 62 -28.40 16.00 -34.12
N ILE A 63 -28.20 15.22 -35.17
CA ILE A 63 -28.12 13.75 -35.10
C ILE A 63 -26.66 13.37 -35.35
N GLY A 64 -25.97 12.85 -34.33
CA GLY A 64 -24.51 12.71 -34.38
C GLY A 64 -23.82 14.08 -34.42
N THR A 65 -22.90 14.30 -35.38
CA THR A 65 -22.23 15.60 -35.59
C THR A 65 -22.95 16.51 -36.58
N ASP A 66 -23.97 16.00 -37.25
CA ASP A 66 -24.56 16.65 -38.43
C ASP A 66 -25.83 17.42 -38.05
N LYS A 67 -26.01 18.57 -38.70
CA LYS A 67 -27.12 19.49 -38.48
C LYS A 67 -28.25 19.21 -39.46
N TYR A 68 -29.44 18.99 -38.94
CA TYR A 68 -30.67 18.78 -39.70
C TYR A 68 -31.75 19.77 -39.28
N GLU A 69 -32.72 19.97 -40.16
CA GLU A 69 -33.97 20.69 -39.89
C GLU A 69 -35.14 19.70 -39.98
N ILE A 70 -36.10 19.79 -39.07
CA ILE A 70 -37.30 18.96 -39.12
C ILE A 70 -38.17 19.44 -40.29
N ALA A 71 -38.18 18.69 -41.38
CA ALA A 71 -38.88 19.06 -42.60
C ALA A 71 -40.37 18.71 -42.57
N THR A 72 -40.74 17.58 -41.95
CA THR A 72 -42.14 17.17 -41.82
C THR A 72 -42.35 16.33 -40.58
N LEU A 73 -43.45 16.58 -39.89
CA LEU A 73 -43.79 15.97 -38.60
C LEU A 73 -45.19 15.35 -38.69
N THR A 74 -45.27 14.02 -38.67
CA THR A 74 -46.55 13.30 -38.66
C THR A 74 -46.84 12.69 -37.28
N GLU A 75 -48.02 12.09 -37.10
CA GLU A 75 -48.38 11.42 -35.84
C GLU A 75 -47.42 10.26 -35.50
N GLU A 76 -46.87 9.58 -36.50
CA GLU A 76 -46.03 8.40 -36.29
C GLU A 76 -44.53 8.65 -36.55
N LYS A 77 -44.18 9.67 -37.35
CA LYS A 77 -42.81 9.82 -37.88
C LYS A 77 -42.33 11.26 -37.98
N VAL A 78 -41.01 11.41 -37.99
CA VAL A 78 -40.28 12.67 -38.14
C VAL A 78 -39.32 12.57 -39.32
N TYR A 79 -39.42 13.52 -40.25
CA TYR A 79 -38.55 13.62 -41.41
C TYR A 79 -37.59 14.78 -41.23
N LEU A 80 -36.29 14.48 -41.33
CA LEU A 80 -35.19 15.40 -41.18
C LEU A 80 -34.56 15.70 -42.53
N GLN A 81 -34.21 16.96 -42.76
CA GLN A 81 -33.54 17.38 -43.98
C GLN A 81 -32.22 18.08 -43.64
N ASN A 82 -31.13 17.64 -44.27
CA ASN A 82 -29.82 18.26 -44.09
C ASN A 82 -29.77 19.59 -44.86
N ALA A 83 -29.46 20.68 -44.17
CA ALA A 83 -29.47 22.03 -44.74
C ALA A 83 -28.37 22.26 -45.79
N GLU A 84 -27.24 21.55 -45.70
CA GLU A 84 -26.14 21.66 -46.67
C GLU A 84 -26.31 20.68 -47.86
N PHE A 85 -26.99 19.55 -47.64
CA PHE A 85 -27.23 18.53 -48.66
C PHE A 85 -28.70 18.04 -48.66
N PRO A 86 -29.64 18.78 -49.29
CA PRO A 86 -31.09 18.54 -49.17
C PRO A 86 -31.60 17.19 -49.66
N ILE A 87 -30.76 16.42 -50.36
CA ILE A 87 -31.04 15.09 -50.93
C ILE A 87 -30.82 13.97 -49.90
N LEU A 88 -30.08 14.26 -48.81
CA LEU A 88 -29.74 13.31 -47.73
C LEU A 88 -30.69 13.47 -46.53
N GLY A 89 -31.99 13.30 -46.78
CA GLY A 89 -33.00 13.30 -45.71
C GLY A 89 -33.01 11.99 -44.92
N GLN A 90 -33.40 12.06 -43.65
CA GLN A 90 -33.53 10.90 -42.77
C GLN A 90 -34.94 10.84 -42.17
N GLU A 91 -35.44 9.63 -41.91
CA GLU A 91 -36.77 9.39 -41.37
C GLU A 91 -36.66 8.56 -40.10
N TYR A 92 -37.32 8.99 -39.04
CA TYR A 92 -37.36 8.33 -37.75
C TYR A 92 -38.81 8.14 -37.29
N SER A 93 -39.07 7.08 -36.52
CA SER A 93 -40.30 7.01 -35.73
C SER A 93 -40.25 8.07 -34.60
N ARG A 94 -41.40 8.48 -34.06
CA ARG A 94 -41.44 9.45 -32.94
C ARG A 94 -40.62 9.00 -31.73
N ALA A 95 -40.73 7.72 -31.36
CA ALA A 95 -40.02 7.16 -30.21
C ALA A 95 -38.50 7.13 -30.46
N ASP A 96 -38.07 6.63 -31.62
CA ASP A 96 -36.64 6.57 -31.96
C ASP A 96 -36.05 7.98 -32.11
N PHE A 97 -36.83 8.94 -32.60
CA PHE A 97 -36.39 10.32 -32.74
C PHE A 97 -36.18 11.00 -31.39
N GLU A 98 -37.06 10.78 -30.41
CA GLU A 98 -36.90 11.29 -29.05
C GLU A 98 -35.68 10.69 -28.36
N GLU A 99 -35.41 9.40 -28.55
CA GLU A 99 -34.18 8.78 -28.08
C GLU A 99 -32.95 9.42 -28.76
N LYS A 100 -33.00 9.64 -30.08
CA LYS A 100 -31.93 10.30 -30.85
C LYS A 100 -31.67 11.74 -30.42
N LEU A 101 -32.70 12.47 -29.98
CA LEU A 101 -32.53 13.82 -29.42
C LEU A 101 -31.74 13.80 -28.10
N THR A 102 -31.92 12.76 -27.27
CA THR A 102 -31.20 12.61 -26.00
C THR A 102 -29.71 12.28 -26.17
N GLU A 103 -29.33 11.68 -27.31
CA GLU A 103 -27.94 11.28 -27.60
C GLU A 103 -27.00 12.48 -27.84
N ASN A 104 -27.53 13.65 -28.19
CA ASN A 104 -26.73 14.85 -28.48
C ASN A 104 -27.19 16.08 -27.64
N PRO A 105 -26.36 16.56 -26.69
CA PRO A 105 -26.68 17.73 -25.86
C PRO A 105 -26.90 19.03 -26.64
N ALA A 106 -26.47 19.11 -27.90
CA ALA A 106 -26.76 20.25 -28.77
C ALA A 106 -28.25 20.36 -29.14
N ASN A 107 -29.07 19.38 -28.77
CA ASN A 107 -30.53 19.42 -28.88
C ASN A 107 -31.21 19.93 -27.60
N ASP A 108 -30.47 20.19 -26.53
CA ASP A 108 -31.04 20.54 -25.22
C ASP A 108 -31.82 21.86 -25.23
N HIS A 109 -31.66 22.70 -26.25
CA HIS A 109 -32.50 23.89 -26.48
C HIS A 109 -33.96 23.54 -26.78
N LEU A 110 -34.28 22.28 -27.08
CA LEU A 110 -35.64 21.79 -27.29
C LEU A 110 -36.26 21.18 -26.02
N LYS A 111 -35.52 21.11 -24.91
CA LYS A 111 -36.07 20.63 -23.62
C LYS A 111 -36.97 21.69 -22.99
N VAL A 112 -38.18 21.30 -22.61
CA VAL A 112 -39.13 22.12 -21.88
C VAL A 112 -39.71 21.36 -20.69
N VAL A 113 -39.99 22.10 -19.61
CA VAL A 113 -40.62 21.59 -18.38
C VAL A 113 -42.12 21.42 -18.63
N VAL A 114 -42.67 20.23 -18.38
CA VAL A 114 -44.12 19.97 -18.56
C VAL A 114 -44.84 20.15 -17.23
N THR A 115 -45.85 21.03 -17.16
CA THR A 115 -46.69 21.20 -15.95
C THR A 115 -48.05 20.50 -16.09
N GLU A 116 -48.76 20.27 -14.98
CA GLU A 116 -49.99 19.46 -14.93
C GLU A 116 -51.10 19.89 -15.91
N LYS A 117 -51.12 21.15 -16.36
CA LYS A 117 -52.05 21.64 -17.40
C LYS A 117 -51.84 21.01 -18.78
N GLN A 118 -50.66 20.44 -19.06
CA GLN A 118 -50.34 19.74 -20.31
C GLN A 118 -50.43 18.21 -20.18
N ARG A 119 -50.64 17.66 -18.98
CA ARG A 119 -50.87 16.22 -18.76
C ARG A 119 -52.19 15.71 -19.37
N THR A 120 -53.11 16.59 -19.76
CA THR A 120 -54.46 16.19 -20.23
C THR A 120 -54.55 15.69 -21.67
N GLU A 121 -53.45 15.65 -22.45
CA GLU A 121 -53.49 15.12 -23.83
C GLU A 121 -52.53 13.94 -24.09
N THR A 122 -52.11 13.21 -23.06
CA THR A 122 -51.46 11.90 -23.25
C THR A 122 -51.95 10.93 -22.18
N PRO A 123 -52.40 9.71 -22.51
CA PRO A 123 -52.96 8.80 -21.52
C PRO A 123 -51.86 8.44 -20.51
N SER A 124 -52.15 8.54 -19.21
CA SER A 124 -51.24 8.01 -18.20
C SER A 124 -51.25 6.49 -18.26
N GLU A 125 -50.06 5.90 -18.47
CA GLU A 125 -49.86 4.51 -18.07
C GLU A 125 -49.96 4.45 -16.55
N LYS A 126 -50.99 3.77 -16.05
CA LYS A 126 -51.07 3.42 -14.63
C LYS A 126 -49.89 2.50 -14.32
N LYS A 127 -48.94 2.96 -13.50
CA LYS A 127 -47.97 2.09 -12.83
C LYS A 127 -48.77 1.04 -12.06
N GLN A 128 -48.46 -0.24 -12.28
CA GLN A 128 -49.11 -1.34 -11.57
C GLN A 128 -48.69 -1.29 -10.10
N ASP A 129 -49.62 -1.63 -9.20
CA ASP A 129 -49.34 -1.73 -7.78
C ASP A 129 -48.25 -2.79 -7.54
N GLY A 130 -47.31 -2.49 -6.66
CA GLY A 130 -46.15 -3.35 -6.42
C GLY A 130 -45.38 -2.91 -5.19
N ILE A 131 -44.62 -3.83 -4.58
CA ILE A 131 -43.88 -3.61 -3.35
C ILE A 131 -42.45 -4.11 -3.47
N GLN A 132 -41.50 -3.33 -2.97
CA GLN A 132 -40.09 -3.68 -2.83
C GLN A 132 -39.68 -3.49 -1.37
N PHE A 133 -38.89 -4.42 -0.87
CA PHE A 133 -38.34 -4.39 0.48
C PHE A 133 -36.84 -4.66 0.42
N SER A 134 -36.07 -3.91 1.21
CA SER A 134 -34.64 -4.12 1.34
C SER A 134 -34.16 -3.80 2.76
N ILE A 135 -33.22 -4.59 3.25
CA ILE A 135 -32.49 -4.35 4.50
C ILE A 135 -31.21 -3.58 4.15
N GLY A 136 -31.04 -2.41 4.79
CA GLY A 136 -29.88 -1.54 4.56
C GLY A 136 -28.67 -1.92 5.41
N PHE A 137 -28.87 -2.08 6.72
CA PHE A 137 -27.82 -2.48 7.68
C PHE A 137 -28.45 -3.34 8.76
N SER A 138 -27.80 -4.43 9.19
CA SER A 138 -28.27 -5.24 10.31
C SER A 138 -27.12 -5.70 11.21
N GLU A 139 -27.33 -5.65 12.52
CA GLU A 139 -26.42 -6.20 13.51
C GLU A 139 -26.63 -7.71 13.76
N HIS A 140 -27.67 -8.33 13.16
CA HIS A 140 -28.02 -9.74 13.41
C HIS A 140 -27.28 -10.69 12.44
N PRO A 141 -26.65 -11.79 12.93
CA PRO A 141 -25.85 -12.70 12.08
C PRO A 141 -26.60 -13.35 10.91
N ALA A 142 -27.94 -13.43 10.99
CA ALA A 142 -28.78 -13.90 9.88
C ALA A 142 -28.68 -13.02 8.62
N PHE A 143 -28.33 -11.74 8.76
CA PHE A 143 -28.16 -10.78 7.67
C PHE A 143 -26.69 -10.34 7.50
N TYR A 144 -25.78 -10.94 8.30
CA TYR A 144 -24.38 -10.56 8.40
C TYR A 144 -23.47 -11.75 8.71
N ASP A 145 -22.59 -12.12 7.77
CA ASP A 145 -21.55 -13.13 7.98
C ASP A 145 -20.15 -12.46 8.00
N ARG A 146 -19.31 -12.77 8.99
CA ARG A 146 -17.96 -12.19 9.13
C ARG A 146 -16.99 -12.55 7.99
N GLN A 147 -17.36 -13.43 7.06
CA GLN A 147 -16.58 -13.73 5.86
C GLN A 147 -17.23 -13.24 4.55
N LEU A 148 -18.40 -12.62 4.61
CA LEU A 148 -19.21 -12.16 3.46
C LEU A 148 -20.00 -10.90 3.86
N ASN A 149 -19.71 -9.75 3.24
CA ASN A 149 -20.53 -8.53 3.39
C ASN A 149 -22.04 -8.84 3.26
N ASP A 150 -22.88 -8.01 3.91
CA ASP A 150 -24.36 -8.06 4.03
C ASP A 150 -25.05 -9.11 3.12
N CYS A 151 -25.65 -10.13 3.75
CA CYS A 151 -26.38 -11.19 3.06
C CYS A 151 -27.89 -11.00 3.24
N TYR A 152 -28.67 -11.45 2.25
CA TYR A 152 -30.14 -11.37 2.27
C TYR A 152 -30.68 -9.93 2.42
N THR A 153 -30.05 -8.96 1.73
CA THR A 153 -30.41 -7.53 1.76
C THR A 153 -31.60 -7.19 0.88
N ASP A 154 -31.84 -7.91 -0.22
CA ASP A 154 -33.00 -7.76 -1.08
C ASP A 154 -33.92 -8.97 -0.90
N LEU A 155 -35.01 -8.80 -0.13
CA LEU A 155 -35.98 -9.85 0.18
C LEU A 155 -37.36 -9.44 -0.33
N SER A 156 -38.20 -10.42 -0.67
CA SER A 156 -39.62 -10.11 -0.81
C SER A 156 -40.16 -9.57 0.53
N PHE A 157 -41.14 -8.68 0.47
CA PHE A 157 -41.72 -8.10 1.68
C PHE A 157 -42.30 -9.19 2.60
N ALA A 158 -42.97 -10.21 2.02
CA ALA A 158 -43.50 -11.36 2.75
C ALA A 158 -42.42 -12.12 3.53
N LEU A 159 -41.28 -12.40 2.87
CA LEU A 159 -40.16 -13.11 3.47
C LEU A 159 -39.47 -12.25 4.55
N GLY A 160 -39.24 -10.97 4.27
CA GLY A 160 -38.66 -10.02 5.22
C GLY A 160 -39.50 -9.86 6.49
N ASN A 161 -40.82 -9.67 6.34
CA ASN A 161 -41.76 -9.57 7.45
C ASN A 161 -41.73 -10.83 8.33
N LYS A 162 -41.79 -12.02 7.71
CA LYS A 162 -41.81 -13.30 8.46
C LYS A 162 -40.47 -13.62 9.13
N LEU A 163 -39.35 -13.39 8.44
CA LEU A 163 -38.02 -13.67 8.96
C LEU A 163 -37.71 -12.77 10.16
N LEU A 164 -37.96 -11.46 10.05
CA LEU A 164 -37.74 -10.52 11.16
C LEU A 164 -38.61 -10.87 12.38
N GLY A 165 -39.87 -11.26 12.17
CA GLY A 165 -40.73 -11.73 13.27
C GLY A 165 -40.22 -13.00 13.95
N ILE A 166 -39.68 -13.97 13.20
CA ILE A 166 -39.09 -15.19 13.78
C ILE A 166 -37.84 -14.87 14.60
N LEU A 167 -36.98 -14.00 14.08
CA LEU A 167 -35.74 -13.60 14.75
C LEU A 167 -36.03 -12.77 16.01
N ASP A 168 -36.99 -11.85 15.95
CA ASP A 168 -37.42 -11.05 17.10
C ASP A 168 -37.94 -11.94 18.23
N GLU A 169 -38.87 -12.85 17.93
CA GLU A 169 -39.46 -13.72 18.94
C GLU A 169 -38.42 -14.65 19.59
N LYS A 170 -37.48 -15.20 18.81
CA LYS A 170 -36.40 -16.05 19.33
C LYS A 170 -35.44 -15.27 20.20
N GLN A 171 -34.95 -14.13 19.71
CA GLN A 171 -34.02 -13.27 20.44
C GLN A 171 -34.67 -12.70 21.72
N HIS A 172 -35.97 -12.39 21.69
CA HIS A 172 -36.74 -11.96 22.86
C HIS A 172 -36.85 -13.09 23.90
N ARG A 173 -37.19 -14.32 23.48
CA ARG A 173 -37.26 -15.49 24.37
C ARG A 173 -35.92 -15.86 25.02
N GLU A 174 -34.83 -15.77 24.27
CA GLU A 174 -33.48 -16.03 24.82
C GLU A 174 -33.11 -15.01 25.92
N ARG A 175 -33.60 -13.79 25.80
CA ARG A 175 -33.35 -12.71 26.77
C ARG A 175 -34.21 -12.80 28.02
N GLU A 176 -35.40 -13.38 27.96
CA GLU A 176 -36.26 -13.60 29.14
C GLU A 176 -35.82 -14.80 30.02
N GLY A 177 -34.80 -15.57 29.62
CA GLY A 177 -34.29 -16.72 30.37
C GLY A 177 -33.38 -16.40 31.57
N ASP A 178 -33.18 -17.39 32.47
CA ASP A 178 -32.51 -17.32 33.79
C ASP A 178 -31.07 -16.72 33.83
N LYS A 179 -30.47 -16.40 32.68
CA LYS A 179 -29.11 -15.84 32.59
C LYS A 179 -29.06 -14.36 32.20
N ASN A 180 -30.15 -13.76 31.70
CA ASN A 180 -30.24 -12.33 31.41
C ASN A 180 -29.02 -11.76 30.63
N ILE A 181 -28.58 -12.44 29.56
CA ILE A 181 -27.47 -12.02 28.70
C ILE A 181 -28.03 -11.86 27.28
N GLY A 182 -28.05 -10.62 26.75
CA GLY A 182 -28.36 -10.32 25.36
C GLY A 182 -28.67 -8.83 25.11
N TRP A 183 -28.27 -8.30 23.95
CA TRP A 183 -28.58 -6.94 23.45
C TRP A 183 -29.60 -7.03 22.28
N TYR A 184 -30.28 -5.94 21.93
CA TYR A 184 -31.08 -5.85 20.68
C TYR A 184 -30.14 -5.75 19.48
N HIS A 185 -30.49 -6.37 18.36
CA HIS A 185 -29.76 -6.21 17.10
C HIS A 185 -30.48 -5.21 16.20
N LYS A 186 -29.85 -4.05 15.97
CA LYS A 186 -30.44 -2.97 15.18
C LYS A 186 -30.43 -3.31 13.70
N THR A 187 -31.56 -3.15 13.03
CA THR A 187 -31.73 -3.46 11.61
C THR A 187 -32.47 -2.33 10.88
N ASP A 188 -31.78 -1.63 9.97
CA ASP A 188 -32.34 -0.57 9.13
C ASP A 188 -32.99 -1.19 7.87
N PHE A 189 -34.17 -0.71 7.48
CA PHE A 189 -34.92 -1.22 6.33
C PHE A 189 -35.64 -0.12 5.54
N VAL A 190 -35.92 -0.43 4.26
CA VAL A 190 -36.67 0.44 3.34
C VAL A 190 -37.76 -0.36 2.65
N ILE A 191 -38.98 0.20 2.60
CA ILE A 191 -40.11 -0.30 1.83
C ILE A 191 -40.50 0.74 0.79
N LYS A 192 -40.59 0.33 -0.47
CA LYS A 192 -41.14 1.15 -1.57
C LYS A 192 -42.38 0.45 -2.11
N ALA A 193 -43.53 1.10 -2.06
CA ALA A 193 -44.79 0.58 -2.53
C ALA A 193 -45.43 1.51 -3.57
N VAL A 194 -46.16 0.94 -4.53
CA VAL A 194 -47.06 1.66 -5.41
C VAL A 194 -48.48 1.21 -5.04
N ILE A 195 -49.31 2.14 -4.57
CA ILE A 195 -50.69 1.88 -4.11
C ILE A 195 -51.64 2.75 -4.91
N GLY A 196 -52.51 2.14 -5.72
CA GLY A 196 -53.44 2.88 -6.58
C GLY A 196 -52.74 3.72 -7.66
N GLY A 197 -51.49 3.39 -8.01
CA GLY A 197 -50.65 4.15 -8.95
C GLY A 197 -49.84 5.30 -8.34
N GLU A 198 -49.88 5.50 -7.01
CA GLU A 198 -49.05 6.48 -6.28
C GLU A 198 -47.92 5.81 -5.50
N GLU A 199 -46.74 6.44 -5.45
CA GLU A 199 -45.55 5.91 -4.75
C GLU A 199 -45.57 6.25 -3.25
N PHE A 200 -45.27 5.25 -2.44
CA PHE A 200 -45.14 5.30 -0.99
C PHE A 200 -43.78 4.76 -0.59
N ASN A 201 -42.95 5.60 0.04
CA ASN A 201 -41.63 5.21 0.54
C ASN A 201 -41.62 5.29 2.06
N TYR A 202 -41.21 4.20 2.72
CA TYR A 202 -41.10 4.11 4.17
C TYR A 202 -39.72 3.60 4.55
N GLU A 203 -38.98 4.40 5.34
CA GLU A 203 -37.67 4.04 5.88
C GLU A 203 -37.78 3.91 7.41
N GLY A 204 -37.26 2.82 7.98
CA GLY A 204 -37.40 2.53 9.40
C GLY A 204 -36.22 1.75 9.98
N ARG A 205 -36.19 1.66 11.31
CA ARG A 205 -35.24 0.83 12.06
C ARG A 205 -36.01 -0.13 12.95
N PHE A 206 -35.74 -1.42 12.78
CA PHE A 206 -36.31 -2.53 13.53
C PHE A 206 -35.26 -3.08 14.51
N ASP A 207 -35.59 -3.15 15.81
CA ASP A 207 -34.67 -3.59 16.86
C ASP A 207 -34.97 -5.05 17.24
N ILE A 208 -34.28 -6.01 16.61
CA ILE A 208 -34.53 -7.44 16.77
C ILE A 208 -34.27 -7.89 18.23
N GLY A 209 -35.32 -8.41 18.86
CA GLY A 209 -35.39 -8.90 20.24
C GLY A 209 -36.21 -8.03 21.19
N ASP A 210 -36.84 -6.95 20.71
CA ASP A 210 -37.69 -6.03 21.49
C ASP A 210 -39.08 -6.58 21.78
N GLY A 211 -39.48 -7.65 21.08
CA GLY A 211 -40.75 -8.33 21.29
C GLY A 211 -41.92 -7.56 20.69
N GLU A 212 -41.67 -6.60 19.79
CA GLU A 212 -42.71 -5.89 19.05
C GLU A 212 -43.36 -6.75 17.94
N GLY A 213 -42.76 -7.89 17.59
CA GLY A 213 -43.33 -8.88 16.68
C GLY A 213 -42.75 -8.80 15.27
N ASP A 214 -43.59 -8.83 14.24
CA ASP A 214 -43.15 -8.72 12.85
C ASP A 214 -43.04 -7.26 12.38
N LEU A 215 -42.55 -7.06 11.16
CA LEU A 215 -42.31 -5.74 10.59
C LEU A 215 -43.60 -4.90 10.52
N ILE A 216 -44.74 -5.52 10.21
CA ILE A 216 -46.05 -4.86 10.19
C ILE A 216 -46.46 -4.42 11.59
N ALA A 217 -46.27 -5.27 12.61
CA ALA A 217 -46.58 -4.93 14.00
C ALA A 217 -45.74 -3.73 14.50
N HIS A 218 -44.44 -3.72 14.20
CA HIS A 218 -43.55 -2.60 14.52
C HIS A 218 -44.00 -1.29 13.85
N ILE A 219 -44.29 -1.31 12.54
CA ILE A 219 -44.78 -0.13 11.80
C ILE A 219 -46.11 0.36 12.39
N LYS A 220 -47.01 -0.56 12.73
CA LYS A 220 -48.31 -0.23 13.34
C LYS A 220 -48.17 0.41 14.71
N ASN A 221 -47.26 -0.08 15.56
CA ASN A 221 -46.95 0.52 16.86
C ASN A 221 -46.46 1.96 16.71
N PHE A 222 -45.61 2.24 15.71
CA PHE A 222 -45.16 3.60 15.40
C PHE A 222 -46.32 4.52 15.03
N TYR A 223 -47.19 4.12 14.09
CA TYR A 223 -48.33 4.96 13.66
C TYR A 223 -49.34 5.16 14.80
N ASP A 224 -49.64 4.13 15.60
CA ASP A 224 -50.54 4.24 16.76
C ASP A 224 -49.94 5.15 17.85
N TYR A 225 -48.62 5.14 18.05
CA TYR A 225 -47.93 6.09 18.95
C TYR A 225 -47.97 7.53 18.40
N ALA A 226 -47.63 7.72 17.12
CA ALA A 226 -47.59 9.03 16.48
C ALA A 226 -48.97 9.72 16.47
N LEU A 227 -50.05 8.94 16.34
CA LEU A 227 -51.44 9.40 16.41
C LEU A 227 -52.04 9.45 17.83
N SER A 228 -51.27 9.06 18.85
CA SER A 228 -51.69 9.16 20.25
C SER A 228 -51.63 10.61 20.76
N PRO A 229 -52.35 10.95 21.86
CA PRO A 229 -52.29 12.30 22.44
C PRO A 229 -50.90 12.77 22.86
N LYS A 230 -49.95 11.83 23.08
CA LYS A 230 -48.54 12.15 23.37
C LYS A 230 -47.73 12.36 22.09
N GLY A 231 -48.00 11.60 21.03
CA GLY A 231 -47.34 11.73 19.73
C GLY A 231 -47.78 12.97 18.95
N GLU A 232 -49.02 13.44 19.17
CA GLU A 232 -49.57 14.64 18.53
C GLU A 232 -48.77 15.92 18.82
N GLN A 233 -48.04 15.97 19.95
CA GLN A 233 -47.14 17.09 20.26
C GLN A 233 -45.83 17.08 19.44
N LEU A 234 -45.44 15.92 18.89
CA LEU A 234 -44.19 15.69 18.17
C LEU A 234 -44.39 15.58 16.66
N TYR A 235 -45.52 15.03 16.21
CA TYR A 235 -45.81 14.73 14.80
C TYR A 235 -47.11 15.39 14.29
N GLY A 236 -47.62 16.40 15.01
CA GLY A 236 -48.94 17.00 14.76
C GLY A 236 -49.10 17.70 13.40
N ASP A 237 -48.01 18.17 12.80
CA ASP A 237 -48.02 18.87 11.50
C ASP A 237 -48.26 17.91 10.31
N ASP A 238 -48.00 16.60 10.48
CA ASP A 238 -48.09 15.57 9.42
C ASP A 238 -49.27 14.61 9.62
N ARG A 239 -50.30 15.00 10.40
CA ARG A 239 -51.41 14.12 10.79
C ARG A 239 -52.14 13.47 9.61
N GLU A 240 -52.30 14.18 8.49
CA GLU A 240 -52.97 13.67 7.29
C GLU A 240 -52.15 12.56 6.61
N SER A 241 -50.82 12.74 6.54
CA SER A 241 -49.87 11.73 6.06
C SER A 241 -49.83 10.50 6.98
N LEU A 242 -49.87 10.72 8.31
CA LEU A 242 -49.90 9.64 9.29
C LEU A 242 -51.20 8.83 9.26
N LEU A 243 -52.35 9.49 9.06
CA LEU A 243 -53.62 8.82 8.87
C LEU A 243 -53.63 8.01 7.57
N ARG A 244 -53.06 8.55 6.49
CA ARG A 244 -52.88 7.83 5.23
C ARG A 244 -51.98 6.61 5.38
N GLY A 245 -50.87 6.72 6.11
CA GLY A 245 -50.00 5.59 6.42
C GLY A 245 -50.72 4.50 7.23
N ARG A 246 -51.56 4.88 8.20
CA ARG A 246 -52.35 3.94 8.99
C ARG A 246 -53.48 3.27 8.21
N ASP A 247 -54.22 4.05 7.42
CA ASP A 247 -55.49 3.63 6.82
C ASP A 247 -55.31 3.06 5.39
N GLU A 248 -54.20 3.37 4.70
CA GLU A 248 -53.91 2.89 3.33
C GLU A 248 -52.65 2.02 3.27
N PHE A 249 -51.53 2.46 3.84
CA PHE A 249 -50.24 1.75 3.72
C PHE A 249 -50.20 0.46 4.55
N ILE A 250 -50.59 0.48 5.84
CA ILE A 250 -50.63 -0.73 6.68
C ILE A 250 -51.54 -1.82 6.08
N PRO A 251 -52.80 -1.55 5.67
CA PRO A 251 -53.64 -2.56 5.03
C PRO A 251 -53.09 -3.10 3.71
N PHE A 252 -52.29 -2.32 2.99
CA PHE A 252 -51.60 -2.76 1.79
C PHE A 252 -50.45 -3.73 2.12
N LEU A 253 -49.67 -3.47 3.17
CA LEU A 253 -48.65 -4.39 3.66
C LEU A 253 -49.26 -5.72 4.13
N GLU A 254 -50.39 -5.68 4.85
CA GLU A 254 -51.11 -6.87 5.33
C GLU A 254 -51.54 -7.80 4.17
N GLN A 255 -51.79 -7.25 2.97
CA GLN A 255 -52.12 -8.01 1.76
C GLN A 255 -50.92 -8.68 1.08
N HIS A 256 -49.68 -8.31 1.44
CA HIS A 256 -48.44 -8.81 0.82
C HIS A 256 -47.64 -9.72 1.75
N THR A 257 -48.33 -10.47 2.63
CA THR A 257 -47.71 -11.35 3.63
C THR A 257 -47.60 -12.82 3.19
N GLU A 258 -48.17 -13.19 2.04
CA GLU A 258 -48.15 -14.57 1.53
C GLU A 258 -46.79 -14.90 0.90
N LEU A 259 -46.13 -15.96 1.38
CA LEU A 259 -44.85 -16.44 0.85
C LEU A 259 -45.05 -17.22 -0.45
N THR A 260 -44.17 -16.98 -1.42
CA THR A 260 -44.06 -17.84 -2.60
C THR A 260 -43.30 -19.14 -2.27
N GLN A 261 -43.36 -20.14 -3.15
CA GLN A 261 -42.54 -21.36 -2.99
C GLN A 261 -41.04 -21.07 -2.99
N GLU A 262 -40.59 -20.04 -3.72
CA GLU A 262 -39.20 -19.59 -3.69
C GLU A 262 -38.87 -18.94 -2.34
N ASP A 263 -39.78 -18.14 -1.76
CA ASP A 263 -39.59 -17.54 -0.44
C ASP A 263 -39.58 -18.59 0.68
N GLU A 264 -40.41 -19.63 0.60
CA GLU A 264 -40.41 -20.73 1.56
C GLU A 264 -39.08 -21.50 1.53
N LYS A 265 -38.57 -21.78 0.33
CA LYS A 265 -37.29 -22.45 0.17
C LYS A 265 -36.13 -21.59 0.67
N LEU A 266 -36.14 -20.29 0.38
CA LEU A 266 -35.11 -19.37 0.85
C LEU A 266 -35.19 -19.18 2.36
N LEU A 267 -36.38 -19.14 2.95
CA LEU A 267 -36.57 -19.15 4.40
C LEU A 267 -35.98 -20.41 5.03
N ASP A 268 -36.24 -21.59 4.46
CA ASP A 268 -35.67 -22.85 4.94
C ASP A 268 -34.14 -22.88 4.80
N GLU A 269 -33.59 -22.32 3.72
CA GLU A 269 -32.14 -22.17 3.52
C GLU A 269 -31.50 -21.23 4.56
N ILE A 270 -32.14 -20.09 4.86
CA ILE A 270 -31.69 -19.15 5.90
C ILE A 270 -31.75 -19.83 7.27
N MET A 271 -32.88 -20.45 7.60
CA MET A 271 -33.07 -21.14 8.89
C MET A 271 -32.21 -22.41 9.03
N ALA A 272 -31.74 -23.02 7.94
CA ALA A 272 -30.78 -24.14 8.00
C ALA A 272 -29.41 -23.71 8.56
N THR A 273 -29.07 -22.43 8.49
CA THR A 273 -27.86 -21.86 9.10
C THR A 273 -28.04 -21.43 10.56
N GLU A 274 -29.22 -21.66 11.13
CA GLU A 274 -29.57 -21.25 12.49
C GLU A 274 -28.57 -21.77 13.55
N SER A 275 -28.08 -23.00 13.42
CA SER A 275 -27.11 -23.56 14.36
C SER A 275 -25.74 -22.87 14.34
N ASP A 276 -25.42 -22.18 13.25
CA ASP A 276 -24.16 -21.46 13.09
C ASP A 276 -24.22 -20.05 13.69
N TRP A 277 -25.43 -19.51 13.90
CA TRP A 277 -25.62 -18.28 14.67
C TRP A 277 -25.33 -18.49 16.16
N TYR A 278 -25.36 -19.75 16.64
CA TYR A 278 -25.24 -20.12 18.05
C TYR A 278 -24.36 -21.37 18.30
N ARG A 279 -23.03 -21.31 18.10
CA ARG A 279 -22.11 -22.38 18.56
C ARG A 279 -21.37 -22.06 19.87
N THR A 280 -21.40 -23.03 20.80
CA THR A 280 -20.57 -23.11 22.00
C THR A 280 -19.52 -24.23 21.87
N ALA A 281 -18.38 -24.06 22.53
CA ALA A 281 -17.22 -24.94 22.47
C ALA A 281 -17.42 -26.27 23.23
N LYS A 282 -17.50 -27.40 22.51
CA LYS A 282 -17.03 -28.74 22.90
C LYS A 282 -17.34 -29.80 21.82
N GLU A 283 -16.53 -30.85 21.81
CA GLU A 283 -16.67 -32.16 21.10
C GLU A 283 -15.97 -32.31 19.73
N ALA A 284 -14.85 -33.04 19.74
CA ALA A 284 -14.57 -34.22 18.90
C ALA A 284 -13.15 -34.78 19.18
N GLU A 285 -13.06 -35.81 20.03
CA GLU A 285 -11.92 -36.74 20.13
C GLU A 285 -12.04 -37.84 19.05
N GLU A 286 -10.93 -38.33 18.48
CA GLU A 286 -10.53 -39.77 18.38
C GLU A 286 -9.34 -40.03 17.41
N LYS A 287 -8.31 -40.76 17.88
CA LYS A 287 -7.18 -41.40 17.14
C LYS A 287 -7.50 -42.89 16.86
N PRO A 288 -6.83 -43.64 15.93
CA PRO A 288 -5.59 -44.43 16.21
C PRO A 288 -4.66 -44.66 14.97
N GLN A 289 -3.30 -44.71 14.98
CA GLN A 289 -2.26 -45.58 15.61
C GLN A 289 -1.77 -46.81 14.77
N ALA A 290 -0.43 -46.89 14.55
CA ALA A 290 0.49 -48.06 14.74
C ALA A 290 1.24 -48.76 13.55
N ASN A 291 2.58 -48.89 13.73
CA ASN A 291 3.50 -50.06 13.54
C ASN A 291 4.63 -50.10 12.46
N ALA A 292 5.83 -49.74 12.94
CA ALA A 292 7.17 -50.40 12.92
C ALA A 292 7.50 -51.64 12.04
N ASP A 293 8.72 -51.68 11.44
CA ASP A 293 9.85 -52.59 11.83
C ASP A 293 11.09 -52.58 10.87
N LYS A 294 12.29 -52.39 11.47
CA LYS A 294 13.57 -53.17 11.39
C LYS A 294 14.66 -53.08 10.26
N VAL A 295 15.87 -52.62 10.68
CA VAL A 295 17.18 -53.35 10.88
C VAL A 295 18.25 -53.52 9.75
N ASN A 296 19.46 -52.97 10.05
CA ASN A 296 20.88 -53.37 9.81
C ASN A 296 21.62 -53.21 8.44
N GLY A 297 22.81 -52.58 8.51
CA GLY A 297 24.10 -53.30 8.26
C GLY A 297 25.20 -52.67 7.37
N ALA A 298 26.17 -51.99 8.02
CA ALA A 298 27.64 -52.13 7.89
C ALA A 298 28.49 -51.75 6.63
N GLU A 299 29.51 -50.93 6.93
CA GLU A 299 30.95 -50.97 6.53
C GLU A 299 31.47 -50.42 5.17
N ALA A 300 32.35 -49.41 5.28
CA ALA A 300 33.28 -48.86 4.27
C ALA A 300 34.63 -49.63 4.26
N PRO A 301 35.56 -49.39 3.29
CA PRO A 301 36.66 -48.44 3.56
C PRO A 301 37.32 -47.75 2.32
N ALA A 302 38.21 -46.79 2.63
CA ALA A 302 38.97 -45.82 1.82
C ALA A 302 40.19 -46.35 1.00
N ILE A 303 40.83 -45.48 0.19
CA ILE A 303 42.30 -45.34 -0.07
C ILE A 303 42.63 -44.04 -0.87
N GLU A 304 43.73 -43.37 -0.48
CA GLU A 304 44.35 -42.12 -0.97
C GLU A 304 45.22 -42.24 -2.25
N THR A 305 45.58 -41.11 -2.93
CA THR A 305 46.96 -40.77 -3.42
C THR A 305 47.09 -39.37 -4.10
N GLU A 306 48.20 -38.65 -3.87
CA GLU A 306 48.59 -37.28 -4.32
C GLU A 306 49.35 -37.19 -5.70
N GLN A 307 49.38 -36.01 -6.37
CA GLN A 307 50.25 -35.67 -7.54
C GLN A 307 50.76 -34.19 -7.63
N SER A 308 51.86 -33.98 -8.38
CA SER A 308 52.84 -32.85 -8.44
C SER A 308 52.50 -31.63 -9.36
N THR A 309 53.27 -30.52 -9.25
CA THR A 309 52.87 -29.11 -9.55
C THR A 309 53.53 -28.39 -10.76
N ASP A 310 54.41 -29.02 -11.54
CA ASP A 310 55.12 -28.36 -12.67
C ASP A 310 54.30 -28.28 -14.00
N ASP A 311 53.11 -28.88 -14.06
CA ASP A 311 52.28 -29.00 -15.28
C ASP A 311 51.31 -27.83 -15.54
N LEU A 312 51.44 -26.72 -14.79
CA LEU A 312 50.41 -25.67 -14.73
C LEU A 312 50.67 -24.44 -15.62
N ILE A 313 51.87 -24.27 -16.18
CA ILE A 313 52.23 -23.11 -16.99
C ILE A 313 51.62 -23.22 -18.40
N GLY A 314 50.91 -22.19 -18.86
CA GLY A 314 50.21 -22.14 -20.16
C GLY A 314 48.76 -22.61 -20.13
N ARG A 315 48.21 -22.92 -18.95
CA ARG A 315 46.83 -23.37 -18.78
C ARG A 315 45.87 -22.18 -18.64
N GLU A 316 44.69 -22.28 -19.24
CA GLU A 316 43.61 -21.31 -19.10
C GLU A 316 42.77 -21.63 -17.86
N ILE A 317 42.38 -20.61 -17.11
CA ILE A 317 41.52 -20.72 -15.93
C ILE A 317 40.48 -19.60 -15.92
N ILE A 318 39.33 -19.85 -15.32
CA ILE A 318 38.26 -18.85 -15.17
C ILE A 318 38.22 -18.39 -13.71
N ILE A 319 38.33 -17.07 -13.50
CA ILE A 319 38.20 -16.44 -12.19
C ILE A 319 37.26 -15.25 -12.34
N ASP A 320 36.24 -15.16 -11.50
CA ASP A 320 35.25 -14.06 -11.50
C ASP A 320 34.63 -13.80 -12.88
N ASN A 321 34.24 -14.87 -13.59
CA ASN A 321 33.69 -14.83 -14.96
C ASN A 321 34.63 -14.26 -16.04
N ARG A 322 35.94 -14.20 -15.78
CA ARG A 322 36.98 -13.78 -16.74
C ARG A 322 37.96 -14.90 -17.01
N LYS A 323 38.45 -14.98 -18.25
CA LYS A 323 39.43 -15.98 -18.70
C LYS A 323 40.84 -15.45 -18.53
N TYR A 324 41.68 -16.21 -17.84
CA TYR A 324 43.09 -15.89 -17.62
C TYR A 324 44.00 -17.02 -18.11
N LEU A 325 45.17 -16.66 -18.64
CA LEU A 325 46.23 -17.60 -18.99
C LEU A 325 47.33 -17.55 -17.92
N ILE A 326 47.75 -18.71 -17.40
CA ILE A 326 48.88 -18.83 -16.47
C ILE A 326 50.21 -18.62 -17.22
N GLU A 327 50.91 -17.53 -16.96
CA GLU A 327 52.15 -17.18 -17.66
C GLU A 327 53.42 -17.68 -16.94
N ASN A 328 53.46 -17.60 -15.61
CA ASN A 328 54.65 -17.96 -14.83
C ASN A 328 54.30 -18.35 -13.39
N ILE A 329 55.13 -19.20 -12.78
CA ILE A 329 55.05 -19.62 -11.37
C ILE A 329 56.41 -19.36 -10.70
N GLY A 330 56.42 -18.47 -9.71
CA GLY A 330 57.59 -18.12 -8.93
C GLY A 330 57.96 -19.24 -7.95
N LYS A 331 59.06 -19.95 -8.22
CA LYS A 331 59.53 -21.12 -7.45
C LYS A 331 59.86 -20.87 -5.97
N ILE A 332 59.97 -19.61 -5.53
CA ILE A 332 60.33 -19.25 -4.15
C ILE A 332 59.18 -18.54 -3.43
N SER A 333 58.45 -17.65 -4.10
CA SER A 333 57.35 -16.88 -3.49
C SER A 333 55.98 -17.55 -3.62
N GLY A 334 55.87 -18.58 -4.47
CA GLY A 334 54.61 -19.25 -4.79
C GLY A 334 53.63 -18.39 -5.59
N ASP A 335 54.08 -17.28 -6.19
CA ASP A 335 53.24 -16.39 -6.98
C ASP A 335 53.05 -16.91 -8.41
N VAL A 336 51.81 -16.90 -8.88
CA VAL A 336 51.38 -17.29 -10.21
C VAL A 336 50.89 -16.04 -10.94
N SER A 337 51.55 -15.71 -12.04
CA SER A 337 51.17 -14.57 -12.88
C SER A 337 50.11 -14.98 -13.90
N LEU A 338 49.01 -14.24 -13.95
CA LEU A 338 47.84 -14.48 -14.78
C LEU A 338 47.60 -13.30 -15.73
N ARG A 339 47.43 -13.60 -17.02
CA ARG A 339 47.09 -12.61 -18.04
C ARG A 339 45.64 -12.75 -18.48
N ASP A 340 44.87 -11.67 -18.37
CA ASP A 340 43.48 -11.63 -18.83
C ASP A 340 43.42 -11.75 -20.37
N ILE A 341 42.70 -12.77 -20.84
CA ILE A 341 42.45 -13.07 -22.25
C ILE A 341 40.96 -12.95 -22.60
N THR A 342 40.13 -12.46 -21.68
CA THR A 342 38.66 -12.35 -21.85
C THR A 342 38.27 -11.56 -23.09
N PHE A 343 39.03 -10.53 -23.44
CA PHE A 343 38.75 -9.63 -24.56
C PHE A 343 39.67 -9.84 -25.77
N GLN A 344 40.32 -11.00 -25.90
CA GLN A 344 41.34 -11.21 -26.93
C GLN A 344 40.82 -11.05 -28.38
N ASN A 345 39.48 -10.97 -28.57
CA ASN A 345 38.80 -10.66 -29.83
C ASN A 345 37.67 -9.60 -29.72
N ASN A 346 37.58 -8.81 -28.64
CA ASN A 346 36.50 -7.83 -28.40
C ASN A 346 37.04 -6.51 -27.77
N VAL A 347 36.21 -5.46 -27.71
CA VAL A 347 36.62 -4.16 -27.14
C VAL A 347 36.52 -4.20 -25.60
N GLY A 348 37.66 -4.20 -24.91
CA GLY A 348 37.78 -4.15 -23.43
C GLY A 348 39.22 -4.00 -22.98
N PHE A 349 39.45 -3.56 -21.73
CA PHE A 349 40.79 -3.36 -21.17
C PHE A 349 41.25 -4.62 -20.38
N PRO A 350 42.35 -5.30 -20.78
CA PRO A 350 42.87 -6.45 -20.06
C PRO A 350 43.57 -6.03 -18.75
N ILE A 351 43.43 -6.84 -17.70
CA ILE A 351 44.06 -6.62 -16.40
C ILE A 351 44.98 -7.81 -16.07
N ASN A 352 46.26 -7.55 -15.78
CA ASN A 352 47.16 -8.59 -15.29
C ASN A 352 46.95 -8.81 -13.79
N ARG A 353 46.88 -10.07 -13.37
CA ARG A 353 46.57 -10.49 -12.00
C ARG A 353 47.68 -11.42 -11.50
N VAL A 354 47.99 -11.39 -10.20
CA VAL A 354 48.98 -12.27 -9.58
C VAL A 354 48.31 -12.96 -8.40
N GLU A 355 48.39 -14.29 -8.36
CA GLU A 355 47.74 -15.13 -7.36
C GLU A 355 48.73 -16.10 -6.71
N LYS A 356 48.36 -16.76 -5.61
CA LYS A 356 49.21 -17.80 -4.99
C LYS A 356 48.95 -19.17 -5.59
N ILE A 357 49.99 -20.01 -5.71
CA ILE A 357 49.87 -21.33 -6.32
C ILE A 357 48.87 -22.25 -5.62
N GLY A 358 48.74 -22.14 -4.29
CA GLY A 358 47.71 -22.88 -3.54
C GLY A 358 46.27 -22.49 -3.91
N TYR A 359 46.04 -21.23 -4.31
CA TYR A 359 44.74 -20.77 -4.80
C TYR A 359 44.44 -21.34 -6.19
N ILE A 360 45.43 -21.34 -7.09
CA ILE A 360 45.32 -21.92 -8.43
C ILE A 360 45.11 -23.44 -8.38
N GLN A 361 45.76 -24.14 -7.44
CA GLN A 361 45.58 -25.57 -7.23
C GLN A 361 44.16 -25.91 -6.76
N LYS A 362 43.61 -25.15 -5.80
CA LYS A 362 42.20 -25.31 -5.36
C LYS A 362 41.20 -25.14 -6.50
N LEU A 363 41.40 -24.15 -7.37
CA LEU A 363 40.54 -23.93 -8.54
C LEU A 363 40.58 -25.11 -9.51
N LEU A 364 41.77 -25.69 -9.73
CA LEU A 364 41.94 -26.83 -10.62
C LEU A 364 41.46 -28.16 -10.01
N GLU A 365 41.45 -28.29 -8.69
CA GLU A 365 40.79 -29.41 -7.98
C GLU A 365 39.27 -29.31 -8.07
N GLN A 366 38.70 -28.11 -7.97
CA GLN A 366 37.27 -27.88 -8.19
C GLN A 366 36.85 -28.24 -9.62
N GLU A 367 37.65 -27.89 -10.64
CA GLU A 367 37.38 -28.27 -12.05
C GLU A 367 37.47 -29.78 -12.32
N LYS A 368 38.19 -30.55 -11.51
CA LYS A 368 38.28 -32.02 -11.64
C LYS A 368 37.14 -32.77 -10.95
N THR A 369 36.33 -32.09 -10.12
CA THR A 369 35.32 -32.73 -9.27
C THR A 369 33.88 -32.37 -9.68
N GLU A 370 33.66 -32.01 -10.94
CA GLU A 370 32.30 -31.88 -11.51
C GLU A 370 31.88 -33.17 -12.23
N LEU A 371 31.27 -34.07 -11.46
CA LEU A 371 30.27 -35.04 -11.94
C LEU A 371 28.90 -34.62 -11.35
N PRO A 372 27.79 -34.94 -12.03
CA PRO A 372 26.48 -34.33 -11.78
C PRO A 372 25.95 -34.65 -10.37
N PRO A 373 25.09 -33.79 -9.77
CA PRO A 373 24.64 -33.95 -8.40
C PRO A 373 23.76 -35.20 -8.25
N GLU A 374 24.27 -36.20 -7.51
CA GLU A 374 23.46 -37.28 -6.97
C GLU A 374 22.65 -36.79 -5.74
N GLU A 375 21.47 -37.37 -5.59
CA GLU A 375 20.44 -37.04 -4.59
C GLU A 375 21.00 -36.99 -3.15
N LYS A 376 20.75 -35.87 -2.47
CA LYS A 376 21.04 -35.71 -1.04
C LYS A 376 20.09 -36.59 -0.22
N THR A 377 20.56 -37.72 0.29
CA THR A 377 19.95 -38.37 1.46
C THR A 377 20.40 -37.65 2.72
N GLU A 378 19.53 -36.81 3.29
CA GLU A 378 19.64 -36.41 4.69
C GLU A 378 19.47 -37.64 5.60
N ALA A 379 20.26 -37.73 6.67
CA ALA A 379 20.06 -38.75 7.69
C ALA A 379 18.63 -38.63 8.27
N PRO A 380 17.92 -39.75 8.54
CA PRO A 380 16.56 -39.71 9.06
C PRO A 380 16.47 -38.92 10.38
N ALA A 381 15.39 -38.15 10.57
CA ALA A 381 15.15 -37.35 11.79
C ALA A 381 15.15 -38.17 13.11
N ALA A 382 15.12 -39.50 13.04
CA ALA A 382 15.10 -40.41 14.18
C ALA A 382 16.44 -40.52 14.94
N ASP A 383 17.57 -40.20 14.30
CA ASP A 383 18.92 -40.40 14.88
C ASP A 383 19.55 -39.10 15.42
N ARG A 384 18.80 -37.98 15.48
CA ARG A 384 19.30 -36.72 16.05
C ARG A 384 19.22 -36.74 17.57
N HIS A 385 20.30 -36.34 18.26
CA HIS A 385 20.37 -36.30 19.73
C HIS A 385 20.73 -34.90 20.24
N ASN A 386 19.99 -34.43 21.25
CA ASN A 386 20.40 -33.27 22.04
C ASN A 386 21.23 -33.74 23.24
N PHE A 387 22.40 -33.14 23.42
CA PHE A 387 23.30 -33.43 24.53
C PHE A 387 22.68 -33.02 25.87
N ARG A 388 22.87 -33.83 26.91
CA ARG A 388 22.43 -33.55 28.28
C ARG A 388 23.63 -33.36 29.18
N ILE A 389 23.69 -32.22 29.86
CA ILE A 389 24.75 -31.91 30.82
C ILE A 389 24.39 -32.56 32.16
N ASN A 390 25.15 -33.59 32.53
CA ASN A 390 24.99 -34.29 33.81
C ASN A 390 26.08 -33.92 34.83
N ASP A 391 27.15 -33.25 34.39
CA ASP A 391 28.27 -32.84 35.23
C ASP A 391 28.12 -31.38 35.69
N ASP A 392 27.90 -31.18 36.98
CA ASP A 392 27.79 -29.85 37.59
C ASP A 392 29.14 -29.10 37.66
N ALA A 393 30.25 -29.79 37.38
CA ALA A 393 31.58 -29.21 37.27
C ALA A 393 32.02 -28.95 35.81
N ILE A 394 31.09 -29.02 34.84
CA ILE A 394 31.40 -28.77 33.43
C ILE A 394 32.08 -27.41 33.24
N GLY A 395 33.24 -27.43 32.58
CA GLY A 395 34.07 -26.26 32.32
C GLY A 395 34.95 -25.76 33.48
N VAL A 396 35.02 -26.49 34.59
CA VAL A 396 36.01 -26.29 35.66
C VAL A 396 37.31 -27.00 35.30
N GLY A 397 38.46 -26.31 35.43
CA GLY A 397 39.77 -26.87 35.11
C GLY A 397 40.89 -25.84 35.07
N GLY A 398 42.14 -26.30 35.01
CA GLY A 398 43.30 -25.42 34.85
C GLY A 398 43.38 -24.81 33.44
N ALA A 399 44.07 -23.68 33.26
CA ALA A 399 44.14 -23.00 31.95
C ALA A 399 44.65 -23.92 30.81
N LYS A 400 45.69 -24.74 31.05
CA LYS A 400 46.20 -25.71 30.06
C LYS A 400 45.31 -26.92 29.83
N GLU A 401 44.43 -27.24 30.77
CA GLU A 401 43.43 -28.30 30.61
C GLU A 401 42.28 -27.81 29.73
N LYS A 402 41.79 -26.60 30.01
CA LYS A 402 40.78 -25.91 29.18
C LYS A 402 41.25 -25.74 27.74
N PHE A 403 42.50 -25.33 27.52
CA PHE A 403 43.09 -25.23 26.19
C PHE A 403 43.06 -26.57 25.44
N ARG A 404 43.51 -27.67 26.08
CA ARG A 404 43.49 -29.01 25.49
C ARG A 404 42.08 -29.49 25.14
N ASN A 405 41.10 -29.22 26.01
CA ASN A 405 39.71 -29.56 25.76
C ASN A 405 39.14 -28.77 24.57
N ASN A 406 39.47 -27.47 24.45
CA ASN A 406 39.07 -26.66 23.31
C ASN A 406 39.66 -27.20 22.00
N MET A 407 40.97 -27.50 21.97
CA MET A 407 41.62 -28.04 20.78
C MET A 407 41.05 -29.41 20.37
N ALA A 408 40.75 -30.28 21.34
CA ALA A 408 40.10 -31.56 21.07
C ALA A 408 38.72 -31.38 20.43
N ALA A 409 37.91 -30.44 20.92
CA ALA A 409 36.59 -30.16 20.35
C ALA A 409 36.68 -29.54 18.94
N ILE A 410 37.63 -28.64 18.69
CA ILE A 410 37.85 -28.01 17.38
C ILE A 410 38.28 -29.04 16.34
N ASN A 411 39.26 -29.86 16.69
CA ASN A 411 39.75 -30.90 15.78
C ASN A 411 38.65 -31.91 15.45
N LEU A 412 37.87 -32.32 16.43
CA LEU A 412 36.72 -33.21 16.22
C LEU A 412 35.63 -32.54 15.37
N LEU A 413 35.33 -31.25 15.59
CA LEU A 413 34.38 -30.52 14.75
C LEU A 413 34.84 -30.50 13.28
N HIS A 414 36.10 -30.19 13.01
CA HIS A 414 36.64 -30.19 11.65
C HIS A 414 36.59 -31.58 11.02
N GLU A 415 36.87 -32.64 11.76
CA GLU A 415 36.72 -34.03 11.31
C GLU A 415 35.27 -34.33 10.92
N LEU A 416 34.30 -34.00 11.78
CA LEU A 416 32.87 -34.19 11.51
C LEU A 416 32.39 -33.42 10.27
N GLU A 417 32.92 -32.23 10.03
CA GLU A 417 32.57 -31.40 8.87
C GLU A 417 33.18 -31.92 7.57
N ILE A 418 34.43 -32.40 7.60
CA ILE A 418 35.07 -33.06 6.46
C ILE A 418 34.30 -34.34 6.10
N GLU A 419 33.85 -35.09 7.11
CA GLU A 419 33.06 -36.31 6.95
C GLU A 419 31.57 -36.04 6.64
N ASN A 420 31.14 -34.78 6.71
CA ASN A 420 29.75 -34.34 6.53
C ASN A 420 28.73 -35.16 7.35
N ARG A 421 29.04 -35.41 8.63
CA ARG A 421 28.19 -36.19 9.54
C ARG A 421 27.91 -35.49 10.87
N LEU A 422 26.91 -36.01 11.58
CA LEU A 422 26.58 -35.58 12.94
C LEU A 422 27.45 -36.29 13.99
N ALA A 423 27.71 -35.60 15.11
CA ALA A 423 28.41 -36.17 16.26
C ALA A 423 27.60 -37.29 16.93
N THR A 424 28.26 -38.39 17.30
CA THR A 424 27.65 -39.43 18.17
C THR A 424 27.52 -38.93 19.61
N PRO A 425 26.73 -39.58 20.49
CA PRO A 425 26.65 -39.20 21.90
C PRO A 425 28.01 -39.14 22.63
N GLU A 426 28.95 -40.04 22.28
CA GLU A 426 30.30 -40.04 22.85
C GLU A 426 31.15 -38.87 22.34
N GLU A 427 31.00 -38.51 21.06
CA GLU A 427 31.66 -37.35 20.47
C GLU A 427 31.08 -36.03 21.00
N GLN A 428 29.77 -36.00 21.28
CA GLN A 428 29.12 -34.87 21.96
C GLN A 428 29.73 -34.61 23.35
N GLU A 429 30.19 -35.63 24.09
CA GLU A 429 30.91 -35.41 25.35
C GLU A 429 32.28 -34.73 25.16
N VAL A 430 32.93 -34.91 24.01
CA VAL A 430 34.19 -34.22 23.70
C VAL A 430 33.88 -32.76 23.34
N LEU A 431 32.90 -32.54 22.48
CA LEU A 431 32.44 -31.22 22.07
C LEU A 431 31.93 -30.39 23.26
N SER A 432 31.24 -31.00 24.23
CA SER A 432 30.68 -30.32 25.39
C SER A 432 31.74 -29.77 26.36
N ARG A 433 33.00 -30.22 26.23
CA ARG A 433 34.12 -29.73 27.06
C ARG A 433 34.74 -28.45 26.53
N TYR A 434 34.29 -27.95 25.37
CA TYR A 434 34.68 -26.64 24.86
C TYR A 434 34.15 -25.54 25.80
N VAL A 435 35.06 -24.72 26.31
CA VAL A 435 34.76 -23.63 27.28
C VAL A 435 35.06 -22.25 26.71
N GLY A 436 35.24 -22.15 25.40
CA GLY A 436 35.61 -20.91 24.72
C GLY A 436 36.96 -20.36 25.18
N TRP A 437 37.24 -19.13 24.77
CA TRP A 437 38.56 -18.51 24.96
C TRP A 437 38.62 -17.54 26.15
N GLY A 438 37.52 -17.42 26.89
CA GLY A 438 37.42 -16.59 28.09
C GLY A 438 38.45 -16.99 29.15
N GLY A 439 39.38 -16.09 29.47
CA GLY A 439 40.46 -16.34 30.43
C GLY A 439 41.65 -17.17 29.89
N LEU A 440 41.70 -17.43 28.58
CA LEU A 440 42.80 -18.11 27.88
C LEU A 440 43.60 -17.18 26.95
N SER A 441 43.59 -15.86 27.19
CA SER A 441 44.30 -14.88 26.36
C SER A 441 45.80 -15.17 26.21
N MET A 442 46.42 -15.84 27.18
CA MET A 442 47.83 -16.27 27.13
C MET A 442 48.14 -17.22 25.96
N ALA A 443 47.16 -17.96 25.44
CA ALA A 443 47.34 -18.87 24.31
C ALA A 443 47.49 -18.14 22.96
N PHE A 444 47.14 -16.84 22.90
CA PHE A 444 47.25 -16.00 21.70
C PHE A 444 48.50 -15.10 21.70
N ASP A 445 49.32 -15.16 22.76
CA ASP A 445 50.51 -14.33 22.91
C ASP A 445 51.77 -15.04 22.39
N GLU A 446 52.24 -14.63 21.20
CA GLU A 446 53.44 -15.17 20.55
C GLU A 446 54.73 -14.96 21.36
N HIS A 447 54.74 -14.02 22.31
CA HIS A 447 55.90 -13.70 23.15
C HIS A 447 55.88 -14.43 24.51
N ASN A 448 54.82 -15.17 24.82
CA ASN A 448 54.70 -15.90 26.08
C ASN A 448 55.41 -17.26 26.01
N ALA A 449 56.66 -17.30 26.47
CA ALA A 449 57.47 -18.52 26.45
C ALA A 449 56.85 -19.75 27.15
N ALA A 450 55.92 -19.56 28.10
CA ALA A 450 55.23 -20.65 28.79
C ALA A 450 54.07 -21.27 28.00
N TRP A 451 53.65 -20.62 26.91
CA TRP A 451 52.52 -20.95 26.03
C TRP A 451 52.92 -21.06 24.55
N ALA A 452 54.23 -21.09 24.25
CA ALA A 452 54.72 -21.04 22.87
C ALA A 452 54.33 -22.26 22.01
N GLU A 453 54.13 -23.44 22.63
CA GLU A 453 53.67 -24.63 21.91
C GLU A 453 52.15 -24.59 21.68
N GLU A 454 51.39 -24.17 22.69
CA GLU A 454 49.94 -23.95 22.58
C GLU A 454 49.59 -22.89 21.52
N PHE A 455 50.36 -21.80 21.43
CA PHE A 455 50.21 -20.78 20.40
C PHE A 455 50.38 -21.36 18.97
N LYS A 456 51.43 -22.18 18.76
CA LYS A 456 51.68 -22.80 17.44
C LYS A 456 50.57 -23.76 17.06
N GLU A 457 50.11 -24.58 18.02
CA GLU A 457 49.01 -25.53 17.81
C GLU A 457 47.72 -24.81 17.42
N LEU A 458 47.37 -23.76 18.17
CA LEU A 458 46.18 -22.94 17.90
C LEU A 458 46.25 -22.26 16.53
N TYR A 459 47.38 -21.61 16.23
CA TYR A 459 47.56 -20.86 14.98
C TYR A 459 47.56 -21.77 13.74
N ALA A 460 48.04 -23.01 13.86
CA ALA A 460 48.05 -23.97 12.77
C ALA A 460 46.69 -24.62 12.52
N SER A 461 45.83 -24.72 13.55
CA SER A 461 44.57 -25.46 13.49
C SER A 461 43.37 -24.62 13.06
N LEU A 462 43.45 -23.29 13.16
CA LEU A 462 42.37 -22.36 12.81
C LEU A 462 42.65 -21.61 11.51
N SER A 463 41.60 -21.33 10.74
CA SER A 463 41.68 -20.37 9.63
C SER A 463 41.98 -18.95 10.15
N PRO A 464 42.48 -18.02 9.30
CA PRO A 464 42.74 -16.64 9.70
C PRO A 464 41.50 -15.90 10.23
N GLU A 465 40.31 -16.26 9.76
CA GLU A 465 39.02 -15.73 10.20
C GLU A 465 38.63 -16.29 11.58
N GLU A 466 38.69 -17.60 11.77
CA GLU A 466 38.39 -18.27 13.05
C GLU A 466 39.38 -17.85 14.14
N TYR A 467 40.67 -17.71 13.79
CA TYR A 467 41.68 -17.25 14.73
C TYR A 467 41.39 -15.84 15.25
N ARG A 468 40.97 -14.92 14.36
CA ARG A 468 40.57 -13.56 14.75
C ARG A 468 39.34 -13.56 15.64
N ALA A 469 38.30 -14.33 15.28
CA ALA A 469 37.09 -14.45 16.08
C ALA A 469 37.38 -15.04 17.47
N ALA A 470 38.18 -16.12 17.53
CA ALA A 470 38.63 -16.75 18.76
C ALA A 470 39.41 -15.77 19.65
N MET A 471 40.32 -14.97 19.06
CA MET A 471 41.08 -13.94 19.78
C MET A 471 40.18 -12.83 20.34
N GLU A 472 39.23 -12.33 19.56
CA GLU A 472 38.25 -11.31 19.99
C GLU A 472 37.33 -11.83 21.10
N SER A 473 36.97 -13.12 21.04
CA SER A 473 36.10 -13.77 22.02
C SER A 473 36.74 -13.98 23.41
N THR A 474 38.06 -13.76 23.56
CA THR A 474 38.77 -13.87 24.86
C THR A 474 38.20 -12.96 25.95
N LEU A 475 37.53 -11.88 25.56
CA LEU A 475 36.92 -10.89 26.46
C LEU A 475 35.44 -11.18 26.78
N THR A 476 34.77 -12.06 26.04
CA THR A 476 33.31 -12.20 26.04
C THR A 476 32.78 -13.63 26.13
N ALA A 477 33.59 -14.65 25.83
CA ALA A 477 33.21 -16.07 25.86
C ALA A 477 33.19 -16.66 27.28
N PHE A 478 32.21 -16.25 28.09
CA PHE A 478 32.02 -16.72 29.46
C PHE A 478 30.74 -17.55 29.59
N TYR A 479 30.86 -18.78 30.12
CA TYR A 479 29.75 -19.72 30.22
C TYR A 479 29.06 -19.68 31.58
N THR A 480 27.73 -19.79 31.57
CA THR A 480 26.89 -19.75 32.76
C THR A 480 27.02 -21.04 33.58
N PRO A 481 27.24 -20.97 34.91
CA PRO A 481 27.33 -22.15 35.76
C PRO A 481 26.02 -22.95 35.85
N PRO A 482 26.07 -24.30 35.94
CA PRO A 482 24.87 -25.13 36.03
C PRO A 482 23.92 -24.77 37.18
N VAL A 483 24.46 -24.38 38.34
CA VAL A 483 23.66 -23.99 39.51
C VAL A 483 22.74 -22.78 39.24
N VAL A 484 23.16 -21.85 38.38
CA VAL A 484 22.37 -20.67 38.02
C VAL A 484 21.29 -21.06 37.00
N ILE A 485 21.65 -21.85 35.99
CA ILE A 485 20.72 -22.31 34.95
C ILE A 485 19.59 -23.15 35.56
N LYS A 486 19.91 -24.08 36.47
CA LYS A 486 18.91 -24.89 37.18
C LYS A 486 17.93 -24.01 37.95
N ALA A 487 18.42 -23.01 38.69
CA ALA A 487 17.54 -22.08 39.42
C ALA A 487 16.64 -21.24 38.49
N MET A 488 17.12 -20.86 37.31
CA MET A 488 16.32 -20.17 36.30
C MET A 488 15.19 -21.09 35.77
N TYR A 489 15.48 -22.37 35.51
CA TYR A 489 14.44 -23.33 35.15
C TYR A 489 13.47 -23.63 36.29
N ASP A 490 13.93 -23.70 37.54
CA ASP A 490 13.06 -23.81 38.72
C ASP A 490 12.08 -22.62 38.81
N ALA A 491 12.52 -21.41 38.41
CA ALA A 491 11.64 -20.25 38.34
C ALA A 491 10.58 -20.40 37.24
N LEU A 492 10.93 -20.91 36.06
CA LEU A 492 9.99 -21.17 34.97
C LEU A 492 8.95 -22.24 35.32
N ASP A 493 9.38 -23.31 35.99
CA ASP A 493 8.50 -24.38 36.47
C ASP A 493 7.44 -23.81 37.44
N ARG A 494 7.85 -22.92 38.36
CA ARG A 494 6.92 -22.22 39.27
C ARG A 494 5.98 -21.25 38.58
N LEU A 495 6.39 -20.69 37.44
CA LEU A 495 5.53 -19.84 36.60
C LEU A 495 4.58 -20.68 35.74
N GLY A 496 4.63 -22.01 35.81
CA GLY A 496 3.71 -22.91 35.09
C GLY A 496 4.18 -23.32 33.70
N PHE A 497 5.43 -23.05 33.32
CA PHE A 497 5.94 -23.45 32.01
C PHE A 497 6.33 -24.93 31.98
N SER A 498 5.72 -25.70 31.08
CA SER A 498 6.02 -27.12 30.88
C SER A 498 6.40 -27.48 29.44
N GLN A 499 6.00 -26.69 28.45
CA GLN A 499 6.34 -26.86 27.04
C GLN A 499 6.12 -25.55 26.26
N GLY A 500 6.72 -25.42 25.08
CA GLY A 500 6.58 -24.25 24.21
C GLY A 500 7.87 -23.89 23.45
N ASN A 501 7.91 -22.71 22.85
CA ASN A 501 9.06 -22.20 22.10
C ASN A 501 10.01 -21.43 23.03
N ILE A 502 11.25 -21.91 23.16
CA ILE A 502 12.31 -21.29 23.96
C ILE A 502 13.35 -20.67 23.02
N LEU A 503 13.67 -19.39 23.23
CA LEU A 503 14.76 -18.69 22.53
C LEU A 503 15.91 -18.37 23.49
N GLU A 504 17.13 -18.74 23.10
CA GLU A 504 18.38 -18.27 23.70
C GLU A 504 19.17 -17.40 22.69
N PRO A 505 19.17 -16.06 22.83
CA PRO A 505 19.66 -15.15 21.79
C PRO A 505 21.19 -14.95 21.76
N SER A 506 21.92 -15.60 22.66
CA SER A 506 23.38 -15.62 22.75
C SER A 506 23.83 -16.92 23.41
N CYS A 507 23.57 -18.05 22.73
CA CYS A 507 23.55 -19.36 23.36
C CYS A 507 24.93 -19.97 23.64
N GLY A 508 26.00 -19.42 23.08
CA GLY A 508 27.32 -20.04 23.16
C GLY A 508 27.25 -21.47 22.64
N THR A 509 27.81 -22.42 23.39
CA THR A 509 27.72 -23.84 23.04
C THR A 509 26.36 -24.43 23.34
N GLY A 510 25.45 -23.73 24.05
CA GLY A 510 24.08 -24.16 24.37
C GLY A 510 23.88 -24.73 25.78
N ASN A 511 24.62 -24.28 26.81
CA ASN A 511 24.50 -24.83 28.18
C ASN A 511 23.07 -24.80 28.74
N PHE A 512 22.26 -23.80 28.40
CA PHE A 512 20.85 -23.77 28.80
C PHE A 512 20.04 -24.89 28.15
N PHE A 513 20.30 -25.23 26.89
CA PHE A 513 19.69 -26.39 26.23
C PHE A 513 20.13 -27.71 26.89
N GLY A 514 21.40 -27.81 27.27
CA GLY A 514 21.96 -29.01 27.92
C GLY A 514 21.37 -29.31 29.31
N LEU A 515 20.93 -28.28 30.02
CA LEU A 515 20.37 -28.36 31.38
C LEU A 515 18.85 -28.21 31.43
N LEU A 516 18.18 -28.22 30.27
CA LEU A 516 16.71 -28.18 30.20
C LEU A 516 16.10 -29.34 31.03
N PRO A 517 15.18 -29.10 31.97
CA PRO A 517 14.60 -30.18 32.78
C PRO A 517 13.84 -31.22 31.95
N GLU A 518 13.69 -32.44 32.48
CA GLU A 518 12.84 -33.47 31.85
C GLU A 518 11.37 -33.03 31.72
N SER A 519 10.86 -32.22 32.67
CA SER A 519 9.51 -31.66 32.60
C SER A 519 9.29 -30.75 31.39
N MET A 520 10.35 -30.16 30.84
CA MET A 520 10.32 -29.19 29.73
C MET A 520 10.91 -29.74 28.42
N GLN A 521 11.21 -31.03 28.34
CA GLN A 521 11.93 -31.63 27.21
C GLN A 521 11.17 -31.60 25.87
N ASN A 522 9.86 -31.36 25.89
CA ASN A 522 9.03 -31.22 24.69
C ASN A 522 9.07 -29.81 24.08
N SER A 523 9.82 -28.88 24.67
CA SER A 523 9.98 -27.54 24.14
C SER A 523 10.79 -27.51 22.83
N LYS A 524 10.39 -26.62 21.89
CA LYS A 524 11.16 -26.32 20.68
C LYS A 524 12.26 -25.30 21.01
N LEU A 525 13.51 -25.66 20.76
CA LEU A 525 14.68 -24.86 21.16
C LEU A 525 15.22 -24.04 19.99
N HIS A 526 15.38 -22.75 20.19
CA HIS A 526 15.93 -21.81 19.22
C HIS A 526 17.14 -21.08 19.82
N GLY A 527 18.28 -21.11 19.13
CA GLY A 527 19.53 -20.49 19.57
C GLY A 527 20.05 -19.48 18.56
N VAL A 528 20.69 -18.42 19.04
CA VAL A 528 21.46 -17.49 18.21
C VAL A 528 22.86 -17.36 18.80
N GLU A 529 23.89 -17.51 17.97
CA GLU A 529 25.28 -17.33 18.37
C GLU A 529 26.07 -16.61 17.27
N ILE A 530 26.84 -15.59 17.65
CA ILE A 530 27.61 -14.77 16.71
C ILE A 530 28.96 -15.40 16.35
N ASP A 531 29.58 -16.14 17.28
CA ASP A 531 30.83 -16.84 17.05
C ASP A 531 30.63 -18.12 16.23
N SER A 532 31.22 -18.16 15.04
CA SER A 532 31.00 -19.26 14.09
C SER A 532 31.44 -20.62 14.62
N LEU A 533 32.58 -20.68 15.29
CA LEU A 533 33.11 -21.92 15.84
C LEU A 533 32.18 -22.46 16.95
N THR A 534 31.82 -21.58 17.89
CA THR A 534 30.94 -21.91 19.01
C THR A 534 29.54 -22.32 18.54
N GLY A 535 28.96 -21.60 17.57
CA GLY A 535 27.65 -21.93 17.01
C GLY A 535 27.63 -23.26 16.25
N ARG A 536 28.71 -23.63 15.57
CA ARG A 536 28.84 -24.95 14.91
C ARG A 536 28.97 -26.10 15.92
N ILE A 537 29.72 -25.89 17.01
CA ILE A 537 29.74 -26.83 18.15
C ILE A 537 28.33 -26.99 18.73
N ALA A 538 27.61 -25.89 18.94
CA ALA A 538 26.24 -25.91 19.47
C ALA A 538 25.28 -26.72 18.57
N LYS A 539 25.39 -26.60 17.23
CA LYS A 539 24.61 -27.42 16.28
C LYS A 539 24.88 -28.92 16.42
N GLN A 540 26.13 -29.30 16.68
CA GLN A 540 26.49 -30.71 16.88
C GLN A 540 26.03 -31.25 18.24
N LEU A 541 26.02 -30.41 19.28
CA LEU A 541 25.51 -30.76 20.61
C LEU A 541 23.98 -30.82 20.64
N TYR A 542 23.28 -29.94 19.95
CA TYR A 542 21.83 -29.79 20.00
C TYR A 542 21.20 -29.99 18.63
N GLN A 543 21.31 -31.21 18.10
CA GLN A 543 20.94 -31.55 16.73
C GLN A 543 19.44 -31.38 16.44
N LYS A 544 18.59 -31.31 17.47
CA LYS A 544 17.15 -31.01 17.35
C LYS A 544 16.80 -29.53 17.55
N ALA A 545 17.76 -28.68 17.91
CA ALA A 545 17.55 -27.25 18.10
C ALA A 545 17.78 -26.48 16.81
N ASN A 546 17.03 -25.40 16.61
CA ASN A 546 17.24 -24.48 15.50
C ASN A 546 18.24 -23.39 15.91
N ILE A 547 19.49 -23.49 15.45
CA ILE A 547 20.58 -22.58 15.84
C ILE A 547 21.02 -21.73 14.65
N ALA A 548 20.87 -20.41 14.78
CA ALA A 548 21.36 -19.42 13.82
C ALA A 548 22.77 -18.96 14.20
N ILE A 549 23.71 -19.03 13.24
CA ILE A 549 25.11 -18.64 13.44
C ILE A 549 25.31 -17.25 12.83
N GLU A 550 24.80 -16.24 13.52
CA GLU A 550 24.85 -14.84 13.13
C GLU A 550 24.59 -13.93 14.35
N GLY A 551 24.88 -12.63 14.20
CA GLY A 551 24.59 -11.66 15.26
C GLY A 551 23.09 -11.49 15.49
N PHE A 552 22.66 -11.38 16.75
CA PHE A 552 21.25 -11.22 17.11
C PHE A 552 20.61 -10.00 16.43
N GLU A 553 21.39 -8.99 16.04
CA GLU A 553 20.94 -7.83 15.28
C GLU A 553 20.53 -8.12 13.83
N LYS A 554 21.07 -9.18 13.24
CA LYS A 554 20.78 -9.61 11.85
C LYS A 554 19.77 -10.74 11.78
N THR A 555 19.62 -11.51 12.87
CA THR A 555 18.70 -12.65 12.91
C THR A 555 17.25 -12.22 12.69
N ASN A 556 16.62 -12.83 11.69
CA ASN A 556 15.22 -12.58 11.34
C ASN A 556 14.30 -13.58 12.05
N LEU A 557 14.01 -13.32 13.32
CA LEU A 557 13.04 -14.07 14.11
C LEU A 557 11.66 -13.40 14.09
N PRO A 558 10.55 -14.17 14.08
CA PRO A 558 9.21 -13.60 14.18
C PRO A 558 9.01 -12.82 15.50
N ASP A 559 8.29 -11.70 15.44
CA ASP A 559 7.82 -11.00 16.63
C ASP A 559 6.64 -11.78 17.25
N ASP A 560 6.43 -11.63 18.57
CA ASP A 560 5.32 -12.24 19.31
C ASP A 560 5.19 -13.77 19.20
N HIS A 561 6.32 -14.49 19.05
CA HIS A 561 6.32 -15.93 18.78
C HIS A 561 6.75 -16.81 19.96
N PHE A 562 7.74 -16.37 20.74
CA PHE A 562 8.35 -17.21 21.76
C PHE A 562 7.59 -17.15 23.09
N ASP A 563 7.44 -18.29 23.76
CA ASP A 563 6.87 -18.36 25.11
C ASP A 563 7.87 -17.87 26.16
N VAL A 564 9.14 -18.27 25.97
CA VAL A 564 10.24 -17.94 26.88
C VAL A 564 11.45 -17.48 26.08
N VAL A 565 12.01 -16.35 26.45
CA VAL A 565 13.34 -15.92 26.01
C VAL A 565 14.24 -15.91 27.22
N LEU A 566 15.28 -16.72 27.23
CA LEU A 566 16.18 -16.86 28.37
C LEU A 566 17.65 -16.88 27.96
N GLY A 567 18.55 -16.67 28.91
CA GLY A 567 19.98 -16.80 28.65
C GLY A 567 20.84 -15.82 29.42
N ASN A 568 22.12 -15.79 29.07
CA ASN A 568 23.10 -14.85 29.60
C ASN A 568 23.51 -13.86 28.50
N VAL A 569 23.10 -12.60 28.63
CA VAL A 569 23.36 -11.59 27.59
C VAL A 569 24.78 -11.04 27.72
N PRO A 570 25.44 -10.63 26.63
CA PRO A 570 26.78 -10.06 26.71
C PRO A 570 26.81 -8.75 27.51
N PHE A 571 27.87 -8.54 28.32
CA PHE A 571 28.04 -7.35 29.15
C PHE A 571 29.06 -6.39 28.50
N GLY A 572 28.72 -5.12 28.37
CA GLY A 572 29.65 -4.10 27.90
C GLY A 572 29.01 -2.75 27.62
N GLU A 573 29.85 -1.73 27.46
CA GLU A 573 29.46 -0.38 27.02
C GLU A 573 29.48 -0.27 25.48
N ILE A 574 29.02 -1.31 24.79
CA ILE A 574 28.98 -1.41 23.33
C ILE A 574 27.56 -1.08 22.87
N ARG A 575 27.43 -0.36 21.76
CA ARG A 575 26.14 -0.14 21.09
C ARG A 575 26.02 -1.01 19.86
N VAL A 576 24.90 -1.70 19.74
CA VAL A 576 24.59 -2.55 18.58
C VAL A 576 23.89 -1.70 17.52
N ASN A 577 24.30 -1.85 16.26
CA ASN A 577 23.70 -1.13 15.14
C ASN A 577 22.51 -1.93 14.60
N ASP A 578 21.32 -1.65 15.14
CA ASP A 578 20.04 -2.22 14.68
C ASP A 578 19.06 -1.06 14.45
N SER A 579 18.66 -0.85 13.19
CA SER A 579 17.88 0.32 12.77
C SER A 579 16.60 0.55 13.57
N ARG A 580 15.98 -0.52 14.10
CA ARG A 580 14.75 -0.44 14.92
C ARG A 580 14.99 0.17 16.31
N TYR A 581 16.21 0.06 16.84
CA TYR A 581 16.57 0.45 18.22
C TYR A 581 17.67 1.52 18.32
N ASN A 582 18.20 1.97 17.17
CA ASN A 582 19.29 2.95 17.12
C ASN A 582 18.94 4.30 17.77
N ALA A 583 17.67 4.72 17.75
CA ALA A 583 17.23 5.99 18.34
C ALA A 583 17.38 6.02 19.87
N GLN A 584 17.28 4.86 20.52
CA GLN A 584 17.27 4.67 21.96
C GLN A 584 18.69 4.59 22.55
N LYS A 585 19.71 4.37 21.69
CA LYS A 585 21.13 4.33 22.08
C LYS A 585 21.45 3.33 23.21
N PHE A 586 20.74 2.21 23.23
CA PHE A 586 20.91 1.14 24.21
C PHE A 586 22.35 0.61 24.25
N LEU A 587 22.83 0.30 25.46
CA LEU A 587 24.01 -0.54 25.61
C LEU A 587 23.65 -1.99 25.26
N ILE A 588 24.63 -2.82 24.96
CA ILE A 588 24.41 -4.17 24.42
C ILE A 588 23.45 -5.01 25.30
N HIS A 589 23.63 -5.00 26.62
CA HIS A 589 22.74 -5.73 27.53
C HIS A 589 21.30 -5.17 27.57
N ASP A 590 21.13 -3.85 27.42
CA ASP A 590 19.81 -3.21 27.33
C ASP A 590 19.12 -3.53 25.99
N TYR A 591 19.90 -3.58 24.91
CA TYR A 591 19.43 -3.92 23.56
C TYR A 591 18.83 -5.32 23.51
N PHE A 592 19.46 -6.30 24.17
CA PHE A 592 18.93 -7.66 24.24
C PHE A 592 17.55 -7.71 24.91
N PHE A 593 17.31 -6.95 25.99
CA PHE A 593 15.96 -6.84 26.56
C PHE A 593 14.97 -6.21 25.58
N ALA A 594 15.36 -5.13 24.91
CA ALA A 594 14.48 -4.44 23.98
C ALA A 594 14.04 -5.34 22.82
N LYS A 595 14.97 -6.10 22.23
CA LYS A 595 14.67 -7.03 21.13
C LYS A 595 13.97 -8.28 21.63
N ALA A 596 14.36 -8.86 22.77
CA ALA A 596 13.68 -10.03 23.34
C ALA A 596 12.21 -9.76 23.67
N LEU A 597 11.89 -8.56 24.17
CA LEU A 597 10.51 -8.13 24.40
C LEU A 597 9.69 -7.99 23.12
N ASP A 598 10.31 -7.77 21.97
CA ASP A 598 9.61 -7.81 20.68
C ASP A 598 9.40 -9.27 20.20
N LYS A 599 10.30 -10.20 20.56
CA LYS A 599 10.24 -11.61 20.14
C LYS A 599 9.32 -12.49 20.99
N VAL A 600 9.25 -12.23 22.29
CA VAL A 600 8.37 -12.97 23.20
C VAL A 600 6.90 -12.61 22.94
N ARG A 601 5.97 -13.54 23.06
CA ARG A 601 4.52 -13.26 22.95
C ARG A 601 3.98 -12.54 24.18
N ALA A 602 2.80 -11.93 24.06
CA ALA A 602 2.07 -11.39 25.21
C ALA A 602 1.85 -12.47 26.28
N GLY A 603 2.12 -12.14 27.55
CA GLY A 603 2.08 -13.08 28.67
C GLY A 603 3.29 -14.03 28.77
N GLY A 604 4.15 -14.09 27.74
CA GLY A 604 5.40 -14.84 27.79
C GLY A 604 6.47 -14.14 28.64
N VAL A 605 7.56 -14.85 28.92
CA VAL A 605 8.57 -14.43 29.91
C VAL A 605 9.94 -14.20 29.26
N VAL A 606 10.57 -13.07 29.60
CA VAL A 606 11.99 -12.80 29.33
C VAL A 606 12.76 -12.96 30.64
N MET A 607 13.74 -13.86 30.65
CA MET A 607 14.55 -14.16 31.83
C MET A 607 16.04 -14.13 31.49
N PHE A 608 16.70 -13.01 31.79
CA PHE A 608 18.12 -12.83 31.45
C PHE A 608 19.00 -12.63 32.67
N ILE A 609 20.20 -13.19 32.58
CA ILE A 609 21.34 -12.76 33.38
C ILE A 609 21.94 -11.53 32.69
N THR A 610 22.00 -10.41 33.39
CA THR A 610 22.53 -9.12 32.91
C THR A 610 23.51 -8.52 33.91
N SER A 611 24.27 -7.50 33.48
CA SER A 611 25.06 -6.67 34.39
C SER A 611 24.16 -5.95 35.39
N LYS A 612 24.65 -5.71 36.62
CA LYS A 612 24.00 -4.79 37.58
C LYS A 612 23.69 -3.41 36.97
N GLY A 613 24.42 -3.02 35.91
CA GLY A 613 24.23 -1.79 35.17
C GLY A 613 22.86 -1.62 34.52
N THR A 614 22.05 -2.67 34.31
CA THR A 614 20.65 -2.49 33.87
C THR A 614 19.80 -1.90 34.99
N MET A 615 19.92 -2.45 36.22
CA MET A 615 19.10 -2.06 37.37
C MET A 615 19.64 -0.81 38.09
N ASP A 616 20.96 -0.68 38.22
CA ASP A 616 21.61 0.37 39.02
C ASP A 616 22.01 1.61 38.20
N LYS A 617 21.70 1.66 36.89
CA LYS A 617 22.00 2.82 36.04
C LYS A 617 21.37 4.09 36.64
N ALA A 618 22.14 5.17 36.71
CA ALA A 618 21.65 6.47 37.20
C ALA A 618 20.45 6.99 36.40
N SER A 619 20.46 6.77 35.08
CA SER A 619 19.33 7.11 34.21
C SER A 619 18.22 6.04 34.29
N PRO A 620 16.94 6.43 34.47
CA PRO A 620 15.83 5.49 34.51
C PRO A 620 15.31 5.07 33.12
N GLU A 621 15.78 5.68 32.02
CA GLU A 621 15.15 5.57 30.69
C GLU A 621 15.01 4.13 30.18
N VAL A 622 16.03 3.29 30.37
CA VAL A 622 15.93 1.87 29.97
C VAL A 622 14.91 1.12 30.84
N ARG A 623 14.86 1.41 32.14
CA ARG A 623 13.91 0.78 33.06
C ARG A 623 12.48 1.22 32.76
N LYS A 624 12.27 2.50 32.41
CA LYS A 624 10.99 2.99 31.88
C LYS A 624 10.61 2.25 30.61
N TYR A 625 11.53 2.15 29.65
CA TYR A 625 11.29 1.45 28.38
C TYR A 625 10.84 -0.01 28.60
N ILE A 626 11.47 -0.72 29.54
CA ILE A 626 11.12 -2.08 29.93
C ILE A 626 9.77 -2.10 30.67
N ALA A 627 9.57 -1.26 31.68
CA ALA A 627 8.35 -1.22 32.50
C ALA A 627 7.09 -0.94 31.67
N GLN A 628 7.21 -0.11 30.64
CA GLN A 628 6.11 0.18 29.72
C GLN A 628 5.67 -1.05 28.90
N ARG A 629 6.55 -2.04 28.71
CA ARG A 629 6.32 -3.23 27.86
C ARG A 629 6.18 -4.53 28.66
N ALA A 630 6.70 -4.57 29.87
CA ALA A 630 6.73 -5.75 30.69
C ALA A 630 6.53 -5.42 32.17
N GLU A 631 6.01 -6.39 32.90
CA GLU A 631 5.97 -6.39 34.35
C GLU A 631 7.21 -7.09 34.92
N LEU A 632 7.80 -6.52 35.97
CA LEU A 632 8.90 -7.15 36.69
C LEU A 632 8.33 -8.16 37.69
N LEU A 633 8.45 -9.45 37.38
CA LEU A 633 8.04 -10.52 38.30
C LEU A 633 9.05 -10.68 39.44
N GLY A 634 10.31 -10.38 39.17
CA GLY A 634 11.34 -10.20 40.19
C GLY A 634 12.75 -10.08 39.62
N ALA A 635 13.68 -9.73 40.49
CA ALA A 635 15.10 -9.60 40.18
C ALA A 635 15.94 -10.27 41.27
N ILE A 636 17.04 -10.95 40.89
CA ILE A 636 17.93 -11.64 41.85
C ILE A 636 19.35 -11.14 41.64
N ARG A 637 19.97 -10.56 42.67
CA ARG A 637 21.36 -10.07 42.60
C ARG A 637 22.36 -11.13 43.05
N LEU A 638 23.24 -11.54 42.13
CA LEU A 638 24.21 -12.61 42.31
C LEU A 638 25.54 -12.10 42.89
N PRO A 639 26.26 -12.93 43.67
CA PRO A 639 27.64 -12.66 44.09
C PRO A 639 28.60 -12.44 42.93
N ASP A 640 29.62 -11.63 43.15
CA ASP A 640 30.65 -11.33 42.15
C ASP A 640 31.46 -12.54 41.70
N ASN A 641 31.69 -13.50 42.60
CA ASN A 641 32.43 -14.73 42.31
C ASN A 641 31.61 -15.81 41.59
N THR A 642 30.34 -15.57 41.24
CA THR A 642 29.44 -16.57 40.62
C THR A 642 30.05 -17.19 39.36
N PHE A 643 30.72 -16.38 38.53
CA PHE A 643 31.32 -16.82 37.27
C PHE A 643 32.83 -17.13 37.40
N LYS A 644 33.42 -17.06 38.59
CA LYS A 644 34.89 -17.16 38.78
C LYS A 644 35.45 -18.54 38.41
N ALA A 645 34.76 -19.63 38.78
CA ALA A 645 35.25 -20.99 38.56
C ALA A 645 35.23 -21.39 37.06
N ASN A 646 34.16 -21.04 36.35
CA ASN A 646 33.98 -21.42 34.94
C ASN A 646 34.65 -20.41 34.00
N ALA A 647 34.49 -19.12 34.27
CA ALA A 647 34.82 -18.02 33.36
C ALA A 647 35.98 -17.13 33.86
N GLY A 648 36.51 -17.33 35.07
CA GLY A 648 37.66 -16.59 35.57
C GLY A 648 37.40 -15.11 35.89
N THR A 649 36.14 -14.69 35.98
CA THR A 649 35.73 -13.30 36.15
C THR A 649 34.99 -13.07 37.48
N GLU A 650 35.22 -11.91 38.11
CA GLU A 650 34.51 -11.46 39.33
C GLU A 650 33.65 -10.22 39.00
N VAL A 651 32.33 -10.40 38.85
CA VAL A 651 31.37 -9.34 38.48
C VAL A 651 30.01 -9.58 39.13
N THR A 652 29.49 -8.57 39.85
CA THR A 652 28.10 -8.57 40.33
C THR A 652 27.13 -8.48 39.16
N SER A 653 26.22 -9.45 39.07
CA SER A 653 25.27 -9.62 37.97
C SER A 653 23.86 -9.84 38.52
N ASP A 654 22.83 -9.52 37.76
CA ASP A 654 21.44 -9.65 38.15
C ASP A 654 20.71 -10.63 37.21
N ILE A 655 19.81 -11.45 37.75
CA ILE A 655 18.81 -12.20 36.98
C ILE A 655 17.54 -11.37 36.97
N LEU A 656 17.04 -10.97 35.79
CA LEU A 656 15.78 -10.25 35.63
C LEU A 656 14.73 -11.14 35.02
N ILE A 657 13.56 -11.21 35.66
CA ILE A 657 12.41 -12.00 35.22
C ILE A 657 11.27 -11.04 34.89
N LEU A 658 10.93 -10.95 33.61
CA LEU A 658 9.98 -9.99 33.06
C LEU A 658 8.85 -10.74 32.34
N GLN A 659 7.61 -10.33 32.56
CA GLN A 659 6.46 -10.84 31.81
C GLN A 659 5.96 -9.78 30.84
N LYS A 660 5.86 -10.12 29.55
CA LYS A 660 5.43 -9.18 28.52
C LYS A 660 3.94 -8.83 28.66
N ARG A 661 3.64 -7.54 28.59
CA ARG A 661 2.28 -7.00 28.55
C ARG A 661 1.66 -7.19 27.16
N ASP A 662 0.35 -7.28 27.11
CA ASP A 662 -0.44 -7.30 25.87
C ASP A 662 -0.32 -6.01 25.04
N ARG A 663 -0.04 -4.88 25.70
CA ARG A 663 0.16 -3.58 25.09
C ARG A 663 1.19 -2.73 25.84
N VAL A 664 1.75 -1.75 25.15
CA VAL A 664 2.60 -0.73 25.77
C VAL A 664 1.74 0.18 26.66
N MET A 665 2.12 0.34 27.91
CA MET A 665 1.46 1.21 28.88
C MET A 665 2.42 2.28 29.36
N ASP A 666 1.96 3.52 29.51
CA ASP A 666 2.78 4.57 30.10
C ASP A 666 2.71 4.49 31.64
N ILE A 667 3.64 3.73 32.23
CA ILE A 667 3.73 3.50 33.67
C ILE A 667 5.16 3.67 34.17
N GLU A 668 5.29 4.16 35.40
CA GLU A 668 6.57 4.29 36.11
C GLU A 668 6.45 3.65 37.50
N PRO A 669 6.54 2.32 37.61
CA PRO A 669 6.55 1.62 38.90
C PRO A 669 7.83 1.92 39.69
N ASP A 670 7.79 1.72 41.00
CA ASP A 670 8.86 2.12 41.94
C ASP A 670 10.26 1.59 41.58
N TRP A 671 10.37 0.36 41.07
CA TRP A 671 11.65 -0.26 40.67
C TRP A 671 12.34 0.46 39.49
N VAL A 672 11.67 1.36 38.78
CA VAL A 672 12.29 2.21 37.76
C VAL A 672 13.30 3.19 38.38
N HIS A 673 13.19 3.47 39.68
CA HIS A 673 14.03 4.44 40.37
C HIS A 673 15.11 3.78 41.24
N LEU A 674 16.13 4.57 41.60
CA LEU A 674 17.14 4.17 42.57
C LEU A 674 16.72 4.64 43.97
N ASP A 675 17.15 3.92 44.99
CA ASP A 675 17.00 4.31 46.39
C ASP A 675 18.32 4.05 47.14
N THR A 676 18.41 4.46 48.40
CA THR A 676 19.60 4.27 49.24
C THR A 676 19.27 3.38 50.44
N ASP A 677 20.07 2.34 50.65
CA ASP A 677 19.90 1.41 51.76
C ASP A 677 20.30 2.03 53.12
N GLU A 678 20.07 1.27 54.20
CA GLU A 678 20.42 1.68 55.58
C GLU A 678 21.93 1.93 55.80
N ASN A 679 22.79 1.42 54.91
CA ASN A 679 24.24 1.57 54.96
C ASN A 679 24.74 2.74 54.07
N GLY A 680 23.83 3.48 53.44
CA GLY A 680 24.18 4.60 52.56
C GLY A 680 24.58 4.20 51.14
N VAL A 681 24.29 2.96 50.71
CA VAL A 681 24.60 2.47 49.37
C VAL A 681 23.41 2.70 48.45
N THR A 682 23.62 3.45 47.37
CA THR A 682 22.61 3.68 46.33
C THR A 682 22.57 2.50 45.36
N MET A 683 21.39 1.91 45.17
CA MET A 683 21.11 0.84 44.20
C MET A 683 19.66 0.91 43.73
N ASN A 684 19.23 0.00 42.84
CA ASN A 684 17.84 -0.03 42.41
C ASN A 684 16.87 -0.18 43.60
N ARG A 685 15.77 0.59 43.60
CA ARG A 685 14.78 0.57 44.69
C ARG A 685 14.27 -0.85 44.99
N TYR A 686 14.10 -1.69 43.96
CA TYR A 686 13.69 -3.08 44.14
C TYR A 686 14.61 -3.85 45.11
N PHE A 687 15.93 -3.70 44.99
CA PHE A 687 16.88 -4.40 45.86
C PHE A 687 16.98 -3.80 47.27
N VAL A 688 16.63 -2.52 47.42
CA VAL A 688 16.51 -1.87 48.74
C VAL A 688 15.28 -2.38 49.48
N GLU A 689 14.16 -2.56 48.77
CA GLU A 689 12.90 -3.06 49.31
C GLU A 689 12.89 -4.58 49.51
N HIS A 690 13.69 -5.30 48.70
CA HIS A 690 13.84 -6.76 48.72
C HIS A 690 15.29 -7.19 49.01
N PRO A 691 15.86 -6.88 50.20
CA PRO A 691 17.23 -7.27 50.56
C PRO A 691 17.42 -8.79 50.55
N GLU A 692 16.35 -9.56 50.70
CA GLU A 692 16.33 -11.01 50.62
C GLU A 692 16.56 -11.56 49.19
N MET A 693 16.49 -10.71 48.16
CA MET A 693 16.81 -11.01 46.76
C MET A 693 18.26 -10.65 46.38
N VAL A 694 19.04 -10.17 47.36
CA VAL A 694 20.49 -9.92 47.24
C VAL A 694 21.26 -11.08 47.86
N LEU A 695 21.83 -11.96 47.03
CA LEU A 695 22.41 -13.24 47.45
C LEU A 695 23.84 -13.13 48.02
N GLY A 696 24.15 -12.05 48.72
CA GLY A 696 25.49 -11.77 49.24
C GLY A 696 25.51 -10.68 50.30
N GLU A 697 26.69 -10.13 50.55
CA GLU A 697 26.92 -8.91 51.33
C GLU A 697 27.39 -7.80 50.40
N ILE A 698 26.69 -6.65 50.41
CA ILE A 698 27.10 -5.49 49.63
C ILE A 698 28.29 -4.81 50.31
N LYS A 699 29.41 -4.67 49.58
CA LYS A 699 30.63 -3.98 50.04
C LYS A 699 31.12 -3.01 48.98
N MET A 700 31.66 -1.87 49.43
CA MET A 700 32.29 -0.91 48.53
C MET A 700 33.73 -1.35 48.24
N GLU A 701 34.04 -1.63 46.98
CA GLU A 701 35.39 -2.01 46.54
C GLU A 701 35.77 -1.28 45.25
N ASN A 702 37.08 -1.18 45.01
CA ASN A 702 37.59 -0.79 43.71
C ASN A 702 37.37 -1.96 42.74
N THR A 703 36.52 -1.76 41.75
CA THR A 703 36.29 -2.75 40.69
C THR A 703 37.50 -2.84 39.76
N ARG A 704 37.54 -3.89 38.93
CA ARG A 704 38.55 -4.06 37.86
C ARG A 704 38.61 -2.91 36.84
N PHE A 705 37.62 -2.03 36.85
CA PHE A 705 37.55 -0.82 36.01
C PHE A 705 38.03 0.45 36.73
N GLY A 706 38.56 0.33 37.95
CA GLY A 706 39.13 1.44 38.72
C GLY A 706 38.09 2.33 39.43
N THR A 707 36.80 1.96 39.41
CA THR A 707 35.72 2.68 40.09
C THR A 707 35.42 2.09 41.46
N PHE A 708 35.21 2.96 42.46
CA PHE A 708 34.80 2.57 43.81
C PHE A 708 33.28 2.40 43.85
N GLU A 709 32.82 1.16 43.84
CA GLU A 709 31.40 0.82 43.63
C GLU A 709 30.92 -0.28 44.57
N PRO A 710 29.59 -0.40 44.79
CA PRO A 710 29.02 -1.51 45.52
C PRO A 710 29.16 -2.81 44.73
N VAL A 711 29.67 -3.84 45.41
CA VAL A 711 29.89 -5.20 44.92
C VAL A 711 29.21 -6.18 45.86
N CYS A 712 28.44 -7.11 45.32
CA CYS A 712 27.81 -8.19 46.08
C CYS A 712 28.84 -9.31 46.30
N LYS A 713 29.31 -9.50 47.54
CA LYS A 713 30.26 -10.57 47.90
C LYS A 713 29.53 -11.81 48.39
N ALA A 714 30.01 -12.98 48.01
CA ALA A 714 29.44 -14.25 48.47
C ALA A 714 29.50 -14.39 50.00
N ARG A 715 28.42 -14.91 50.58
CA ARG A 715 28.36 -15.35 51.98
C ARG A 715 29.18 -16.62 52.13
N LYS A 716 30.00 -16.70 53.19
CA LYS A 716 30.93 -17.82 53.40
C LYS A 716 30.27 -19.05 54.03
N ASP A 717 29.09 -18.85 54.59
CA ASP A 717 28.35 -19.77 55.45
C ASP A 717 27.18 -20.47 54.74
N ILE A 718 26.75 -19.98 53.57
CA ILE A 718 25.59 -20.51 52.84
C ILE A 718 25.96 -20.76 51.37
N PRO A 719 25.73 -21.97 50.82
CA PRO A 719 25.93 -22.26 49.41
C PRO A 719 25.01 -21.44 48.50
N LEU A 720 25.51 -21.06 47.30
CA LEU A 720 24.74 -20.28 46.32
C LEU A 720 23.44 -20.99 45.87
N SER A 721 23.45 -22.32 45.78
CA SER A 721 22.27 -23.11 45.42
C SER A 721 21.11 -22.94 46.41
N GLU A 722 21.41 -22.88 47.71
CA GLU A 722 20.41 -22.67 48.75
C GLU A 722 19.85 -21.24 48.71
N LEU A 723 20.72 -20.26 48.47
CA LEU A 723 20.32 -18.86 48.30
C LEU A 723 19.41 -18.67 47.08
N LEU A 724 19.76 -19.28 45.94
CA LEU A 724 18.95 -19.24 44.72
C LEU A 724 17.59 -19.90 44.90
N SER A 725 17.54 -21.10 45.49
CA SER A 725 16.28 -21.81 45.77
C SER A 725 15.32 -20.96 46.62
N ASN A 726 15.84 -20.28 47.65
CA ASN A 726 15.05 -19.38 48.50
C ASN A 726 14.57 -18.11 47.76
N ALA A 727 15.38 -17.53 46.86
CA ALA A 727 15.00 -16.35 46.09
C ALA A 727 13.96 -16.69 45.01
N VAL A 728 14.15 -17.80 44.30
CA VAL A 728 13.21 -18.29 43.29
C VAL A 728 11.83 -18.50 43.89
N GLN A 729 11.73 -18.95 45.16
CA GLN A 729 10.46 -19.12 45.88
C GLN A 729 9.63 -17.83 46.04
N ARG A 730 10.23 -16.65 45.85
CA ARG A 730 9.56 -15.35 46.01
C ARG A 730 9.10 -14.73 44.69
N ILE A 731 9.43 -15.35 43.56
CA ILE A 731 8.93 -14.95 42.25
C ILE A 731 7.48 -15.41 42.13
N ASN A 732 6.59 -14.49 41.76
CA ASN A 732 5.16 -14.75 41.54
C ASN A 732 4.77 -14.33 40.13
N GLY A 733 3.88 -15.10 39.51
CA GLY A 733 3.40 -14.88 38.14
C GLY A 733 2.87 -16.19 37.57
N GLU A 734 2.27 -16.12 36.39
CA GLU A 734 1.74 -17.29 35.69
C GLU A 734 1.95 -17.08 34.19
N ILE A 735 2.61 -18.03 33.53
CA ILE A 735 2.67 -18.11 32.08
C ILE A 735 1.38 -18.81 31.64
N PRO A 736 0.47 -18.14 30.90
CA PRO A 736 -0.79 -18.74 30.52
C PRO A 736 -0.58 -20.01 29.69
N GLU A 737 -1.21 -21.12 30.09
CA GLU A 737 -1.29 -22.35 29.30
C GLU A 737 -2.05 -22.06 27.99
N LEU A 738 -1.39 -22.33 26.87
CA LEU A 738 -2.04 -22.29 25.56
C LEU A 738 -2.76 -23.62 25.31
N ASP A 739 -3.99 -23.51 24.82
CA ASP A 739 -4.66 -24.61 24.11
C ASP A 739 -3.79 -24.91 22.88
N ASN A 740 -3.11 -26.07 22.85
CA ASN A 740 -2.08 -26.48 21.87
C ASN A 740 -2.59 -26.61 20.39
N ARG A 741 -3.58 -25.82 19.99
CA ARG A 741 -4.16 -25.78 18.63
C ARG A 741 -3.36 -24.90 17.66
N VAL A 742 -2.22 -24.35 18.06
CA VAL A 742 -1.44 -23.38 17.24
C VAL A 742 -0.08 -23.95 16.79
N ASP A 743 0.31 -25.16 17.20
CA ASP A 743 1.61 -25.76 16.84
C ASP A 743 1.73 -26.23 15.37
N GLU A 744 0.65 -26.21 14.58
CA GLU A 744 0.71 -26.51 13.13
C GLU A 744 1.25 -25.33 12.29
N ILE A 745 1.41 -24.12 12.86
CA ILE A 745 1.88 -22.93 12.12
C ILE A 745 3.42 -22.78 12.20
N SER A 746 4.11 -23.54 13.06
CA SER A 746 5.57 -23.42 13.27
C SER A 746 6.42 -24.26 12.31
N ASP A 747 5.86 -25.26 11.63
CA ASP A 747 6.62 -26.15 10.73
C ASP A 747 6.73 -25.59 9.29
N GLU A 748 6.07 -24.47 8.96
CA GLU A 748 6.15 -23.83 7.63
C GLU A 748 7.50 -23.15 7.35
N GLN A 749 8.32 -22.86 8.37
CA GLN A 749 9.66 -22.31 8.16
C GLN A 749 10.72 -23.38 7.82
N GLU A 750 10.58 -24.63 8.27
CA GLU A 750 11.52 -25.72 7.96
C GLU A 750 11.37 -26.29 6.54
N LEU A 751 10.22 -26.09 5.89
CA LEU A 751 9.96 -26.55 4.51
C LEU A 751 10.24 -25.48 3.44
N SER A 752 10.67 -24.28 3.85
CA SER A 752 10.94 -23.19 2.91
C SER A 752 12.25 -23.43 2.15
N VAL A 753 12.16 -23.57 0.83
CA VAL A 753 13.31 -23.81 -0.05
C VAL A 753 13.86 -22.50 -0.61
N PRO A 754 15.16 -22.43 -0.97
CA PRO A 754 15.69 -21.28 -1.71
C PRO A 754 14.89 -21.01 -2.98
N ALA A 755 14.66 -19.75 -3.31
CA ALA A 755 13.88 -19.40 -4.50
C ALA A 755 14.54 -19.87 -5.79
N ASP A 756 13.78 -20.58 -6.63
CA ASP A 756 14.18 -20.88 -8.00
C ASP A 756 14.21 -19.57 -8.82
N PRO A 757 15.35 -19.16 -9.40
CA PRO A 757 15.47 -17.96 -10.19
C PRO A 757 14.47 -17.88 -11.35
N ASN A 758 14.02 -19.02 -11.88
CA ASN A 758 13.10 -19.10 -13.02
C ASN A 758 11.63 -18.88 -12.65
N VAL A 759 11.28 -18.98 -11.37
CA VAL A 759 9.90 -18.76 -10.87
C VAL A 759 9.74 -17.29 -10.51
N ARG A 760 8.78 -16.54 -11.06
CA ARG A 760 8.62 -15.12 -10.69
C ARG A 760 8.27 -14.94 -9.21
N ASN A 761 8.70 -13.83 -8.64
CA ASN A 761 8.35 -13.46 -7.27
C ASN A 761 6.82 -13.32 -7.12
N PHE A 762 6.26 -13.69 -5.97
CA PHE A 762 4.82 -13.70 -5.69
C PHE A 762 4.00 -14.57 -6.66
N SER A 763 4.53 -15.74 -7.01
CA SER A 763 3.85 -16.72 -7.87
C SER A 763 3.85 -18.10 -7.24
N PHE A 764 2.81 -18.89 -7.53
CA PHE A 764 2.78 -20.30 -7.17
C PHE A 764 3.65 -21.12 -8.14
N THR A 765 4.25 -22.21 -7.67
CA THR A 765 4.98 -23.17 -8.50
C THR A 765 4.83 -24.57 -7.94
N LEU A 766 5.25 -25.57 -8.70
CA LEU A 766 5.30 -26.96 -8.26
C LEU A 766 6.75 -27.37 -8.02
N VAL A 767 7.04 -27.80 -6.79
CA VAL A 767 8.30 -28.43 -6.41
C VAL A 767 7.96 -29.83 -5.90
N ASP A 768 8.50 -30.87 -6.54
CA ASP A 768 8.24 -32.28 -6.23
C ASP A 768 6.74 -32.65 -6.10
N GLY A 769 5.90 -32.03 -6.95
CA GLY A 769 4.46 -32.26 -6.99
C GLY A 769 3.63 -31.55 -5.91
N ARG A 770 4.27 -30.77 -5.02
CA ARG A 770 3.62 -29.92 -4.01
C ARG A 770 3.61 -28.46 -4.46
N VAL A 771 2.56 -27.74 -4.09
CA VAL A 771 2.41 -26.31 -4.41
C VAL A 771 3.26 -25.49 -3.45
N TYR A 772 4.13 -24.65 -4.02
CA TYR A 772 4.92 -23.64 -3.30
C TYR A 772 4.50 -22.25 -3.77
N PHE A 773 4.67 -21.25 -2.91
CA PHE A 773 4.51 -19.84 -3.23
C PHE A 773 5.85 -19.12 -3.02
N ARG A 774 6.34 -18.43 -4.05
CA ARG A 774 7.59 -17.68 -3.97
C ARG A 774 7.36 -16.32 -3.32
N GLU A 775 8.08 -16.02 -2.26
CA GLU A 775 8.21 -14.66 -1.71
C GLU A 775 9.69 -14.29 -1.59
N ASN A 776 10.11 -13.34 -2.42
CA ASN A 776 11.46 -12.83 -2.58
C ASN A 776 12.47 -13.93 -2.93
N ASP A 777 13.38 -14.22 -2.00
CA ASP A 777 14.48 -15.17 -2.08
C ASP A 777 14.13 -16.55 -1.49
N ARG A 778 12.89 -16.76 -1.03
CA ARG A 778 12.40 -18.04 -0.51
C ARG A 778 11.11 -18.49 -1.20
N MET A 779 10.87 -19.80 -1.21
CA MET A 779 9.60 -20.42 -1.59
C MET A 779 9.05 -21.17 -0.41
N GLN A 780 7.81 -20.87 -0.02
CA GLN A 780 7.11 -21.51 1.09
C GLN A 780 6.06 -22.48 0.55
N PRO A 781 5.85 -23.66 1.17
CA PRO A 781 4.75 -24.53 0.79
C PRO A 781 3.41 -23.81 0.99
N ALA A 782 2.51 -23.90 0.02
CA ALA A 782 1.20 -23.27 0.13
C ALA A 782 0.25 -24.18 0.95
N SER A 783 -0.09 -23.75 2.17
CA SER A 783 -1.09 -24.45 2.99
C SER A 783 -2.51 -24.09 2.54
N VAL A 784 -3.07 -24.94 1.68
CA VAL A 784 -4.39 -24.74 1.06
C VAL A 784 -5.18 -26.05 1.07
N SER A 785 -6.51 -25.96 1.14
CA SER A 785 -7.37 -27.16 1.07
C SER A 785 -7.09 -27.97 -0.20
N MET A 786 -7.31 -29.30 -0.16
CA MET A 786 -7.09 -30.18 -1.32
C MET A 786 -7.86 -29.70 -2.58
N THR A 787 -9.05 -29.11 -2.40
CA THR A 787 -9.82 -28.53 -3.52
C THR A 787 -9.13 -27.29 -4.09
N ALA A 788 -8.61 -26.40 -3.23
CA ALA A 788 -7.86 -25.21 -3.65
C ALA A 788 -6.51 -25.59 -4.27
N GLU A 789 -5.79 -26.56 -3.70
CA GLU A 789 -4.52 -27.07 -4.23
C GLU A 789 -4.68 -27.59 -5.67
N ASN A 790 -5.75 -28.35 -5.93
CA ASN A 790 -6.03 -28.86 -7.27
C ASN A 790 -6.42 -27.74 -8.26
N ARG A 791 -7.13 -26.69 -7.81
CA ARG A 791 -7.40 -25.50 -8.62
C ARG A 791 -6.08 -24.78 -8.97
N ILE A 792 -5.22 -24.56 -7.97
CA ILE A 792 -3.91 -23.94 -8.14
C ILE A 792 -3.04 -24.73 -9.12
N LYS A 793 -2.95 -26.06 -8.97
CA LYS A 793 -2.23 -26.95 -9.90
C LYS A 793 -2.68 -26.79 -11.35
N GLY A 794 -4.00 -26.74 -11.58
CA GLY A 794 -4.55 -26.54 -12.91
C GLY A 794 -4.26 -25.15 -13.48
N LEU A 795 -4.34 -24.10 -12.66
CA LEU A 795 -4.04 -22.73 -13.07
C LEU A 795 -2.55 -22.51 -13.34
N ILE A 796 -1.65 -23.15 -12.58
CA ILE A 796 -0.20 -23.17 -12.87
C ILE A 796 0.05 -23.74 -14.27
N GLN A 797 -0.56 -24.87 -14.63
CA GLN A 797 -0.39 -25.47 -15.96
C GLN A 797 -0.87 -24.56 -17.09
N ILE A 798 -2.03 -23.92 -16.91
CA ILE A 798 -2.54 -22.95 -17.89
C ILE A 798 -1.59 -21.76 -17.99
N ARG A 799 -1.15 -21.20 -16.87
CA ARG A 799 -0.22 -20.06 -16.81
C ARG A 799 1.09 -20.35 -17.52
N ASP A 800 1.71 -21.49 -17.24
CA ASP A 800 3.01 -21.83 -17.80
C ASP A 800 2.89 -22.04 -19.32
N CYS A 801 1.79 -22.64 -19.79
CA CYS A 801 1.46 -22.74 -21.21
C CYS A 801 1.23 -21.36 -21.86
N VAL A 802 0.47 -20.47 -21.20
CA VAL A 802 0.24 -19.09 -21.68
C VAL A 802 1.54 -18.32 -21.78
N ARG A 803 2.42 -18.40 -20.77
CA ARG A 803 3.70 -17.69 -20.77
C ARG A 803 4.62 -18.17 -21.88
N LYS A 804 4.68 -19.48 -22.10
CA LYS A 804 5.44 -20.07 -23.21
C LYS A 804 4.88 -19.66 -24.57
N LEU A 805 3.55 -19.57 -24.70
CA LEU A 805 2.91 -19.06 -25.90
C LEU A 805 3.21 -17.58 -26.13
N ILE A 806 3.24 -16.75 -25.08
CA ILE A 806 3.67 -15.34 -25.15
C ILE A 806 5.12 -15.24 -25.63
N GLU A 807 6.02 -16.05 -25.08
CA GLU A 807 7.43 -16.11 -25.50
C GLU A 807 7.57 -16.48 -26.98
N TYR A 808 6.91 -17.56 -27.43
CA TYR A 808 6.93 -17.98 -28.84
C TYR A 808 6.45 -16.90 -29.80
N GLN A 809 5.41 -16.15 -29.42
CA GLN A 809 4.90 -15.08 -30.27
C GLN A 809 5.78 -13.82 -30.24
N THR A 810 6.41 -13.53 -29.10
CA THR A 810 7.30 -12.36 -28.93
C THR A 810 8.60 -12.56 -29.70
N GLU A 811 9.20 -13.75 -29.65
CA GLU A 811 10.46 -14.12 -30.31
C GLU A 811 10.28 -14.58 -31.78
N ASP A 812 9.09 -14.36 -32.37
CA ASP A 812 8.75 -14.69 -33.75
C ASP A 812 8.97 -16.17 -34.14
N TYR A 813 8.66 -17.11 -33.24
CA TYR A 813 8.81 -18.56 -33.50
C TYR A 813 7.89 -19.06 -34.64
N PRO A 814 8.26 -20.16 -35.33
CA PRO A 814 7.45 -20.79 -36.38
C PRO A 814 5.98 -21.06 -35.99
N GLU A 815 5.07 -20.79 -36.94
CA GLU A 815 3.61 -20.89 -36.74
C GLU A 815 3.14 -22.29 -36.30
N GLU A 816 3.84 -23.35 -36.72
CA GLU A 816 3.53 -24.73 -36.31
C GLU A 816 3.69 -24.92 -34.78
N MET A 817 4.76 -24.37 -34.20
CA MET A 817 5.01 -24.45 -32.75
C MET A 817 4.00 -23.62 -31.95
N ILE A 818 3.62 -22.44 -32.46
CA ILE A 818 2.57 -21.60 -31.88
C ILE A 818 1.25 -22.36 -31.88
N ARG A 819 0.86 -22.96 -33.00
CA ARG A 819 -0.37 -23.72 -33.13
C ARG A 819 -0.43 -24.93 -32.20
N THR A 820 0.68 -25.69 -32.08
CA THR A 820 0.75 -26.81 -31.12
C THR A 820 0.55 -26.35 -29.69
N GLU A 821 1.16 -25.23 -29.29
CA GLU A 821 1.01 -24.70 -27.93
C GLU A 821 -0.40 -24.11 -27.69
N GLN A 822 -1.04 -23.54 -28.72
CA GLN A 822 -2.45 -23.13 -28.66
C GLN A 822 -3.42 -24.31 -28.51
N GLU A 823 -3.17 -25.42 -29.19
CA GLU A 823 -3.94 -26.66 -29.03
C GLU A 823 -3.79 -27.21 -27.60
N ASN A 824 -2.58 -27.15 -27.03
CA ASN A 824 -2.34 -27.48 -25.62
C ASN A 824 -3.10 -26.54 -24.67
N LEU A 825 -3.07 -25.23 -24.92
CA LEU A 825 -3.80 -24.24 -24.13
C LEU A 825 -5.31 -24.50 -24.16
N ASN A 826 -5.88 -24.79 -25.33
CA ASN A 826 -7.30 -25.16 -25.45
C ASN A 826 -7.62 -26.39 -24.61
N ARG A 827 -6.81 -27.46 -24.74
CA ARG A 827 -7.01 -28.70 -23.99
C ARG A 827 -6.95 -28.47 -22.47
N LEU A 828 -5.95 -27.74 -21.99
CA LEU A 828 -5.79 -27.44 -20.56
C LEU A 828 -6.96 -26.60 -20.04
N TYR A 829 -7.35 -25.55 -20.78
CA TYR A 829 -8.47 -24.70 -20.42
C TYR A 829 -9.81 -25.45 -20.40
N ASP A 830 -10.12 -26.25 -21.42
CA ASP A 830 -11.39 -26.98 -21.51
C ASP A 830 -11.51 -28.03 -20.40
N VAL A 831 -10.43 -28.75 -20.10
CA VAL A 831 -10.37 -29.69 -18.97
C VAL A 831 -10.55 -28.96 -17.64
N TYR A 832 -9.89 -27.81 -17.46
CA TYR A 832 -9.98 -27.04 -16.22
C TYR A 832 -11.38 -26.49 -15.99
N THR A 833 -11.94 -25.80 -16.99
CA THR A 833 -13.26 -25.15 -16.90
C THR A 833 -14.40 -26.14 -16.75
N ALA A 834 -14.35 -27.31 -17.41
CA ALA A 834 -15.33 -28.37 -17.22
C ALA A 834 -15.38 -28.89 -15.77
N LYS A 835 -14.26 -28.82 -15.04
CA LYS A 835 -14.14 -29.34 -13.67
C LYS A 835 -14.33 -28.26 -12.60
N TYR A 836 -13.84 -27.04 -12.84
CA TYR A 836 -13.71 -25.99 -11.83
C TYR A 836 -14.45 -24.69 -12.15
N GLY A 837 -15.14 -24.63 -13.30
CA GLY A 837 -15.79 -23.42 -13.81
C GLY A 837 -14.82 -22.41 -14.42
N LEU A 838 -15.35 -21.24 -14.82
CA LEU A 838 -14.59 -20.15 -15.43
C LEU A 838 -13.42 -19.70 -14.55
N ILE A 839 -12.30 -19.29 -15.14
CA ILE A 839 -11.12 -18.75 -14.44
C ILE A 839 -11.50 -17.53 -13.59
N ASN A 840 -12.41 -16.69 -14.10
CA ASN A 840 -12.94 -15.51 -13.40
C ASN A 840 -13.95 -15.86 -12.29
N SER A 841 -14.29 -17.13 -12.06
CA SER A 841 -15.23 -17.51 -10.99
C SER A 841 -14.63 -17.30 -9.59
N ARG A 842 -15.50 -17.01 -8.62
CA ARG A 842 -15.09 -16.73 -7.22
C ARG A 842 -14.23 -17.82 -6.59
N GLY A 843 -14.51 -19.09 -6.87
CA GLY A 843 -13.74 -20.21 -6.32
C GLY A 843 -12.30 -20.28 -6.86
N ASN A 844 -12.07 -19.83 -8.09
CA ASN A 844 -10.73 -19.73 -8.69
C ASN A 844 -10.01 -18.47 -8.22
N TYR A 845 -10.74 -17.35 -8.09
CA TYR A 845 -10.21 -16.12 -7.48
C TYR A 845 -9.64 -16.39 -6.08
N LEU A 846 -10.43 -17.00 -5.19
CA LEU A 846 -9.99 -17.30 -3.83
C LEU A 846 -8.76 -18.23 -3.76
N ALA A 847 -8.59 -19.11 -4.74
CA ALA A 847 -7.47 -20.05 -4.77
C ALA A 847 -6.18 -19.45 -5.34
N PHE A 848 -6.25 -18.48 -6.27
CA PHE A 848 -5.09 -18.07 -7.08
C PHE A 848 -4.85 -16.55 -7.13
N ALA A 849 -5.68 -15.72 -6.48
CA ALA A 849 -5.55 -14.26 -6.53
C ALA A 849 -4.20 -13.71 -6.01
N SER A 850 -3.51 -14.46 -5.14
CA SER A 850 -2.18 -14.09 -4.65
C SER A 850 -1.08 -14.25 -5.71
N ASP A 851 -1.33 -15.00 -6.79
CA ASP A 851 -0.38 -15.15 -7.91
C ASP A 851 -0.36 -13.89 -8.78
N GLU A 852 0.84 -13.38 -9.05
CA GLU A 852 1.06 -12.24 -9.95
C GLU A 852 0.39 -12.42 -11.33
N SER A 853 0.26 -13.64 -11.81
CA SER A 853 -0.26 -13.94 -13.15
C SER A 853 -1.76 -14.16 -13.19
N TYR A 854 -2.47 -14.04 -12.07
CA TYR A 854 -3.90 -14.37 -12.02
C TYR A 854 -4.70 -13.54 -13.04
N PHE A 855 -4.47 -12.23 -13.11
CA PHE A 855 -5.19 -11.36 -14.05
C PHE A 855 -4.84 -11.64 -15.52
N LEU A 856 -3.64 -12.15 -15.80
CA LEU A 856 -3.29 -12.65 -17.13
C LEU A 856 -4.16 -13.85 -17.49
N LEU A 857 -4.39 -14.78 -16.56
CA LEU A 857 -5.30 -15.89 -16.78
C LEU A 857 -6.74 -15.44 -16.93
N CYS A 858 -7.20 -14.43 -16.18
CA CYS A 858 -8.53 -13.86 -16.34
C CYS A 858 -8.77 -13.30 -17.74
N SER A 859 -7.73 -12.74 -18.39
CA SER A 859 -7.83 -12.19 -19.75
C SER A 859 -8.07 -13.25 -20.84
N LEU A 860 -7.93 -14.53 -20.51
CA LEU A 860 -8.28 -15.66 -21.38
C LEU A 860 -9.78 -15.77 -21.65
N GLU A 861 -10.61 -15.10 -20.86
CA GLU A 861 -12.06 -15.14 -20.93
C GLU A 861 -12.60 -13.75 -21.27
N VAL A 862 -13.36 -13.66 -22.36
CA VAL A 862 -14.08 -12.44 -22.71
C VAL A 862 -15.47 -12.54 -22.08
N LEU A 863 -15.78 -11.60 -21.17
CA LEU A 863 -17.07 -11.51 -20.49
C LEU A 863 -17.94 -10.38 -21.10
N ASP A 864 -19.25 -10.43 -20.91
CA ASP A 864 -20.18 -9.32 -21.22
C ASP A 864 -20.34 -8.33 -20.05
N ASP A 865 -21.19 -7.31 -20.23
CA ASP A 865 -21.37 -6.22 -19.26
C ASP A 865 -22.04 -6.71 -17.96
N GLU A 866 -22.75 -7.84 -18.02
CA GLU A 866 -23.33 -8.54 -16.87
C GLU A 866 -22.38 -9.58 -16.24
N GLY A 867 -21.17 -9.76 -16.78
CA GLY A 867 -20.14 -10.68 -16.27
C GLY A 867 -20.28 -12.13 -16.72
N ASN A 868 -21.14 -12.43 -17.69
CA ASN A 868 -21.29 -13.77 -18.25
C ASN A 868 -20.21 -14.07 -19.30
N PHE A 869 -19.87 -15.36 -19.45
CA PHE A 869 -18.89 -15.80 -20.43
C PHE A 869 -19.41 -15.64 -21.86
N LYS A 870 -18.75 -14.78 -22.63
CA LYS A 870 -19.07 -14.52 -24.04
C LYS A 870 -18.31 -15.46 -24.97
N ARG A 871 -16.99 -15.57 -24.79
CA ARG A 871 -16.10 -16.43 -25.59
C ARG A 871 -14.69 -16.52 -25.01
N LYS A 872 -13.89 -17.49 -25.47
CA LYS A 872 -12.45 -17.54 -25.23
C LYS A 872 -11.73 -16.37 -25.91
N ALA A 873 -10.59 -15.97 -25.35
CA ALA A 873 -9.70 -14.98 -25.92
C ALA A 873 -9.08 -15.44 -27.25
N ASP A 874 -8.61 -14.48 -28.04
CA ASP A 874 -8.08 -14.74 -29.38
C ASP A 874 -6.78 -15.57 -29.34
N MET A 875 -6.04 -15.51 -28.23
CA MET A 875 -4.78 -16.23 -28.02
C MET A 875 -4.91 -17.75 -28.15
N PHE A 876 -6.12 -18.30 -28.00
CA PHE A 876 -6.41 -19.72 -28.20
C PHE A 876 -6.41 -20.16 -29.67
N THR A 877 -6.48 -19.24 -30.63
CA THR A 877 -6.76 -19.59 -32.04
C THR A 877 -5.84 -18.89 -33.03
N LYS A 878 -5.18 -17.79 -32.64
CA LYS A 878 -4.31 -17.00 -33.53
C LYS A 878 -3.25 -16.23 -32.73
N ARG A 879 -2.22 -15.77 -33.44
CA ARG A 879 -1.15 -14.94 -32.88
C ARG A 879 -1.73 -13.60 -32.39
N THR A 880 -1.45 -13.26 -31.14
CA THR A 880 -1.91 -12.08 -30.41
C THR A 880 -0.79 -11.08 -30.07
N ILE A 881 0.46 -11.38 -30.37
CA ILE A 881 1.60 -10.46 -30.17
C ILE A 881 2.26 -10.19 -31.52
N LYS A 882 2.47 -8.91 -31.83
CA LYS A 882 3.23 -8.47 -33.00
C LYS A 882 4.67 -8.11 -32.59
N PRO A 883 5.69 -8.82 -33.10
CA PRO A 883 7.09 -8.49 -32.81
C PRO A 883 7.43 -7.09 -33.36
N HIS A 884 8.13 -6.29 -32.55
CA HIS A 884 8.66 -5.00 -32.99
C HIS A 884 9.82 -5.22 -33.95
N ARG A 885 9.81 -4.59 -35.12
CA ARG A 885 10.91 -4.62 -36.08
C ARG A 885 11.44 -3.21 -36.23
N GLU A 886 12.68 -2.99 -35.81
CA GLU A 886 13.33 -1.70 -35.98
C GLU A 886 13.48 -1.37 -37.46
N VAL A 887 13.03 -0.17 -37.85
CA VAL A 887 13.26 0.34 -39.20
C VAL A 887 14.71 0.84 -39.27
N THR A 888 15.53 0.20 -40.09
CA THR A 888 16.97 0.48 -40.17
C THR A 888 17.35 1.47 -41.28
N SER A 889 16.42 1.81 -42.18
CA SER A 889 16.64 2.80 -43.25
C SER A 889 15.32 3.39 -43.78
N VAL A 890 15.34 4.66 -44.16
CA VAL A 890 14.22 5.34 -44.86
C VAL A 890 14.73 6.18 -46.04
N GLU A 891 13.84 6.53 -46.98
CA GLU A 891 14.22 7.26 -48.19
C GLU A 891 14.10 8.79 -48.04
N THR A 892 13.20 9.26 -47.17
CA THR A 892 12.88 10.70 -47.05
C THR A 892 13.21 11.29 -45.67
N ALA A 893 13.49 12.60 -45.64
CA ALA A 893 13.74 13.31 -44.39
C ALA A 893 12.49 13.37 -43.48
N SER A 894 11.29 13.39 -44.07
CA SER A 894 10.01 13.38 -43.35
C SER A 894 9.75 12.04 -42.66
N GLU A 895 10.06 10.92 -43.31
CA GLU A 895 10.00 9.58 -42.68
C GLU A 895 11.03 9.45 -41.55
N ALA A 896 12.24 9.98 -41.76
CA ALA A 896 13.27 9.98 -40.73
C ALA A 896 12.85 10.82 -39.52
N LEU A 897 12.20 11.97 -39.75
CA LEU A 897 11.64 12.81 -38.69
C LEU A 897 10.53 12.08 -37.93
N ALA A 898 9.59 11.45 -38.65
CA ALA A 898 8.51 10.67 -38.05
C ALA A 898 9.06 9.55 -37.15
N LEU A 899 10.07 8.82 -37.61
CA LEU A 899 10.77 7.81 -36.80
C LEU A 899 11.54 8.44 -35.64
N SER A 900 12.20 9.58 -35.83
CA SER A 900 12.88 10.27 -34.73
C SER A 900 11.93 10.71 -33.62
N ILE A 901 10.77 11.27 -33.97
CA ILE A 901 9.74 11.62 -32.98
C ILE A 901 9.15 10.34 -32.34
N GLY A 902 8.96 9.28 -33.12
CA GLY A 902 8.43 7.99 -32.66
C GLY A 902 9.40 7.16 -31.80
N GLU A 903 10.71 7.31 -31.96
CA GLU A 903 11.76 6.49 -31.32
C GLU A 903 12.65 7.26 -30.32
N LYS A 904 12.75 8.58 -30.47
CA LYS A 904 13.56 9.47 -29.60
C LYS A 904 12.75 10.55 -28.90
N ALA A 905 11.44 10.63 -29.17
CA ALA A 905 10.54 11.67 -28.63
C ALA A 905 11.00 13.12 -28.90
N ARG A 906 11.88 13.32 -29.89
CA ARG A 906 12.45 14.63 -30.26
C ARG A 906 12.99 14.60 -31.69
N VAL A 907 13.29 15.78 -32.23
CA VAL A 907 14.07 15.91 -33.47
C VAL A 907 15.53 15.59 -33.15
N ASP A 908 15.97 14.38 -33.49
CA ASP A 908 17.34 13.88 -33.24
C ASP A 908 18.07 13.76 -34.59
N LEU A 909 18.73 14.85 -34.99
CA LEU A 909 19.42 14.94 -36.28
C LEU A 909 20.49 13.83 -36.48
N PRO A 910 21.31 13.47 -35.47
CA PRO A 910 22.22 12.33 -35.60
C PRO A 910 21.52 11.00 -35.92
N TYR A 911 20.40 10.71 -35.25
CA TYR A 911 19.61 9.50 -35.52
C TYR A 911 18.98 9.52 -36.92
N MET A 912 18.44 10.67 -37.33
CA MET A 912 17.86 10.86 -38.67
C MET A 912 18.90 10.71 -39.78
N GLU A 913 20.12 11.20 -39.56
CA GLU A 913 21.27 11.06 -40.47
C GLU A 913 21.64 9.59 -40.70
N GLN A 914 21.61 8.77 -39.64
CA GLN A 914 21.84 7.33 -39.74
C GLN A 914 20.74 6.61 -40.55
N LEU A 915 19.48 6.99 -40.37
CA LEU A 915 18.34 6.34 -41.04
C LEU A 915 18.22 6.72 -42.53
N ALA A 916 18.40 8.00 -42.85
CA ALA A 916 18.20 8.51 -44.21
C ALA A 916 19.48 8.54 -45.06
N GLY A 917 20.66 8.39 -44.43
CA GLY A 917 21.95 8.54 -45.09
C GLY A 917 22.22 9.96 -45.62
N LYS A 918 21.49 10.97 -45.11
CA LYS A 918 21.63 12.39 -45.45
C LYS A 918 22.33 13.14 -44.35
N THR A 919 23.15 14.13 -44.71
CA THR A 919 23.82 14.98 -43.71
C THR A 919 22.80 15.82 -42.94
N GLN A 920 23.13 16.23 -41.71
CA GLN A 920 22.22 17.06 -40.89
C GLN A 920 21.82 18.37 -41.57
N VAL A 921 22.71 18.95 -42.38
CA VAL A 921 22.44 20.18 -43.15
C VAL A 921 21.36 19.92 -44.21
N GLU A 922 21.46 18.81 -44.95
CA GLU A 922 20.47 18.40 -45.94
C GLU A 922 19.11 18.09 -45.29
N LEU A 923 19.12 17.42 -44.13
CA LEU A 923 17.89 17.12 -43.37
C LEU A 923 17.17 18.41 -42.93
N VAL A 924 17.90 19.39 -42.39
CA VAL A 924 17.33 20.68 -41.96
C VAL A 924 16.78 21.46 -43.17
N GLN A 925 17.45 21.39 -44.32
CA GLN A 925 16.98 22.03 -45.55
C GLN A 925 15.72 21.37 -46.10
N ASP A 926 15.68 20.04 -46.17
CA ASP A 926 14.51 19.27 -46.64
C ASP A 926 13.29 19.45 -45.72
N LEU A 927 13.52 19.68 -44.42
CA LEU A 927 12.47 19.86 -43.40
C LEU A 927 12.19 21.32 -43.04
N GLN A 928 12.59 22.27 -43.89
CA GLN A 928 12.36 23.69 -43.65
C GLN A 928 10.86 23.99 -43.51
N GLY A 929 10.47 24.58 -42.38
CA GLY A 929 9.06 24.87 -42.06
C GLY A 929 8.30 23.70 -41.44
N VAL A 930 8.89 22.50 -41.41
CA VAL A 930 8.40 21.32 -40.68
C VAL A 930 9.11 21.21 -39.32
N ILE A 931 10.38 21.58 -39.26
CA ILE A 931 11.14 21.77 -38.02
C ILE A 931 11.66 23.21 -37.90
N PHE A 932 11.84 23.69 -36.68
CA PHE A 932 12.35 25.02 -36.37
C PHE A 932 13.51 24.94 -35.38
N LYS A 933 14.55 25.72 -35.66
CA LYS A 933 15.69 25.91 -34.75
C LYS A 933 15.22 26.70 -33.52
N VAL A 934 15.53 26.21 -32.32
CA VAL A 934 15.17 26.91 -31.07
C VAL A 934 16.15 28.08 -30.86
N PRO A 935 15.68 29.35 -30.79
CA PRO A 935 16.56 30.48 -30.58
C PRO A 935 17.30 30.42 -29.23
N ASN A 936 18.57 30.83 -29.20
CA ASN A 936 19.39 30.96 -27.99
C ASN A 936 19.54 29.65 -27.18
N CYS A 937 19.47 28.49 -27.83
CA CYS A 937 19.63 27.18 -27.20
C CYS A 937 21.04 26.61 -27.47
N GLU A 938 21.78 26.26 -26.42
CA GLU A 938 23.06 25.55 -26.50
C GLU A 938 22.99 24.24 -25.66
N PRO A 939 23.27 23.06 -26.25
CA PRO A 939 23.60 22.83 -27.66
C PRO A 939 22.41 23.15 -28.59
N VAL A 940 22.71 23.41 -29.87
CA VAL A 940 21.69 23.74 -30.88
C VAL A 940 20.64 22.63 -30.93
N SER A 941 19.37 23.03 -30.83
CA SER A 941 18.23 22.11 -30.81
C SER A 941 17.18 22.52 -31.85
N TYR A 942 16.49 21.52 -32.38
CA TYR A 942 15.38 21.67 -33.32
C TYR A 942 14.13 21.04 -32.72
N VAL A 943 12.97 21.63 -33.02
CA VAL A 943 11.65 21.12 -32.61
C VAL A 943 10.71 21.13 -33.80
N ALA A 944 9.68 20.28 -33.79
CA ALA A 944 8.69 20.23 -34.84
C ALA A 944 7.78 21.47 -34.84
N ALA A 945 7.15 21.75 -35.99
CA ALA A 945 6.33 22.94 -36.22
C ALA A 945 5.13 23.05 -35.25
N ASP A 946 4.48 21.94 -34.96
CA ASP A 946 3.36 21.85 -34.00
C ASP A 946 3.78 22.26 -32.59
N GLU A 947 5.01 21.95 -32.16
CA GLU A 947 5.56 22.38 -30.88
C GLU A 947 6.01 23.86 -30.92
N TYR A 948 6.76 24.24 -31.96
CA TYR A 948 7.31 25.59 -32.05
C TYR A 948 6.23 26.65 -32.18
N LEU A 949 5.21 26.40 -32.99
CA LEU A 949 4.13 27.34 -33.33
C LEU A 949 2.92 27.27 -32.37
N SER A 950 3.08 26.63 -31.22
CA SER A 950 2.08 26.58 -30.15
C SER A 950 2.62 27.10 -28.82
N GLY A 951 1.80 27.16 -27.77
CA GLY A 951 2.14 27.85 -26.52
C GLY A 951 2.11 29.38 -26.68
N ASN A 952 2.91 30.12 -25.89
CA ASN A 952 2.93 31.59 -25.95
C ASN A 952 3.65 32.10 -27.22
N VAL A 953 2.90 32.18 -28.32
CA VAL A 953 3.43 32.53 -29.65
C VAL A 953 3.86 34.00 -29.75
N ARG A 954 3.28 34.90 -28.95
CA ARG A 954 3.69 36.32 -28.91
C ARG A 954 5.06 36.49 -28.28
N ASN A 955 5.32 35.80 -27.17
CA ASN A 955 6.63 35.80 -26.52
C ASN A 955 7.68 35.13 -27.44
N LYS A 956 7.35 33.97 -28.02
CA LYS A 956 8.23 33.29 -29.00
C LYS A 956 8.57 34.19 -30.18
N LEU A 957 7.60 34.94 -30.71
CA LEU A 957 7.84 35.91 -31.81
C LEU A 957 8.83 37.00 -31.38
N THR A 958 8.67 37.53 -30.17
CA THR A 958 9.56 38.58 -29.64
C THR A 958 11.00 38.06 -29.50
N VAL A 959 11.16 36.84 -28.96
CA VAL A 959 12.47 36.17 -28.85
C VAL A 959 13.07 35.88 -30.23
N ALA A 960 12.28 35.37 -31.17
CA ALA A 960 12.72 35.08 -32.54
C ALA A 960 13.14 36.35 -33.28
N GLU A 961 12.40 37.47 -33.17
CA GLU A 961 12.75 38.75 -33.79
C GLU A 961 14.03 39.34 -33.21
N LEU A 962 14.29 39.16 -31.92
CA LEU A 962 15.55 39.58 -31.29
C LEU A 962 16.72 38.71 -31.75
N ALA A 963 16.54 37.39 -31.79
CA ALA A 963 17.58 36.45 -32.20
C ALA A 963 17.91 36.56 -33.70
N ALA A 964 16.90 36.79 -34.56
CA ALA A 964 17.06 36.94 -36.00
C ALA A 964 17.94 38.15 -36.40
N LYS A 965 18.15 39.12 -35.50
CA LYS A 965 19.10 40.22 -35.73
C LYS A 965 20.55 39.75 -35.76
N ASN A 966 20.87 38.66 -35.05
CA ASN A 966 22.22 38.12 -34.91
C ASN A 966 22.39 36.80 -35.69
N ASP A 967 21.31 36.06 -35.93
CA ASP A 967 21.28 34.81 -36.71
C ASP A 967 20.21 34.88 -37.82
N PRO A 968 20.60 35.21 -39.07
CA PRO A 968 19.66 35.33 -40.19
C PRO A 968 18.86 34.06 -40.52
N GLU A 969 19.31 32.87 -40.11
CA GLU A 969 18.59 31.60 -40.34
C GLU A 969 17.23 31.60 -39.63
N LEU A 970 17.09 32.35 -38.54
CA LEU A 970 15.85 32.45 -37.75
C LEU A 970 14.79 33.37 -38.38
N ALA A 971 15.04 33.97 -39.55
CA ALA A 971 14.02 34.74 -40.27
C ALA A 971 12.76 33.90 -40.58
N VAL A 972 12.96 32.62 -40.89
CA VAL A 972 11.87 31.66 -41.15
C VAL A 972 10.98 31.48 -39.91
N ASN A 973 11.56 31.46 -38.71
CA ASN A 973 10.82 31.37 -37.45
C ASN A 973 9.90 32.58 -37.24
N VAL A 974 10.40 33.79 -37.54
CA VAL A 974 9.63 35.04 -37.41
C VAL A 974 8.43 35.03 -38.35
N ASP A 975 8.63 34.66 -39.61
CA ASP A 975 7.56 34.62 -40.61
C ASP A 975 6.50 33.57 -40.28
N ALA A 976 6.90 32.42 -39.74
CA ALA A 976 5.97 31.38 -39.31
C ALA A 976 5.16 31.81 -38.07
N LEU A 977 5.82 32.38 -37.07
CA LEU A 977 5.17 32.85 -35.83
C LEU A 977 4.16 33.97 -36.11
N LYS A 978 4.45 34.91 -37.02
CA LYS A 978 3.52 35.98 -37.41
C LYS A 978 2.20 35.46 -37.98
N LYS A 979 2.20 34.32 -38.67
CA LYS A 979 1.00 33.72 -39.26
C LYS A 979 0.08 33.04 -38.24
N VAL A 980 0.62 32.66 -37.09
CA VAL A 980 -0.12 31.90 -36.05
C VAL A 980 -0.53 32.75 -34.84
N ILE A 981 -0.21 34.05 -34.83
CA ILE A 981 -0.65 34.97 -33.78
C ILE A 981 -2.19 35.02 -33.76
N PRO A 982 -2.85 34.73 -32.61
CA PRO A 982 -4.29 34.88 -32.49
C PRO A 982 -4.72 36.31 -32.79
N LYS A 983 -5.85 36.46 -33.48
CA LYS A 983 -6.44 37.77 -33.74
C LYS A 983 -6.75 38.48 -32.42
N ASP A 984 -6.37 39.75 -32.31
CA ASP A 984 -6.64 40.56 -31.11
C ASP A 984 -8.15 40.59 -30.80
N LEU A 985 -8.51 40.25 -29.56
CA LEU A 985 -9.85 40.40 -29.01
C LEU A 985 -10.16 41.88 -28.77
N SER A 986 -11.38 42.28 -29.09
CA SER A 986 -11.90 43.61 -28.80
C SER A 986 -12.41 43.72 -27.36
N ALA A 987 -12.67 44.94 -26.89
CA ALA A 987 -13.22 45.17 -25.56
C ALA A 987 -14.58 44.47 -25.32
N ALA A 988 -15.38 44.26 -26.37
CA ALA A 988 -16.68 43.59 -26.27
C ALA A 988 -16.54 42.07 -26.08
N GLU A 989 -15.42 41.49 -26.50
CA GLU A 989 -15.11 40.06 -26.38
C GLU A 989 -14.40 39.73 -25.05
N ILE A 990 -14.01 40.75 -24.27
CA ILE A 990 -13.31 40.58 -22.99
C ILE A 990 -14.29 40.78 -21.83
N SER A 991 -14.63 39.69 -21.15
CA SER A 991 -15.42 39.72 -19.91
C SER A 991 -14.55 40.01 -18.70
N VAL A 992 -14.82 41.10 -17.97
CA VAL A 992 -14.08 41.51 -16.77
C VAL A 992 -14.97 41.45 -15.53
N ARG A 993 -14.43 40.91 -14.44
CA ARG A 993 -15.07 40.88 -13.12
C ARG A 993 -14.28 41.77 -12.15
N LEU A 994 -14.97 42.43 -11.23
CA LEU A 994 -14.33 43.15 -10.14
C LEU A 994 -13.61 42.13 -9.23
N GLY A 995 -12.30 42.27 -9.08
CA GLY A 995 -11.43 41.28 -8.42
C GLY A 995 -10.52 40.50 -9.38
N ALA A 996 -10.65 40.73 -10.70
CA ALA A 996 -9.68 40.21 -11.67
C ALA A 996 -8.27 40.76 -11.39
N THR A 997 -7.33 39.87 -11.06
CA THR A 997 -5.97 40.21 -10.61
C THR A 997 -5.10 40.88 -11.66
N TRP A 998 -5.46 40.74 -12.95
CA TRP A 998 -4.75 41.35 -14.06
C TRP A 998 -5.09 42.84 -14.25
N ILE A 999 -6.13 43.34 -13.60
CA ILE A 999 -6.47 44.76 -13.65
C ILE A 999 -5.51 45.54 -12.74
N PRO A 1000 -4.84 46.59 -13.24
CA PRO A 1000 -3.92 47.37 -12.43
C PRO A 1000 -4.58 47.98 -11.19
N GLN A 1001 -3.86 47.99 -10.08
CA GLN A 1001 -4.33 48.51 -8.79
C GLN A 1001 -4.80 49.97 -8.91
N GLU A 1002 -4.16 50.77 -9.77
CA GLU A 1002 -4.50 52.18 -10.01
C GLU A 1002 -5.88 52.34 -10.64
N ASP A 1003 -6.28 51.41 -11.51
CA ASP A 1003 -7.60 51.41 -12.13
C ASP A 1003 -8.68 51.04 -11.11
N ILE A 1004 -8.43 50.06 -10.23
CA ILE A 1004 -9.35 49.74 -9.13
C ILE A 1004 -9.48 50.90 -8.14
N GLN A 1005 -8.36 51.51 -7.74
CA GLN A 1005 -8.35 52.71 -6.90
C GLN A 1005 -9.20 53.82 -7.53
N ARG A 1006 -9.03 54.08 -8.83
CA ARG A 1006 -9.78 55.11 -9.55
C ARG A 1006 -11.27 54.80 -9.60
N PHE A 1007 -11.65 53.55 -9.83
CA PHE A 1007 -13.05 53.11 -9.78
C PHE A 1007 -13.70 53.41 -8.43
N VAL A 1008 -13.04 53.03 -7.33
CA VAL A 1008 -13.56 53.25 -5.97
C VAL A 1008 -13.79 54.75 -5.69
N MET A 1009 -12.84 55.59 -6.11
CA MET A 1009 -12.92 57.04 -5.93
C MET A 1009 -14.04 57.67 -6.76
N GLU A 1010 -14.20 57.26 -8.01
CA GLU A 1010 -15.26 57.79 -8.90
C GLU A 1010 -16.65 57.30 -8.50
N LEU A 1011 -16.77 56.04 -8.03
CA LEU A 1011 -18.03 55.46 -7.60
C LEU A 1011 -18.56 56.14 -6.32
N LEU A 1012 -17.71 56.24 -5.30
CA LEU A 1012 -18.10 56.68 -3.96
C LEU A 1012 -17.95 58.19 -3.74
N THR A 1013 -17.16 58.88 -4.57
CA THR A 1013 -16.88 60.32 -4.45
C THR A 1013 -16.58 60.77 -3.01
N PRO A 1014 -15.55 60.19 -2.36
CA PRO A 1014 -15.18 60.55 -1.00
C PRO A 1014 -14.76 62.02 -0.88
N SER A 1015 -14.86 62.58 0.32
CA SER A 1015 -14.36 63.94 0.58
C SER A 1015 -12.86 64.07 0.28
N SER A 1016 -12.36 65.25 -0.07
CA SER A 1016 -10.92 65.45 -0.35
C SER A 1016 -10.00 65.00 0.79
N TYR A 1017 -10.50 65.09 2.03
CA TYR A 1017 -9.81 64.60 3.22
C TYR A 1017 -9.71 63.07 3.24
N ALA A 1018 -10.81 62.36 2.96
CA ALA A 1018 -10.85 60.91 2.93
C ALA A 1018 -10.12 60.33 1.69
N ALA A 1019 -10.27 60.97 0.52
CA ALA A 1019 -9.63 60.57 -0.73
C ALA A 1019 -8.10 60.52 -0.63
N GLY A 1020 -7.48 61.42 0.14
CA GLY A 1020 -6.03 61.42 0.37
C GLY A 1020 -5.52 60.29 1.29
N ARG A 1021 -6.41 59.60 2.01
CA ARG A 1021 -6.06 58.55 2.99
C ARG A 1021 -6.50 57.15 2.57
N LEU A 1022 -7.53 57.04 1.74
CA LEU A 1022 -8.03 55.78 1.20
C LEU A 1022 -7.06 55.22 0.14
N LYS A 1023 -6.59 53.98 0.35
CA LYS A 1023 -5.71 53.28 -0.59
C LYS A 1023 -6.19 51.84 -0.80
N VAL A 1024 -6.48 51.48 -2.04
CA VAL A 1024 -6.66 50.09 -2.46
C VAL A 1024 -5.29 49.47 -2.69
N ARG A 1025 -5.03 48.30 -2.11
CA ARG A 1025 -3.79 47.54 -2.24
C ARG A 1025 -4.04 46.08 -2.56
N TYR A 1026 -3.15 45.50 -3.36
CA TYR A 1026 -3.12 44.08 -3.69
C TYR A 1026 -1.83 43.43 -3.14
N THR A 1027 -1.95 42.26 -2.52
CA THR A 1027 -0.81 41.46 -2.05
C THR A 1027 -0.60 40.26 -2.98
N PRO A 1028 0.45 40.24 -3.82
CA PRO A 1028 0.67 39.16 -4.79
C PRO A 1028 0.90 37.77 -4.17
N ILE A 1029 1.47 37.71 -2.96
CA ILE A 1029 1.82 36.44 -2.28
C ILE A 1029 0.57 35.68 -1.82
N ASN A 1030 -0.43 36.39 -1.28
CA ASN A 1030 -1.64 35.78 -0.74
C ASN A 1030 -2.84 35.90 -1.70
N GLY A 1031 -2.72 36.71 -2.76
CA GLY A 1031 -3.81 36.99 -3.69
C GLY A 1031 -4.92 37.89 -3.14
N ASP A 1032 -4.72 38.52 -1.98
CA ASP A 1032 -5.74 39.32 -1.29
C ASP A 1032 -5.69 40.81 -1.65
N TRP A 1033 -6.89 41.42 -1.75
CA TRP A 1033 -7.11 42.86 -1.87
C TRP A 1033 -7.55 43.47 -0.54
N PHE A 1034 -7.08 44.67 -0.24
CA PHE A 1034 -7.52 45.43 0.93
C PHE A 1034 -7.64 46.93 0.66
N ILE A 1035 -8.58 47.59 1.32
CA ILE A 1035 -8.76 49.04 1.29
C ILE A 1035 -8.34 49.62 2.65
N GLU A 1036 -7.26 50.39 2.67
CA GLU A 1036 -6.77 51.05 3.88
C GLU A 1036 -7.66 52.24 4.25
N ASN A 1037 -7.78 52.52 5.56
CA ASN A 1037 -8.45 53.72 6.11
C ASN A 1037 -9.93 53.89 5.71
N LYS A 1038 -10.69 52.81 5.52
CA LYS A 1038 -12.12 52.84 5.14
C LYS A 1038 -13.01 53.70 6.05
N SER A 1039 -12.64 53.83 7.32
CA SER A 1039 -13.37 54.63 8.32
C SER A 1039 -13.16 56.15 8.17
N SER A 1040 -12.25 56.59 7.31
CA SER A 1040 -11.95 58.02 7.11
C SER A 1040 -13.04 58.78 6.32
N ASP A 1041 -13.94 58.06 5.63
CA ASP A 1041 -15.04 58.62 4.82
C ASP A 1041 -16.40 58.47 5.50
N MET A 1042 -16.45 58.68 6.82
CA MET A 1042 -17.66 58.50 7.63
C MET A 1042 -18.74 59.54 7.26
N GLY A 1043 -19.98 59.09 7.04
CA GLY A 1043 -21.11 59.96 6.70
C GLY A 1043 -21.29 60.20 5.21
N ASN A 1044 -20.53 59.50 4.35
CA ASN A 1044 -20.75 59.53 2.91
C ASN A 1044 -21.99 58.70 2.55
N VAL A 1045 -23.05 59.38 2.12
CA VAL A 1045 -24.33 58.75 1.73
C VAL A 1045 -24.14 57.66 0.66
N LYS A 1046 -23.20 57.85 -0.27
CA LYS A 1046 -22.91 56.84 -1.30
C LYS A 1046 -22.30 55.57 -0.71
N ALA A 1047 -21.38 55.74 0.24
CA ALA A 1047 -20.74 54.62 0.91
C ALA A 1047 -21.65 53.93 1.94
N ASP A 1048 -22.52 54.68 2.61
CA ASP A 1048 -23.32 54.19 3.75
C ASP A 1048 -24.73 53.74 3.37
N SER A 1049 -25.26 54.13 2.20
CA SER A 1049 -26.65 53.85 1.80
C SER A 1049 -26.88 53.61 0.30
N THR A 1050 -26.18 54.31 -0.61
CA THR A 1050 -26.38 54.11 -2.06
C THR A 1050 -25.77 52.78 -2.52
N TYR A 1051 -24.49 52.57 -2.21
CA TYR A 1051 -23.73 51.37 -2.55
C TYR A 1051 -23.33 50.54 -1.32
N GLY A 1052 -23.73 50.99 -0.13
CA GLY A 1052 -23.59 50.24 1.12
C GLY A 1052 -24.90 50.13 1.87
N THR A 1053 -24.83 49.53 3.06
CA THR A 1053 -25.92 49.41 4.02
C THR A 1053 -25.47 49.98 5.37
N LYS A 1054 -26.42 50.16 6.29
CA LYS A 1054 -26.11 50.56 7.68
C LYS A 1054 -25.21 49.56 8.41
N ARG A 1055 -25.12 48.31 7.93
CA ARG A 1055 -24.37 47.19 8.53
C ARG A 1055 -23.08 46.84 7.79
N ALA A 1056 -22.92 47.28 6.55
CA ALA A 1056 -21.70 47.16 5.77
C ALA A 1056 -21.55 48.34 4.80
N SER A 1057 -20.49 49.13 4.97
CA SER A 1057 -20.18 50.22 4.05
C SER A 1057 -19.79 49.68 2.67
N ALA A 1058 -19.95 50.50 1.63
CA ALA A 1058 -19.57 50.15 0.27
C ALA A 1058 -18.09 49.75 0.18
N TYR A 1059 -17.20 50.34 0.97
CA TYR A 1059 -15.78 49.96 1.03
C TYR A 1059 -15.58 48.52 1.51
N ARG A 1060 -16.39 48.03 2.46
CA ARG A 1060 -16.37 46.63 2.89
C ARG A 1060 -16.89 45.72 1.78
N ILE A 1061 -17.99 46.08 1.15
CA ILE A 1061 -18.60 45.30 0.06
C ILE A 1061 -17.66 45.21 -1.15
N ILE A 1062 -16.98 46.31 -1.51
CA ILE A 1062 -15.98 46.33 -2.58
C ILE A 1062 -14.80 45.42 -2.24
N GLU A 1063 -14.29 45.47 -1.01
CA GLU A 1063 -13.19 44.58 -0.59
C GLU A 1063 -13.60 43.10 -0.62
N ASP A 1064 -14.79 42.75 -0.12
CA ASP A 1064 -15.31 41.38 -0.22
C ASP A 1064 -15.42 40.95 -1.69
N THR A 1065 -15.90 41.85 -2.56
CA THR A 1065 -16.01 41.60 -4.01
C THR A 1065 -14.66 41.42 -4.70
N LEU A 1066 -13.67 42.25 -4.38
CA LEU A 1066 -12.31 42.15 -4.92
C LEU A 1066 -11.65 40.81 -4.57
N ASN A 1067 -12.03 40.22 -3.43
CA ASN A 1067 -11.56 38.92 -2.97
C ASN A 1067 -12.48 37.75 -3.38
N LEU A 1068 -13.42 37.96 -4.30
CA LEU A 1068 -14.39 36.96 -4.77
C LEU A 1068 -15.24 36.35 -3.63
N ARG A 1069 -15.53 37.13 -2.59
CA ARG A 1069 -16.36 36.73 -1.44
C ARG A 1069 -17.71 37.43 -1.48
N ASP A 1070 -18.75 36.71 -1.08
CA ASP A 1070 -20.06 37.32 -0.84
C ASP A 1070 -20.05 38.08 0.49
N THR A 1071 -20.64 39.28 0.50
CA THR A 1071 -20.76 40.04 1.76
C THR A 1071 -21.77 39.37 2.67
N ARG A 1072 -21.33 38.87 3.83
CA ARG A 1072 -22.19 38.26 4.86
C ARG A 1072 -22.25 39.10 6.14
N ILE A 1073 -23.44 39.23 6.71
CA ILE A 1073 -23.70 39.98 7.94
C ILE A 1073 -24.07 39.00 9.06
N PHE A 1074 -23.39 39.14 10.19
CA PHE A 1074 -23.68 38.38 11.42
C PHE A 1074 -24.10 39.34 12.52
N ASP A 1075 -25.06 38.90 13.33
CA ASP A 1075 -25.38 39.48 14.63
C ASP A 1075 -24.62 38.73 15.72
N TYR A 1076 -24.40 39.39 16.85
CA TYR A 1076 -23.70 38.78 17.97
C TYR A 1076 -24.65 38.69 19.15
N VAL A 1077 -24.92 37.46 19.58
CA VAL A 1077 -25.70 37.15 20.79
C VAL A 1077 -24.77 36.52 21.81
N TYR A 1078 -25.04 36.73 23.09
CA TYR A 1078 -24.29 36.07 24.15
C TYR A 1078 -24.98 34.75 24.49
N ASP A 1079 -24.21 33.67 24.61
CA ASP A 1079 -24.72 32.39 25.11
C ASP A 1079 -24.88 32.40 26.64
N GLU A 1080 -25.41 31.31 27.20
CA GLU A 1080 -25.67 31.16 28.64
C GLU A 1080 -24.40 31.24 29.51
N HIS A 1081 -23.22 31.14 28.91
CA HIS A 1081 -21.91 31.26 29.57
C HIS A 1081 -21.27 32.64 29.35
N GLY A 1082 -21.96 33.58 28.70
CA GLY A 1082 -21.45 34.91 28.40
C GLY A 1082 -20.50 34.99 27.21
N ASN A 1083 -20.38 33.94 26.39
CA ASN A 1083 -19.56 33.96 25.19
C ASN A 1083 -20.33 34.56 24.01
N LYS A 1084 -19.62 35.39 23.22
CA LYS A 1084 -20.19 36.09 22.07
C LYS A 1084 -20.30 35.15 20.86
N LYS A 1085 -21.50 34.65 20.58
CA LYS A 1085 -21.81 33.78 19.43
C LYS A 1085 -22.27 34.61 18.23
N ALA A 1086 -21.67 34.36 17.06
CA ALA A 1086 -22.10 34.96 15.80
C ALA A 1086 -23.31 34.19 15.24
N VAL A 1087 -24.39 34.90 14.92
CA VAL A 1087 -25.63 34.39 14.33
C VAL A 1087 -25.80 35.02 12.95
N PHE A 1088 -26.00 34.22 11.91
CA PHE A 1088 -26.13 34.69 10.54
C PHE A 1088 -27.43 35.52 10.36
N ASN A 1089 -27.31 36.75 9.86
CA ASN A 1089 -28.46 37.61 9.58
C ASN A 1089 -28.79 37.57 8.09
N ALA A 1090 -29.76 36.73 7.72
CA ALA A 1090 -30.16 36.53 6.33
C ALA A 1090 -30.66 37.83 5.67
N LYS A 1091 -31.49 38.61 6.37
CA LYS A 1091 -32.12 39.83 5.83
C LYS A 1091 -31.08 40.92 5.49
N GLU A 1092 -30.19 41.23 6.41
CA GLU A 1092 -29.14 42.24 6.19
C GLU A 1092 -28.08 41.72 5.20
N THR A 1093 -27.85 40.41 5.15
CA THR A 1093 -26.98 39.79 4.14
C THR A 1093 -27.55 39.93 2.73
N THR A 1094 -28.83 39.62 2.50
CA THR A 1094 -29.48 39.82 1.20
C THR A 1094 -29.42 41.29 0.76
N ALA A 1095 -29.65 42.23 1.68
CA ALA A 1095 -29.54 43.66 1.37
C ALA A 1095 -28.11 44.07 0.97
N ALA A 1096 -27.08 43.55 1.66
CA ALA A 1096 -25.68 43.81 1.31
C ALA A 1096 -25.29 43.17 -0.03
N GLN A 1097 -25.73 41.95 -0.31
CA GLN A 1097 -25.51 41.26 -1.59
C GLN A 1097 -26.18 41.98 -2.77
N ALA A 1098 -27.40 42.52 -2.58
CA ALA A 1098 -28.04 43.33 -3.61
C ALA A 1098 -27.20 44.58 -3.96
N LYS A 1099 -26.60 45.24 -2.96
CA LYS A 1099 -25.65 46.35 -3.19
C LYS A 1099 -24.36 45.88 -3.87
N GLN A 1100 -23.89 44.69 -3.53
CA GLN A 1100 -22.73 44.05 -4.16
C GLN A 1100 -22.93 43.87 -5.66
N GLU A 1101 -24.11 43.39 -6.10
CA GLU A 1101 -24.43 43.26 -7.53
C GLU A 1101 -24.49 44.61 -8.25
N VAL A 1102 -25.06 45.65 -7.61
CA VAL A 1102 -25.07 47.00 -8.17
C VAL A 1102 -23.64 47.54 -8.36
N ILE A 1103 -22.73 47.28 -7.42
CA ILE A 1103 -21.31 47.65 -7.55
C ILE A 1103 -20.64 46.89 -8.71
N LYS A 1104 -20.91 45.59 -8.85
CA LYS A 1104 -20.38 44.77 -9.95
C LYS A 1104 -20.84 45.31 -11.32
N GLN A 1105 -22.12 45.66 -11.45
CA GLN A 1105 -22.64 46.25 -12.68
C GLN A 1105 -22.00 47.62 -12.97
N ALA A 1106 -21.91 48.49 -11.96
CA ALA A 1106 -21.27 49.79 -12.12
C ALA A 1106 -19.81 49.68 -12.56
N PHE A 1107 -19.09 48.65 -12.10
CA PHE A 1107 -17.72 48.37 -12.55
C PHE A 1107 -17.66 47.93 -14.01
N GLN A 1108 -18.56 47.05 -14.45
CA GLN A 1108 -18.63 46.59 -15.83
C GLN A 1108 -18.91 47.75 -16.80
N ASP A 1109 -19.83 48.65 -16.44
CA ASP A 1109 -20.13 49.84 -17.25
C ASP A 1109 -18.96 50.82 -17.26
N TRP A 1110 -18.22 50.90 -16.15
CA TRP A 1110 -17.13 51.85 -15.98
C TRP A 1110 -15.86 51.44 -16.73
N ILE A 1111 -15.42 50.19 -16.62
CA ILE A 1111 -14.09 49.74 -17.05
C ILE A 1111 -13.79 50.06 -18.53
N TRP A 1112 -14.80 49.98 -19.40
CA TRP A 1112 -14.68 50.20 -20.85
C TRP A 1112 -15.10 51.59 -21.35
N LYS A 1113 -15.62 52.44 -20.46
CA LYS A 1113 -16.16 53.76 -20.81
C LYS A 1113 -15.11 54.74 -21.32
N ASP A 1114 -13.93 54.73 -20.70
CA ASP A 1114 -12.82 55.60 -21.07
C ASP A 1114 -11.99 54.99 -22.22
N PRO A 1115 -11.83 55.69 -23.37
CA PRO A 1115 -11.12 55.13 -24.52
C PRO A 1115 -9.65 54.79 -24.27
N GLU A 1116 -8.93 55.59 -23.47
CA GLU A 1116 -7.51 55.36 -23.18
C GLU A 1116 -7.32 54.13 -22.30
N ARG A 1117 -8.07 54.04 -21.19
CA ARG A 1117 -8.11 52.86 -20.32
C ARG A 1117 -8.52 51.60 -21.10
N ARG A 1118 -9.58 51.69 -21.91
CA ARG A 1118 -10.05 50.56 -22.72
C ARG A 1118 -8.95 50.05 -23.64
N ASN A 1119 -8.32 50.92 -24.43
CA ASN A 1119 -7.27 50.51 -25.37
C ASN A 1119 -6.06 49.90 -24.65
N ARG A 1120 -5.64 50.48 -23.51
CA ARG A 1120 -4.52 49.95 -22.70
C ARG A 1120 -4.84 48.57 -22.13
N LEU A 1121 -6.02 48.38 -21.53
CA LEU A 1121 -6.42 47.11 -20.92
C LEU A 1121 -6.66 46.02 -21.98
N VAL A 1122 -7.26 46.36 -23.12
CA VAL A 1122 -7.42 45.44 -24.26
C VAL A 1122 -6.06 44.96 -24.76
N ARG A 1123 -5.09 45.88 -24.92
CA ARG A 1123 -3.75 45.50 -25.37
C ARG A 1123 -3.04 44.60 -24.36
N TYR A 1124 -3.07 44.99 -23.09
CA TYR A 1124 -2.49 44.20 -22.00
C TYR A 1124 -3.12 42.79 -21.93
N TYR A 1125 -4.44 42.69 -22.07
CA TYR A 1125 -5.14 41.41 -22.08
C TYR A 1125 -4.72 40.53 -23.26
N ASN A 1126 -4.61 41.11 -24.46
CA ASN A 1126 -4.20 40.36 -25.65
C ASN A 1126 -2.76 39.88 -25.58
N ASP A 1127 -1.85 40.69 -25.03
CA ASP A 1127 -0.45 40.32 -24.87
C ASP A 1127 -0.22 39.26 -23.80
N THR A 1128 -1.04 39.30 -22.74
CA THR A 1128 -0.90 38.38 -21.62
C THR A 1128 -1.67 37.07 -21.86
N PHE A 1129 -2.95 37.15 -22.21
CA PHE A 1129 -3.87 36.01 -22.24
C PHE A 1129 -4.18 35.51 -23.66
N ASN A 1130 -4.36 36.40 -24.65
CA ASN A 1130 -4.56 36.01 -26.07
C ASN A 1130 -3.23 35.74 -26.79
N SER A 1131 -2.39 34.96 -26.12
CA SER A 1131 -1.01 34.70 -26.50
C SER A 1131 -0.73 33.20 -26.66
N VAL A 1132 -1.58 32.34 -26.09
CA VAL A 1132 -1.40 30.88 -26.08
C VAL A 1132 -2.19 30.25 -27.22
N ARG A 1133 -1.48 29.61 -28.16
CA ARG A 1133 -2.07 28.75 -29.18
C ARG A 1133 -2.00 27.29 -28.73
N PRO A 1134 -3.12 26.54 -28.68
CA PRO A 1134 -3.09 25.11 -28.38
C PRO A 1134 -2.17 24.35 -29.34
N ARG A 1135 -1.53 23.28 -28.85
CA ARG A 1135 -0.78 22.35 -29.71
C ARG A 1135 -1.75 21.35 -30.31
N GLU A 1136 -1.61 21.11 -31.62
CA GLU A 1136 -2.29 20.02 -32.32
C GLU A 1136 -1.31 18.85 -32.38
N TYR A 1137 -1.75 17.68 -31.93
CA TYR A 1137 -0.91 16.49 -31.89
C TYR A 1137 -1.35 15.53 -33.00
N ASP A 1138 -0.39 15.08 -33.78
CA ASP A 1138 -0.53 13.99 -34.75
C ASP A 1138 0.29 12.81 -34.22
N GLY A 1139 -0.35 11.65 -34.05
CA GLY A 1139 0.33 10.42 -33.63
C GLY A 1139 0.47 9.39 -34.73
N SER A 1140 0.11 9.70 -35.98
CA SER A 1140 0.06 8.73 -37.08
C SER A 1140 1.39 8.03 -37.37
N HIS A 1141 2.51 8.62 -36.94
CA HIS A 1141 3.85 8.04 -37.01
C HIS A 1141 4.19 7.06 -35.88
N ILE A 1142 3.37 6.96 -34.82
CA ILE A 1142 3.65 6.11 -33.66
C ILE A 1142 3.40 4.64 -34.05
N THR A 1143 4.43 3.82 -33.93
CA THR A 1143 4.34 2.38 -34.12
C THR A 1143 4.28 1.67 -32.77
N PHE A 1144 3.11 1.14 -32.43
CA PHE A 1144 2.88 0.44 -31.16
C PHE A 1144 3.46 -0.99 -31.20
N GLY A 1145 4.55 -1.22 -30.46
CA GLY A 1145 5.19 -2.54 -30.34
C GLY A 1145 4.52 -3.40 -29.26
N GLY A 1146 4.27 -4.69 -29.52
CA GLY A 1146 3.65 -5.58 -28.53
C GLY A 1146 2.13 -5.41 -28.35
N ILE A 1147 1.49 -4.52 -29.12
CA ILE A 1147 0.03 -4.38 -29.16
C ILE A 1147 -0.62 -5.62 -29.79
N SER A 1148 -1.81 -5.97 -29.31
CA SER A 1148 -2.64 -7.01 -29.92
C SER A 1148 -3.01 -6.66 -31.37
N PRO A 1149 -2.69 -7.51 -32.37
CA PRO A 1149 -2.85 -7.20 -33.80
C PRO A 1149 -4.31 -7.04 -34.26
N GLU A 1150 -5.26 -7.51 -33.45
CA GLU A 1150 -6.70 -7.38 -33.72
C GLU A 1150 -7.28 -6.03 -33.28
N ILE A 1151 -6.53 -5.28 -32.47
CA ILE A 1151 -6.97 -3.99 -31.93
C ILE A 1151 -6.26 -2.89 -32.72
N THR A 1152 -7.02 -2.22 -33.60
CA THR A 1152 -6.55 -1.02 -34.28
C THR A 1152 -7.07 0.22 -33.54
N LEU A 1153 -6.16 1.04 -33.03
CA LEU A 1153 -6.49 2.30 -32.39
C LEU A 1153 -7.04 3.30 -33.40
N ARG A 1154 -8.09 4.04 -33.02
CA ARG A 1154 -8.72 5.05 -33.88
C ARG A 1154 -7.82 6.30 -33.97
N PRO A 1155 -7.94 7.11 -35.04
CA PRO A 1155 -7.10 8.30 -35.23
C PRO A 1155 -7.09 9.26 -34.02
N HIS A 1156 -8.24 9.51 -33.38
CA HIS A 1156 -8.30 10.38 -32.21
C HIS A 1156 -7.57 9.78 -30.99
N GLN A 1157 -7.56 8.46 -30.85
CA GLN A 1157 -6.85 7.77 -29.77
C GLN A 1157 -5.34 7.90 -29.95
N VAL A 1158 -4.88 7.71 -31.19
CA VAL A 1158 -3.48 7.85 -31.57
C VAL A 1158 -2.98 9.28 -31.34
N ASN A 1159 -3.78 10.29 -31.68
CA ASN A 1159 -3.45 11.68 -31.40
C ASN A 1159 -3.48 12.02 -29.90
N ALA A 1160 -4.39 11.43 -29.13
CA ALA A 1160 -4.41 11.57 -27.68
C ALA A 1160 -3.17 10.95 -27.02
N ILE A 1161 -2.69 9.81 -27.54
CA ILE A 1161 -1.44 9.20 -27.10
C ILE A 1161 -0.25 10.12 -27.40
N ALA A 1162 -0.17 10.68 -28.61
CA ALA A 1162 0.85 11.69 -28.94
C ALA A 1162 0.79 12.90 -28.01
N HIS A 1163 -0.40 13.36 -27.62
CA HIS A 1163 -0.57 14.42 -26.62
C HIS A 1163 0.03 14.02 -25.27
N ILE A 1164 -0.19 12.80 -24.79
CA ILE A 1164 0.39 12.33 -23.53
C ILE A 1164 1.92 12.24 -23.62
N LEU A 1165 2.46 11.67 -24.71
CA LEU A 1165 3.89 11.47 -24.90
C LEU A 1165 4.66 12.80 -25.01
N TYR A 1166 4.10 13.79 -25.70
CA TYR A 1166 4.82 15.00 -26.10
C TYR A 1166 4.32 16.29 -25.42
N GLY A 1167 3.15 16.26 -24.79
CA GLY A 1167 2.47 17.43 -24.22
C GLY A 1167 2.54 17.55 -22.70
N GLY A 1168 2.96 16.49 -22.00
CA GLY A 1168 3.02 16.47 -20.54
C GLY A 1168 1.64 16.29 -19.91
N ASN A 1169 1.24 17.21 -19.02
CA ASN A 1169 -0.03 17.09 -18.30
C ASN A 1169 -1.22 17.21 -19.27
N THR A 1170 -1.98 16.11 -19.38
CA THR A 1170 -2.99 15.92 -20.43
C THR A 1170 -4.34 15.55 -19.82
N LEU A 1171 -5.40 16.24 -20.25
CA LEU A 1171 -6.79 15.91 -19.91
C LEU A 1171 -7.47 15.20 -21.08
N LEU A 1172 -7.91 13.96 -20.88
CA LEU A 1172 -8.68 13.18 -21.86
C LEU A 1172 -10.19 13.39 -21.67
N ALA A 1173 -10.72 14.48 -22.20
CA ALA A 1173 -12.14 14.84 -22.09
C ALA A 1173 -13.06 14.10 -23.10
N HIS A 1174 -12.82 12.80 -23.34
CA HIS A 1174 -13.65 11.99 -24.25
C HIS A 1174 -14.88 11.42 -23.54
N LYS A 1175 -15.98 11.19 -24.27
CA LYS A 1175 -17.20 10.54 -23.73
C LYS A 1175 -16.96 9.09 -23.30
N VAL A 1176 -17.90 8.48 -22.57
CA VAL A 1176 -17.85 7.05 -22.21
C VAL A 1176 -17.87 6.21 -23.49
N GLY A 1177 -17.09 5.11 -23.53
CA GLY A 1177 -16.96 4.25 -24.72
C GLY A 1177 -16.04 4.77 -25.84
N ALA A 1178 -15.44 5.96 -25.69
CA ALA A 1178 -14.52 6.51 -26.70
C ALA A 1178 -13.14 5.80 -26.76
N GLY A 1179 -12.87 4.89 -25.81
CA GLY A 1179 -11.61 4.13 -25.74
C GLY A 1179 -10.50 4.78 -24.91
N LYS A 1180 -10.87 5.60 -23.90
CA LYS A 1180 -9.92 6.28 -22.99
C LYS A 1180 -8.92 5.35 -22.32
N THR A 1181 -9.34 4.15 -21.90
CA THR A 1181 -8.43 3.19 -21.26
C THR A 1181 -7.32 2.78 -22.21
N PHE A 1182 -7.63 2.44 -23.46
CA PHE A 1182 -6.63 2.06 -24.45
C PHE A 1182 -5.67 3.21 -24.79
N GLU A 1183 -6.16 4.45 -24.85
CA GLU A 1183 -5.31 5.64 -25.00
C GLU A 1183 -4.27 5.73 -23.87
N MET A 1184 -4.72 5.59 -22.62
CA MET A 1184 -3.84 5.69 -21.45
C MET A 1184 -2.85 4.52 -21.33
N VAL A 1185 -3.30 3.29 -21.63
CA VAL A 1185 -2.47 2.08 -21.61
C VAL A 1185 -1.37 2.14 -22.69
N ALA A 1186 -1.75 2.46 -23.93
CA ALA A 1186 -0.78 2.57 -25.02
C ALA A 1186 0.23 3.71 -24.79
N ALA A 1187 -0.23 4.85 -24.28
CA ALA A 1187 0.68 5.95 -23.92
C ALA A 1187 1.68 5.56 -22.82
N ALA A 1188 1.27 4.79 -21.81
CA ALA A 1188 2.16 4.33 -20.75
C ALA A 1188 3.22 3.34 -21.26
N GLN A 1189 2.84 2.41 -22.14
CA GLN A 1189 3.78 1.46 -22.74
C GLN A 1189 4.79 2.16 -23.65
N GLU A 1190 4.32 3.06 -24.51
CA GLU A 1190 5.21 3.83 -25.36
C GLU A 1190 6.11 4.77 -24.54
N SER A 1191 5.60 5.35 -23.45
CA SER A 1191 6.43 6.16 -22.54
C SER A 1191 7.56 5.34 -21.92
N LYS A 1192 7.29 4.09 -21.51
CA LYS A 1192 8.31 3.19 -20.95
C LYS A 1192 9.32 2.77 -22.02
N ARG A 1193 8.84 2.39 -23.22
CA ARG A 1193 9.68 2.01 -24.36
C ARG A 1193 10.64 3.14 -24.77
N LEU A 1194 10.15 4.38 -24.77
CA LEU A 1194 10.93 5.58 -25.10
C LEU A 1194 11.83 6.07 -23.95
N GLY A 1195 11.76 5.43 -22.77
CA GLY A 1195 12.52 5.84 -21.59
C GLY A 1195 12.03 7.15 -20.95
N LEU A 1196 10.82 7.61 -21.29
CA LEU A 1196 10.19 8.80 -20.69
C LEU A 1196 9.71 8.53 -19.26
N CYS A 1197 9.38 7.27 -18.95
CA CYS A 1197 9.11 6.81 -17.60
C CYS A 1197 9.76 5.44 -17.35
N GLN A 1198 10.01 5.11 -16.09
CA GLN A 1198 10.49 3.78 -15.69
C GLN A 1198 9.36 2.87 -15.17
N LYS A 1199 8.36 3.46 -14.50
CA LYS A 1199 7.17 2.78 -13.99
C LYS A 1199 5.97 3.71 -14.14
N SER A 1200 4.90 3.20 -14.76
CA SER A 1200 3.64 3.92 -14.91
C SER A 1200 2.67 3.53 -13.79
N MET A 1201 1.92 4.49 -13.22
CA MET A 1201 0.91 4.22 -12.21
C MET A 1201 -0.45 4.76 -12.64
N PHE A 1202 -1.48 3.91 -12.55
CA PHE A 1202 -2.86 4.22 -12.86
C PHE A 1202 -3.68 4.26 -11.59
N VAL A 1203 -4.20 5.43 -11.22
CA VAL A 1203 -5.11 5.61 -10.10
C VAL A 1203 -6.53 5.60 -10.62
N VAL A 1204 -7.32 4.61 -10.20
CA VAL A 1204 -8.67 4.36 -10.74
C VAL A 1204 -9.71 4.22 -9.61
N PRO A 1205 -11.01 4.41 -9.90
CA PRO A 1205 -12.06 4.07 -8.95
C PRO A 1205 -11.95 2.61 -8.49
N ASN A 1206 -12.15 2.33 -7.20
CA ASN A 1206 -11.86 1.03 -6.59
C ASN A 1206 -12.54 -0.16 -7.29
N HIS A 1207 -13.76 0.02 -7.80
CA HIS A 1207 -14.52 -1.03 -8.48
C HIS A 1207 -14.04 -1.30 -9.92
N LEU A 1208 -13.22 -0.40 -10.50
CA LEU A 1208 -12.71 -0.53 -11.87
C LEU A 1208 -11.30 -1.13 -11.96
N VAL A 1209 -10.65 -1.40 -10.83
CA VAL A 1209 -9.27 -1.92 -10.77
C VAL A 1209 -9.10 -3.20 -11.59
N GLY A 1210 -10.00 -4.18 -11.40
CA GLY A 1210 -9.96 -5.45 -12.14
C GLY A 1210 -10.26 -5.29 -13.63
N GLN A 1211 -11.24 -4.45 -13.99
CA GLN A 1211 -11.56 -4.16 -15.38
C GLN A 1211 -10.37 -3.51 -16.10
N TRP A 1212 -9.70 -2.55 -15.46
CA TRP A 1212 -8.51 -1.90 -16.00
C TRP A 1212 -7.37 -2.88 -16.24
N ALA A 1213 -7.13 -3.81 -15.32
CA ALA A 1213 -6.12 -4.85 -15.49
C ALA A 1213 -6.41 -5.74 -16.71
N SER A 1214 -7.67 -6.13 -16.88
CA SER A 1214 -8.13 -6.93 -18.03
C SER A 1214 -7.98 -6.16 -19.35
N GLU A 1215 -8.41 -4.90 -19.40
CA GLU A 1215 -8.27 -4.04 -20.59
C GLU A 1215 -6.80 -3.79 -20.95
N TYR A 1216 -5.92 -3.63 -19.96
CA TYR A 1216 -4.49 -3.47 -20.16
C TYR A 1216 -3.90 -4.71 -20.84
N LEU A 1217 -4.12 -5.90 -20.28
CA LEU A 1217 -3.57 -7.16 -20.79
C LEU A 1217 -4.22 -7.58 -22.11
N ARG A 1218 -5.46 -7.15 -22.37
CA ARG A 1218 -6.09 -7.31 -23.68
C ARG A 1218 -5.38 -6.51 -24.78
N LEU A 1219 -4.89 -5.31 -24.46
CA LEU A 1219 -4.17 -4.46 -25.40
C LEU A 1219 -2.70 -4.88 -25.54
N TYR A 1220 -2.03 -5.19 -24.42
CA TYR A 1220 -0.63 -5.63 -24.36
C TYR A 1220 -0.51 -6.95 -23.57
N PRO A 1221 -0.67 -8.11 -24.23
CA PRO A 1221 -0.69 -9.41 -23.55
C PRO A 1221 0.61 -9.80 -22.84
N SER A 1222 1.75 -9.28 -23.28
CA SER A 1222 3.07 -9.55 -22.69
C SER A 1222 3.42 -8.65 -21.51
N ALA A 1223 2.56 -7.69 -21.14
CA ALA A 1223 2.88 -6.69 -20.13
C ALA A 1223 2.95 -7.25 -18.71
N ASN A 1224 3.96 -6.83 -17.95
CA ASN A 1224 4.11 -7.15 -16.54
C ASN A 1224 3.43 -6.09 -15.66
N ILE A 1225 2.17 -6.31 -15.26
CA ILE A 1225 1.41 -5.34 -14.46
C ILE A 1225 1.25 -5.78 -13.00
N LEU A 1226 1.31 -4.82 -12.08
CA LEU A 1226 0.95 -5.00 -10.67
C LEU A 1226 -0.42 -4.39 -10.40
N VAL A 1227 -1.34 -5.16 -9.81
CA VAL A 1227 -2.71 -4.72 -9.55
C VAL A 1227 -3.00 -4.80 -8.05
N THR A 1228 -3.59 -3.75 -7.49
CA THR A 1228 -3.95 -3.71 -6.07
C THR A 1228 -5.18 -4.54 -5.74
N THR A 1229 -5.14 -5.21 -4.60
CA THR A 1229 -6.32 -5.81 -3.94
C THR A 1229 -6.64 -5.07 -2.64
N LYS A 1230 -7.85 -5.26 -2.07
CA LYS A 1230 -8.22 -4.64 -0.78
C LYS A 1230 -7.27 -5.06 0.37
N GLN A 1231 -6.82 -6.31 0.35
CA GLN A 1231 -5.92 -6.90 1.34
C GLN A 1231 -4.53 -6.23 1.37
N ASP A 1232 -4.04 -5.76 0.21
CA ASP A 1232 -2.74 -5.10 0.08
C ASP A 1232 -2.63 -3.79 0.89
N PHE A 1233 -3.76 -3.17 1.25
CA PHE A 1233 -3.81 -1.88 1.98
C PHE A 1233 -4.43 -1.98 3.38
N GLU A 1234 -4.51 -3.20 3.92
CA GLU A 1234 -4.65 -3.44 5.35
C GLU A 1234 -3.36 -2.99 6.08
N THR A 1235 -3.49 -2.61 7.36
CA THR A 1235 -2.41 -1.92 8.10
C THR A 1235 -1.09 -2.71 8.12
N GLY A 1236 -1.15 -4.06 8.15
CA GLY A 1236 0.03 -4.93 8.09
C GLY A 1236 0.65 -5.10 6.69
N ASN A 1237 -0.16 -5.06 5.64
CA ASN A 1237 0.25 -5.41 4.26
C ASN A 1237 0.66 -4.20 3.42
N ARG A 1238 0.22 -2.99 3.79
CA ARG A 1238 0.51 -1.74 3.06
C ARG A 1238 2.00 -1.52 2.82
N LYS A 1239 2.85 -1.79 3.83
CA LYS A 1239 4.31 -1.68 3.68
C LYS A 1239 4.87 -2.71 2.70
N LYS A 1240 4.32 -3.94 2.71
CA LYS A 1240 4.68 -5.02 1.78
C LYS A 1240 4.32 -4.63 0.35
N PHE A 1241 3.13 -4.09 0.11
CA PHE A 1241 2.70 -3.66 -1.22
C PHE A 1241 3.51 -2.47 -1.77
N CYS A 1242 3.76 -1.44 -0.94
CA CYS A 1242 4.67 -0.35 -1.34
C CYS A 1242 6.09 -0.87 -1.62
N GLY A 1243 6.56 -1.87 -0.85
CA GLY A 1243 7.79 -2.59 -1.12
C GLY A 1243 7.79 -3.28 -2.48
N ARG A 1244 6.70 -3.97 -2.85
CA ARG A 1244 6.51 -4.59 -4.17
C ARG A 1244 6.65 -3.56 -5.29
N ILE A 1245 5.95 -2.42 -5.18
CA ILE A 1245 6.07 -1.33 -6.18
C ILE A 1245 7.52 -0.85 -6.30
N ALA A 1246 8.23 -0.68 -5.19
CA ALA A 1246 9.60 -0.17 -5.18
C ALA A 1246 10.59 -1.14 -5.84
N THR A 1247 10.53 -2.43 -5.49
CA THR A 1247 11.53 -3.43 -5.91
C THR A 1247 11.21 -4.14 -7.22
N GLY A 1248 9.94 -4.24 -7.64
CA GLY A 1248 9.56 -4.97 -8.85
C GLY A 1248 9.73 -4.16 -10.14
N ASP A 1249 10.11 -4.82 -11.24
CA ASP A 1249 10.13 -4.22 -12.59
C ASP A 1249 8.78 -4.42 -13.28
N TYR A 1250 7.86 -3.49 -13.01
CA TYR A 1250 6.51 -3.48 -13.56
C TYR A 1250 6.40 -2.51 -14.74
N ASP A 1251 5.68 -2.90 -15.78
CA ASP A 1251 5.28 -2.02 -16.87
C ASP A 1251 4.23 -1.01 -16.40
N ALA A 1252 3.32 -1.45 -15.54
CA ALA A 1252 2.31 -0.60 -14.92
C ALA A 1252 1.90 -1.08 -13.53
N VAL A 1253 1.51 -0.13 -12.68
CA VAL A 1253 0.87 -0.37 -11.37
C VAL A 1253 -0.54 0.20 -11.42
N ILE A 1254 -1.57 -0.62 -11.16
CA ILE A 1254 -2.97 -0.20 -11.13
C ILE A 1254 -3.44 -0.19 -9.67
N ILE A 1255 -3.86 0.98 -9.18
CA ILE A 1255 -4.23 1.24 -7.78
C ILE A 1255 -5.59 1.91 -7.64
N GLY A 1256 -6.37 1.51 -6.63
CA GLY A 1256 -7.61 2.17 -6.26
C GLY A 1256 -7.41 3.54 -5.60
N HIS A 1257 -8.33 4.50 -5.84
CA HIS A 1257 -8.27 5.85 -5.27
C HIS A 1257 -8.08 5.88 -3.74
N SER A 1258 -8.88 5.10 -3.00
CA SER A 1258 -8.80 5.08 -1.53
C SER A 1258 -7.52 4.42 -1.01
N GLN A 1259 -6.85 3.65 -1.85
CA GLN A 1259 -5.57 3.02 -1.52
C GLN A 1259 -4.41 3.96 -1.79
N PHE A 1260 -4.49 4.74 -2.88
CA PHE A 1260 -3.52 5.77 -3.20
C PHE A 1260 -3.44 6.86 -2.12
N GLU A 1261 -4.58 7.28 -1.55
CA GLU A 1261 -4.62 8.22 -0.40
C GLU A 1261 -3.86 7.68 0.83
N LYS A 1262 -3.75 6.35 0.93
CA LYS A 1262 -2.93 5.68 1.93
C LYS A 1262 -1.49 5.50 1.43
N ILE A 1263 -0.91 6.38 0.63
CA ILE A 1263 0.55 6.39 0.40
C ILE A 1263 1.10 7.64 1.09
N PRO A 1264 1.99 7.50 2.09
CA PRO A 1264 2.44 8.65 2.88
C PRO A 1264 3.31 9.56 2.00
N MET A 1265 3.04 10.87 2.03
CA MET A 1265 3.91 11.86 1.38
C MET A 1265 5.21 12.02 2.16
N SER A 1266 6.32 12.25 1.46
CA SER A 1266 7.61 12.48 2.14
C SER A 1266 7.58 13.82 2.88
N ILE A 1267 8.32 13.87 4.00
CA ILE A 1267 8.42 15.04 4.89
C ILE A 1267 9.03 16.27 4.17
N GLU A 1268 9.73 16.06 3.05
CA GLU A 1268 10.35 17.12 2.23
C GLU A 1268 9.37 17.86 1.29
N THR A 1269 8.14 17.35 1.11
CA THR A 1269 7.20 17.84 0.08
C THR A 1269 6.19 18.93 0.51
N PRO A 1270 5.86 19.21 1.79
CA PRO A 1270 4.83 20.20 2.11
C PRO A 1270 5.18 21.63 1.65
N GLU A 1271 6.47 21.98 1.60
CA GLU A 1271 6.92 23.32 1.21
C GLU A 1271 7.02 23.54 -0.31
N GLY A 1272 7.07 22.46 -1.11
CA GLY A 1272 7.27 22.54 -2.56
C GLY A 1272 6.00 22.49 -3.41
N ALA A 1273 4.94 21.85 -2.93
CA ALA A 1273 3.74 21.59 -3.75
C ALA A 1273 2.79 22.80 -3.87
N VAL A 1274 2.85 23.77 -2.94
CA VAL A 1274 2.03 24.99 -2.99
C VAL A 1274 2.66 26.07 -3.90
N GLY A 1275 3.94 25.93 -4.27
CA GLY A 1275 4.70 26.96 -4.98
C GLY A 1275 4.86 26.80 -6.50
N LYS A 1276 4.36 25.72 -7.12
CA LYS A 1276 4.54 25.46 -8.57
C LYS A 1276 3.25 25.20 -9.35
N ALA A 1277 2.09 25.47 -8.75
CA ALA A 1277 0.79 25.50 -9.44
C ALA A 1277 0.14 26.90 -9.35
N ALA A 1278 0.95 27.95 -9.52
CA ALA A 1278 0.51 29.33 -9.73
C ALA A 1278 1.11 29.86 -11.03
#